data_AF-A0A3P7GDV2-F1
#
_entry.id   AF-A0A3P7GDV2-F1
#
_cell.length_a   1.000
_cell.length_b   1.000
_cell.length_c   1.000
_cell.angle_alpha   90.00
_cell.angle_beta   90.00
_cell.angle_gamma   90.00
#
_symmetry.space_group_name_H-M   'P 1'
#
loop_
_entity.id
_entity.type
_entity.pdbx_description
1 polymer ?
#
loop_
_entity_poly.entity_id
_entity_poly.type
_entity_poly.pdbx_seq_one_letter_code
_entity_poly.pdbx_strand_id
1 'polypeptide(L)'
;MVTNDDASLESTERRTVIFSISRRNPAYGTVLALCATGFSVEKSIIFTDEMFNEMILDGMKYTNDASMARFIVRSSDKAGDLFGRDIIEQAVVDFWVIAVERYLEHDDLGDLMRSAQEKLKSNLYLCLNRRTLADIMLWTVIAADAKAQQQKPFSTFFESILYDPSFADAHHAIGRFRIGTPEKLENEEVEPKTTMAVKGQKKSIKSVEGKKAQDQVKDEGKFIELPGAEKGKVVVRFPPEASGYLHIGHAKAALLNQYYQQTFEGELIMRFDDTNPAKENAHFEQVILEDLKMLEVKPDRWTYTSDHFDLILEMCERLLQEGKAYVDDTDAELMRKEREERKESRCRNNTPEQNLALWVEMKQATTKGQKCCVRIKIDMQSNNGAMRDPTIYRCRAETHVRTGNKYKVYPTYDFACPIVDSIEGVTHALRTTEYTDRDDQYYFICDVLGLRKPYIWSYARLNMTNTVMSKRKLTWLVDEHHVEGWDDPRLPTVRGIMRRGLTVEGLKQFIIAQGGSRAIVMMEWDKIWSFNKKVIDPVAPRYTALACPENLVQVVVMDNLAEESKKVSLHPKVTLLNTKCFGLKNHEVGTKTVWYSKKMLVEEADAREMKIGDSVTFINWGNIKICDILKDDDRITEIRAKLDLDNKDYKKTLKVTWIADTKMGPQIPVKIVEYSHIISKPVIGKDEDWKQFVNYDSAKYVDFTGEPAMKEIRKGVIIQLQRKGYYICDLEYTSKSEYSGFEVPIVLILIPDGSSKPVKQAQTASTIELGRTNGDIQINGNALTSQMDILRLSEQIKEQSDLVRSLKAADAKGVKTKEAIATLLNLKKTLQEFSVKENTKKLSPSDNASDLYQSIEKQGNLVRSLKATDPKSDETKAAISKLLELKKQYKDRTGSEYKPGLTITQKQVDVTMGNIEELYKQIEEQGNIVRTLKAANPKSEEAKAAIAKLLNLKQKYKEISGMEYKPKSILVTPSDNKLSNSAKCKETFAKKIAEQGDLVRSLKAKDAKSQEAKDAIAELLRLKKQYKDEFGEDYTANATNTNSSTAKKVVTVTNEERQKGDGKKERKGEVKSKTTLVSTEMMKQTKLGLDVKKEENLAEWYSQIIIKADMIEYYDVSGCYILRPWSFAIWEIVKKWFDTEIKKRGVRNCYFPIFVSQNGLQREKEHIDDFAPEVAWVTRAGDSELGEPIAIRPTSETVMYPSYAKWIQSYRDLPIRLNQWCNVVRWEFKHPTPFLRTREFLWQEGHTAFQTKQEAEQEVFTILDLYAKVYTDLFAIPVIKGRKSEKEKFAGGDFTTTIEAYVPVNGRGIQGATSHHLGQNFSKMFDISFEDPETGKKTFVWQNSWGMTTRTIGAMIMIHSDNDGLVLPPRVAPIQVSILSFLA
;
A
#
# COMPACT_ATOMS: atom_id res chain seq x y z
N MET A 1 13.00 6.62 -43.37
CA MET A 1 11.91 6.32 -44.32
C MET A 1 10.67 6.96 -43.74
N VAL A 2 9.97 7.84 -44.45
CA VAL A 2 10.15 8.26 -45.86
C VAL A 2 11.21 9.39 -45.98
N THR A 3 11.59 9.76 -47.19
CA THR A 3 12.56 10.82 -47.56
C THR A 3 11.88 11.90 -48.42
N ASN A 4 12.56 13.04 -48.55
CA ASN A 4 12.23 14.23 -49.35
C ASN A 4 11.36 14.05 -50.61
N ASP A 5 10.46 15.00 -50.81
CA ASP A 5 10.02 15.66 -52.07
C ASP A 5 9.31 16.97 -51.64
N ASP A 6 9.29 18.09 -52.35
CA ASP A 6 10.26 18.66 -53.33
C ASP A 6 10.10 20.20 -53.31
N ALA A 7 10.92 20.95 -54.07
CA ALA A 7 11.02 22.41 -53.95
C ALA A 7 9.86 23.21 -54.60
N SER A 8 9.41 24.26 -53.90
CA SER A 8 8.75 25.43 -54.52
C SER A 8 9.03 26.69 -53.70
N LEU A 9 9.40 27.78 -54.38
CA LEU A 9 9.38 29.13 -53.82
C LEU A 9 8.06 29.79 -54.25
N GLU A 10 7.33 30.40 -53.32
CA GLU A 10 6.66 31.68 -53.57
C GLU A 10 6.15 32.32 -52.25
N SER A 11 6.17 33.66 -52.22
CA SER A 11 5.76 34.59 -51.16
C SER A 11 5.20 34.02 -49.84
N THR A 12 6.07 33.73 -48.87
CA THR A 12 5.65 33.66 -47.46
C THR A 12 5.50 35.07 -46.89
N GLU A 13 4.28 35.50 -46.55
CA GLU A 13 4.11 36.75 -45.81
C GLU A 13 4.74 36.62 -44.41
N ARG A 14 5.85 37.32 -44.16
CA ARG A 14 6.42 37.45 -42.81
C ARG A 14 5.32 37.98 -41.87
N ARG A 15 5.05 37.25 -40.78
CA ARG A 15 4.05 37.64 -39.77
C ARG A 15 4.36 39.04 -39.23
N THR A 16 3.33 39.76 -38.81
CA THR A 16 3.41 41.15 -38.34
C THR A 16 2.73 41.28 -36.97
N VAL A 17 3.35 41.99 -36.04
CA VAL A 17 2.76 42.39 -34.74
C VAL A 17 3.03 43.88 -34.59
N ILE A 18 1.99 44.71 -34.53
CA ILE A 18 2.15 46.17 -34.57
C ILE A 18 2.41 46.70 -33.15
N PHE A 19 3.51 47.44 -32.97
CA PHE A 19 3.83 48.15 -31.74
C PHE A 19 4.55 49.47 -32.00
N SER A 20 4.37 50.41 -31.07
CA SER A 20 4.98 51.74 -31.09
C SER A 20 6.30 51.74 -30.32
N ILE A 21 7.37 52.28 -30.93
CA ILE A 21 8.65 52.50 -30.24
C ILE A 21 9.12 53.94 -30.32
N SER A 22 9.69 54.42 -29.23
CA SER A 22 10.25 55.77 -29.13
C SER A 22 11.51 55.89 -29.98
N ARG A 23 11.60 56.94 -30.82
CA ARG A 23 12.86 57.33 -31.48
C ARG A 23 13.97 57.74 -30.50
N ARG A 24 13.61 58.09 -29.25
CA ARG A 24 14.54 58.57 -28.21
C ARG A 24 14.98 57.47 -27.25
N ASN A 25 14.12 56.47 -27.01
CA ASN A 25 14.40 55.33 -26.14
C ASN A 25 13.82 54.02 -26.73
N PRO A 26 14.38 53.52 -27.84
CA PRO A 26 13.79 52.40 -28.58
C PRO A 26 13.89 51.07 -27.82
N ALA A 27 12.80 50.29 -27.85
CA ALA A 27 12.70 48.93 -27.32
C ALA A 27 13.56 47.92 -28.14
N TYR A 28 14.88 47.94 -27.92
CA TYR A 28 15.86 47.20 -28.73
C TYR A 28 15.70 45.67 -28.54
N GLY A 29 15.40 45.19 -27.33
CA GLY A 29 15.19 43.77 -27.05
C GLY A 29 13.98 43.20 -27.79
N THR A 30 12.91 43.98 -27.87
CA THR A 30 11.69 43.68 -28.63
C THR A 30 11.99 43.57 -30.12
N VAL A 31 12.77 44.49 -30.69
CA VAL A 31 13.12 44.47 -32.12
C VAL A 31 14.09 43.32 -32.45
N LEU A 32 15.00 42.95 -31.55
CA LEU A 32 15.84 41.76 -31.68
C LEU A 32 15.03 40.46 -31.56
N ALA A 33 14.08 40.39 -30.62
CA ALA A 33 13.17 39.26 -30.47
C ALA A 33 12.26 39.08 -31.70
N LEU A 34 11.83 40.18 -32.32
CA LEU A 34 11.08 40.19 -33.57
C LEU A 34 11.87 39.55 -34.74
N CYS A 35 13.16 39.90 -34.89
CA CYS A 35 14.07 39.24 -35.81
C CYS A 35 14.26 37.75 -35.48
N ALA A 36 14.55 37.41 -34.22
CA ALA A 36 14.76 36.03 -33.77
C ALA A 36 13.56 35.13 -34.11
N THR A 37 12.34 35.66 -33.95
CA THR A 37 11.07 34.96 -34.20
C THR A 37 10.61 34.98 -35.66
N GLY A 38 11.23 35.79 -36.53
CA GLY A 38 10.98 35.81 -37.98
C GLY A 38 9.82 36.71 -38.44
N PHE A 39 9.35 37.61 -37.59
CA PHE A 39 8.36 38.63 -37.95
C PHE A 39 9.00 39.76 -38.77
N SER A 40 8.20 40.53 -39.51
CA SER A 40 8.72 41.64 -40.32
C SER A 40 9.00 42.89 -39.47
N VAL A 41 10.28 43.28 -39.35
CA VAL A 41 10.71 44.53 -38.70
C VAL A 41 10.03 45.75 -39.33
N GLU A 42 10.04 45.83 -40.66
CA GLU A 42 9.49 46.95 -41.44
C GLU A 42 7.96 47.10 -41.28
N LYS A 43 7.20 46.00 -41.22
CA LYS A 43 5.73 46.05 -41.06
C LYS A 43 5.26 46.18 -39.61
N SER A 44 6.11 45.87 -38.63
CA SER A 44 5.72 45.77 -37.21
C SER A 44 5.94 47.05 -36.40
N ILE A 45 6.87 47.90 -36.81
CA ILE A 45 7.35 49.03 -36.00
C ILE A 45 6.69 50.35 -36.42
N ILE A 46 6.03 51.01 -35.47
CA ILE A 46 5.62 52.43 -35.59
C ILE A 46 6.57 53.29 -34.75
N PHE A 47 7.40 54.11 -35.40
CA PHE A 47 8.29 55.04 -34.70
C PHE A 47 7.56 56.29 -34.23
N THR A 48 7.56 56.54 -32.91
CA THR A 48 6.97 57.74 -32.28
C THR A 48 8.03 58.71 -31.76
N ASP A 49 7.69 59.99 -31.67
CA ASP A 49 8.54 61.03 -31.04
C ASP A 49 8.33 61.14 -29.52
N GLU A 50 7.38 60.36 -28.98
CA GLU A 50 7.07 60.25 -27.56
C GLU A 50 8.15 59.46 -26.80
N MET A 51 8.15 59.52 -25.47
CA MET A 51 9.22 58.92 -24.64
C MET A 51 8.90 57.51 -24.11
N PHE A 52 7.75 56.93 -24.48
CA PHE A 52 7.36 55.58 -24.11
C PHE A 52 7.32 54.63 -25.31
N ASN A 53 7.48 53.34 -25.05
CA ASN A 53 7.18 52.27 -25.99
C ASN A 53 5.80 51.68 -25.63
N GLU A 54 5.07 51.13 -26.60
CA GLU A 54 3.72 50.60 -26.37
C GLU A 54 3.36 49.46 -27.34
N MET A 55 2.83 48.37 -26.79
CA MET A 55 2.13 47.31 -27.50
C MET A 55 0.80 47.03 -26.81
N ILE A 56 -0.31 47.08 -27.55
CA ILE A 56 -1.67 46.87 -27.03
C ILE A 56 -2.22 45.55 -27.58
N LEU A 57 -2.59 44.63 -26.69
CA LEU A 57 -3.10 43.29 -27.02
C LEU A 57 -4.26 42.97 -26.08
N ASP A 58 -5.44 42.64 -26.63
CA ASP A 58 -6.65 42.27 -25.88
C ASP A 58 -7.02 43.24 -24.72
N GLY A 59 -6.72 44.53 -24.90
CA GLY A 59 -6.95 45.58 -23.91
C GLY A 59 -5.82 45.77 -22.88
N MET A 60 -4.82 44.89 -22.86
CA MET A 60 -3.62 45.00 -22.02
C MET A 60 -2.55 45.85 -22.73
N LYS A 61 -2.00 46.84 -22.02
CA LYS A 61 -0.92 47.72 -22.48
C LYS A 61 0.43 47.24 -21.92
N TYR A 62 1.35 46.85 -22.80
CA TYR A 62 2.74 46.55 -22.47
C TYR A 62 3.63 47.75 -22.85
N THR A 63 4.46 48.22 -21.93
CA THR A 63 5.34 49.40 -22.14
C THR A 63 6.83 49.14 -21.92
N ASN A 64 7.18 47.97 -21.38
CA ASN A 64 8.55 47.59 -21.04
C ASN A 64 9.12 46.63 -22.10
N ASP A 65 10.38 46.85 -22.48
CA ASP A 65 11.09 46.12 -23.52
C ASP A 65 11.17 44.61 -23.22
N ALA A 66 11.48 44.24 -21.97
CA ALA A 66 11.53 42.84 -21.56
C ALA A 66 10.16 42.14 -21.66
N SER A 67 9.09 42.82 -21.23
CA SER A 67 7.73 42.27 -21.28
C SER A 67 7.19 42.17 -22.72
N MET A 68 7.49 43.16 -23.57
CA MET A 68 7.14 43.16 -24.99
C MET A 68 7.87 42.05 -25.75
N ALA A 69 9.19 41.91 -25.55
CA ALA A 69 9.98 40.81 -26.13
C ALA A 69 9.50 39.43 -25.64
N ARG A 70 9.19 39.28 -24.35
CA ARG A 70 8.62 38.05 -23.76
C ARG A 70 7.32 37.63 -24.44
N PHE A 71 6.40 38.57 -24.69
CA PHE A 71 5.15 38.26 -25.39
C PHE A 71 5.40 37.79 -26.82
N ILE A 72 6.25 38.48 -27.60
CA ILE A 72 6.54 38.13 -29.00
C ILE A 72 7.14 36.72 -29.10
N VAL A 73 8.08 36.37 -28.22
CA VAL A 73 8.69 35.03 -28.23
C VAL A 73 7.70 33.94 -27.82
N ARG A 74 6.94 34.12 -26.72
CA ARG A 74 5.94 33.12 -26.28
C ARG A 74 4.81 32.94 -27.31
N SER A 75 4.53 33.94 -28.13
CA SER A 75 3.52 33.90 -29.20
C SER A 75 4.04 33.38 -30.55
N SER A 76 5.30 32.90 -30.61
CA SER A 76 5.94 32.41 -31.84
C SER A 76 6.01 30.88 -31.88
N ASP A 77 6.12 30.32 -33.09
CA ASP A 77 6.47 28.91 -33.31
C ASP A 77 7.88 28.56 -32.82
N LYS A 78 8.72 29.57 -32.54
CA LYS A 78 10.05 29.40 -31.93
C LYS A 78 10.05 29.48 -30.40
N ALA A 79 8.89 29.51 -29.73
CA ALA A 79 8.80 29.52 -28.27
C ALA A 79 9.62 28.39 -27.61
N GLY A 80 9.61 27.18 -28.18
CA GLY A 80 10.41 26.05 -27.69
C GLY A 80 11.92 26.33 -27.68
N ASP A 81 12.45 26.94 -28.74
CA ASP A 81 13.90 27.17 -28.86
C ASP A 81 14.36 28.43 -28.12
N LEU A 82 13.59 29.52 -28.21
CA LEU A 82 13.97 30.82 -27.64
C LEU A 82 13.51 31.02 -26.19
N PHE A 83 12.47 30.32 -25.74
CA PHE A 83 11.92 30.47 -24.39
C PHE A 83 11.97 29.17 -23.56
N GLY A 84 11.74 28.00 -24.14
CA GLY A 84 11.96 26.70 -23.49
C GLY A 84 11.00 25.61 -23.96
N ARG A 85 11.46 24.36 -24.00
CA ARG A 85 10.70 23.19 -24.50
C ARG A 85 9.88 22.49 -23.42
N ASP A 86 10.18 22.75 -22.16
CA ASP A 86 9.44 22.31 -20.99
C ASP A 86 9.51 23.36 -19.86
N ILE A 87 8.73 23.14 -18.80
CA ILE A 87 8.59 24.07 -17.67
C ILE A 87 9.91 24.35 -16.92
N ILE A 88 10.92 23.48 -17.04
CA ILE A 88 12.24 23.69 -16.45
C ILE A 88 13.05 24.63 -17.33
N GLU A 89 13.12 24.37 -18.64
CA GLU A 89 13.79 25.28 -19.59
C GLU A 89 13.16 26.67 -19.57
N GLN A 90 11.83 26.75 -19.55
CA GLN A 90 11.07 28.00 -19.47
C GLN A 90 11.40 28.79 -18.20
N ALA A 91 11.39 28.14 -17.02
CA ALA A 91 11.73 28.79 -15.76
C ALA A 91 13.17 29.32 -15.73
N VAL A 92 14.12 28.60 -16.35
CA VAL A 92 15.52 29.02 -16.46
C VAL A 92 15.67 30.27 -17.35
N VAL A 93 14.95 30.37 -18.48
CA VAL A 93 14.98 31.56 -19.33
C VAL A 93 14.27 32.74 -18.67
N ASP A 94 13.07 32.53 -18.13
CA ASP A 94 12.26 33.61 -17.53
C ASP A 94 12.93 34.21 -16.30
N PHE A 95 13.68 33.42 -15.50
CA PHE A 95 14.51 33.93 -14.40
C PHE A 95 15.47 35.04 -14.85
N TRP A 96 16.19 34.86 -15.96
CA TRP A 96 17.12 35.86 -16.47
C TRP A 96 16.40 37.05 -17.12
N VAL A 97 15.26 36.82 -17.79
CA VAL A 97 14.44 37.91 -18.34
C VAL A 97 13.87 38.77 -17.21
N ILE A 98 13.41 38.17 -16.09
CA ILE A 98 12.97 38.89 -14.88
C ILE A 98 14.14 39.64 -14.23
N ALA A 99 15.36 39.10 -14.25
CA ALA A 99 16.54 39.79 -13.73
C ALA A 99 16.92 41.04 -14.54
N VAL A 100 16.78 40.99 -15.88
CA VAL A 100 16.94 42.18 -16.74
C VAL A 100 15.77 43.15 -16.58
N GLU A 101 14.54 42.66 -16.48
CA GLU A 101 13.33 43.45 -16.26
C GLU A 101 13.42 44.30 -14.98
N ARG A 102 13.84 43.70 -13.86
CA ARG A 102 14.12 44.42 -12.60
C ARG A 102 15.25 45.43 -12.71
N TYR A 103 16.30 45.14 -13.49
CA TYR A 103 17.37 46.09 -13.73
C TYR A 103 16.85 47.32 -14.50
N LEU A 104 16.02 47.13 -15.53
CA LEU A 104 15.39 48.22 -16.28
C LEU A 104 14.40 49.05 -15.44
N GLU A 105 13.82 48.47 -14.39
CA GLU A 105 12.89 49.15 -13.48
C GLU A 105 13.56 49.84 -12.28
N HIS A 106 14.74 49.38 -11.83
CA HIS A 106 15.34 49.79 -10.54
C HIS A 106 16.83 50.16 -10.58
N ASP A 107 17.51 50.04 -11.73
CA ASP A 107 18.90 50.44 -11.98
C ASP A 107 19.97 49.71 -11.11
N ASP A 108 19.60 48.64 -10.39
CA ASP A 108 20.54 47.81 -9.60
C ASP A 108 21.34 46.86 -10.50
N LEU A 109 22.43 47.39 -11.04
CA LEU A 109 23.40 46.69 -11.88
C LEU A 109 24.14 45.54 -11.14
N GLY A 110 24.14 45.56 -9.80
CA GLY A 110 25.16 44.90 -8.98
C GLY A 110 25.19 43.38 -9.07
N ASP A 111 24.02 42.74 -8.99
CA ASP A 111 23.90 41.27 -8.92
C ASP A 111 23.64 40.62 -10.29
N LEU A 112 22.94 41.31 -11.21
CA LEU A 112 22.73 40.86 -12.58
C LEU A 112 24.07 40.67 -13.31
N MET A 113 24.89 41.73 -13.35
CA MET A 113 26.16 41.69 -14.07
C MET A 113 27.14 40.69 -13.46
N ARG A 114 27.20 40.59 -12.12
CA ARG A 114 28.06 39.59 -11.44
C ARG A 114 27.68 38.16 -11.83
N SER A 115 26.38 37.86 -11.83
CA SER A 115 25.84 36.53 -12.18
C SER A 115 26.05 36.19 -13.66
N ALA A 116 25.81 37.14 -14.55
CA ALA A 116 26.10 36.99 -15.98
C ALA A 116 27.60 36.78 -16.26
N GLN A 117 28.47 37.50 -15.54
CA GLN A 117 29.93 37.35 -15.67
C GLN A 117 30.41 35.95 -15.24
N GLU A 118 29.77 35.30 -14.27
CA GLU A 118 30.09 33.91 -13.90
C GLU A 118 29.69 32.92 -15.00
N LYS A 119 28.51 33.06 -15.60
CA LYS A 119 28.03 32.17 -16.68
C LYS A 119 28.85 32.30 -17.96
N LEU A 120 29.14 33.53 -18.38
CA LEU A 120 29.83 33.83 -19.64
C LEU A 120 31.37 33.64 -19.57
N LYS A 121 31.93 33.30 -18.41
CA LYS A 121 33.36 32.89 -18.29
C LYS A 121 33.65 31.53 -18.93
N SER A 122 32.65 30.65 -19.05
CA SER A 122 32.82 29.28 -19.53
C SER A 122 31.86 28.86 -20.64
N ASN A 123 30.88 29.70 -21.00
CA ASN A 123 29.83 29.40 -21.97
C ASN A 123 29.64 30.59 -22.92
N LEU A 124 29.29 30.31 -24.18
CA LEU A 124 28.95 31.34 -25.18
C LEU A 124 27.55 31.93 -24.95
N TYR A 125 26.70 31.24 -24.19
CA TYR A 125 25.30 31.56 -23.92
C TYR A 125 25.04 31.64 -22.41
N LEU A 126 24.04 32.41 -22.02
CA LEU A 126 23.67 32.66 -20.63
C LEU A 126 22.99 31.42 -19.97
N CYS A 127 22.20 30.68 -20.75
CA CYS A 127 21.53 29.45 -20.35
C CYS A 127 21.29 28.49 -21.52
N LEU A 128 20.90 27.24 -21.22
CA LEU A 128 20.46 26.20 -22.16
C LEU A 128 21.40 25.83 -23.34
N ASN A 129 22.65 26.32 -23.32
CA ASN A 129 23.68 26.12 -24.36
C ASN A 129 23.22 26.48 -25.80
N ARG A 130 22.27 27.41 -25.92
CA ARG A 130 21.76 27.97 -27.17
C ARG A 130 21.35 29.42 -26.96
N ARG A 131 21.21 30.22 -28.03
CA ARG A 131 20.68 31.59 -27.90
C ARG A 131 19.20 31.55 -27.55
N THR A 132 18.83 32.22 -26.47
CA THR A 132 17.47 32.36 -25.93
C THR A 132 17.05 33.83 -25.86
N LEU A 133 15.81 34.10 -25.44
CA LEU A 133 15.37 35.45 -25.10
C LEU A 133 16.22 36.08 -23.96
N ALA A 134 16.72 35.27 -23.02
CA ALA A 134 17.57 35.77 -21.95
C ALA A 134 18.89 36.34 -22.47
N ASP A 135 19.48 35.73 -23.51
CA ASP A 135 20.68 36.25 -24.16
C ASP A 135 20.41 37.59 -24.88
N ILE A 136 19.26 37.69 -25.58
CA ILE A 136 18.82 38.91 -26.25
C ILE A 136 18.64 40.04 -25.23
N MET A 137 17.97 39.78 -24.11
CA MET A 137 17.72 40.81 -23.09
C MET A 137 19.00 41.23 -22.37
N LEU A 138 19.91 40.30 -22.04
CA LEU A 138 21.22 40.67 -21.49
C LEU A 138 22.05 41.51 -22.48
N TRP A 139 21.95 41.23 -23.78
CA TRP A 139 22.66 42.01 -24.79
C TRP A 139 22.22 43.48 -24.81
N THR A 140 20.94 43.78 -24.61
CA THR A 140 20.46 45.19 -24.60
C THR A 140 21.06 46.00 -23.46
N VAL A 141 21.25 45.39 -22.28
CA VAL A 141 21.93 45.99 -21.12
C VAL A 141 23.40 46.28 -21.44
N ILE A 142 24.10 45.31 -22.04
CA ILE A 142 25.51 45.50 -22.44
C ILE A 142 25.63 46.54 -23.55
N ALA A 143 24.72 46.55 -24.53
CA ALA A 143 24.62 47.56 -25.59
C ALA A 143 24.31 48.98 -25.06
N ALA A 144 23.77 49.10 -23.85
CA ALA A 144 23.59 50.37 -23.16
C ALA A 144 24.89 50.87 -22.49
N ASP A 145 25.67 49.99 -21.84
CA ASP A 145 26.89 50.37 -21.11
C ASP A 145 28.19 50.21 -21.92
N ALA A 146 28.83 51.35 -22.20
CA ALA A 146 30.13 51.42 -22.88
C ALA A 146 31.30 50.78 -22.09
N LYS A 147 31.18 50.58 -20.77
CA LYS A 147 32.18 49.85 -19.97
C LYS A 147 32.02 48.34 -20.14
N ALA A 148 30.80 47.82 -20.03
CA ALA A 148 30.50 46.42 -20.28
C ALA A 148 30.96 45.96 -21.68
N GLN A 149 30.73 46.78 -22.72
CA GLN A 149 31.21 46.51 -24.10
C GLN A 149 32.72 46.27 -24.20
N GLN A 150 33.53 46.82 -23.30
CA GLN A 150 34.99 46.69 -23.30
C GLN A 150 35.52 45.61 -22.33
N GLN A 151 34.67 45.06 -21.46
CA GLN A 151 35.07 44.14 -20.41
C GLN A 151 34.84 42.68 -20.82
N LYS A 152 35.86 41.83 -20.79
CA LYS A 152 35.67 40.37 -20.95
C LYS A 152 34.94 39.78 -19.72
N PRO A 153 33.98 38.87 -19.90
CA PRO A 153 33.58 38.20 -21.15
C PRO A 153 32.53 38.96 -21.99
N PHE A 154 31.94 40.05 -21.48
CA PHE A 154 30.84 40.77 -22.11
C PHE A 154 31.15 41.32 -23.50
N SER A 155 32.39 41.74 -23.77
CA SER A 155 32.79 42.22 -25.11
C SER A 155 32.52 41.17 -26.20
N THR A 156 32.93 39.92 -25.97
CA THR A 156 32.74 38.81 -26.91
C THR A 156 31.28 38.38 -27.02
N PHE A 157 30.52 38.47 -25.93
CA PHE A 157 29.07 38.25 -25.95
C PHE A 157 28.33 39.35 -26.75
N PHE A 158 28.76 40.62 -26.61
CA PHE A 158 28.22 41.75 -27.37
C PHE A 158 28.48 41.60 -28.87
N GLU A 159 29.72 41.26 -29.25
CA GLU A 159 30.12 40.98 -30.64
C GLU A 159 29.29 39.82 -31.25
N SER A 160 28.97 38.78 -30.46
CA SER A 160 28.25 37.57 -30.91
C SER A 160 26.80 37.78 -31.35
N ILE A 161 26.23 38.96 -31.12
CA ILE A 161 24.90 39.37 -31.58
C ILE A 161 25.00 40.53 -32.55
N LEU A 162 25.88 41.51 -32.30
CA LEU A 162 26.10 42.67 -33.18
C LEU A 162 26.52 42.27 -34.61
N TYR A 163 27.28 41.19 -34.75
CA TYR A 163 27.75 40.69 -36.05
C TYR A 163 26.99 39.45 -36.55
N ASP A 164 25.85 39.10 -35.95
CA ASP A 164 25.02 38.00 -36.44
C ASP A 164 24.09 38.49 -37.56
N PRO A 165 24.14 37.91 -38.79
CA PRO A 165 23.28 38.30 -39.90
C PRO A 165 21.77 38.23 -39.59
N SER A 166 21.37 37.39 -38.62
CA SER A 166 19.98 37.22 -38.19
C SER A 166 19.38 38.48 -37.55
N PHE A 167 20.22 39.42 -37.10
CA PHE A 167 19.81 40.67 -36.44
C PHE A 167 20.08 41.93 -37.29
N ALA A 168 20.54 41.79 -38.53
CA ALA A 168 20.86 42.93 -39.40
C ALA A 168 19.66 43.88 -39.59
N ASP A 169 18.45 43.35 -39.84
CA ASP A 169 17.20 44.13 -39.96
C ASP A 169 16.95 44.98 -38.69
N ALA A 170 17.17 44.41 -37.49
CA ALA A 170 16.99 45.08 -36.21
C ALA A 170 18.04 46.18 -35.97
N HIS A 171 19.32 45.89 -36.19
CA HIS A 171 20.40 46.85 -36.01
C HIS A 171 20.28 48.03 -36.99
N HIS A 172 19.84 47.77 -38.23
CA HIS A 172 19.57 48.81 -39.22
C HIS A 172 18.36 49.67 -38.84
N ALA A 173 17.25 49.07 -38.38
CA ALA A 173 16.06 49.81 -37.95
C ALA A 173 16.32 50.72 -36.73
N ILE A 174 17.14 50.28 -35.77
CA ILE A 174 17.47 51.09 -34.57
C ILE A 174 18.61 52.09 -34.85
N GLY A 175 19.51 51.82 -35.80
CA GLY A 175 20.56 52.74 -36.25
C GLY A 175 21.67 53.07 -35.24
N ARG A 176 21.62 52.51 -34.01
CA ARG A 176 22.57 52.79 -32.92
C ARG A 176 24.00 52.31 -33.21
N PHE A 177 24.17 51.28 -34.02
CA PHE A 177 25.48 50.71 -34.39
C PHE A 177 25.59 50.59 -35.91
N ARG A 178 26.76 50.91 -36.46
CA ARG A 178 27.06 50.73 -37.88
C ARG A 178 27.70 49.37 -38.11
N ILE A 179 26.94 48.42 -38.66
CA ILE A 179 27.49 47.16 -39.16
C ILE A 179 28.12 47.44 -40.52
N GLY A 180 29.43 47.24 -40.64
CA GLY A 180 30.13 47.29 -41.92
C GLY A 180 29.85 46.03 -42.74
N THR A 181 29.77 46.17 -44.06
CA THR A 181 29.74 45.06 -45.01
C THR A 181 30.96 44.14 -44.77
N PRO A 182 30.81 42.80 -44.73
CA PRO A 182 31.89 41.91 -44.30
C PRO A 182 33.03 41.80 -45.33
N GLU A 183 34.04 42.67 -45.22
CA GLU A 183 35.29 42.57 -45.97
C GLU A 183 36.36 41.78 -45.21
N LYS A 184 36.62 40.56 -45.69
CA LYS A 184 37.90 39.85 -45.72
C LYS A 184 38.91 40.14 -44.60
N LEU A 185 38.95 39.24 -43.61
CA LEU A 185 40.19 38.89 -42.90
C LEU A 185 40.43 37.38 -43.04
N GLU A 186 41.12 37.02 -44.13
CA GLU A 186 41.74 35.71 -44.31
C GLU A 186 43.13 35.70 -43.64
N ASN A 187 43.63 34.50 -43.33
CA ASN A 187 45.01 34.19 -42.94
C ASN A 187 45.48 34.65 -41.54
N GLU A 188 45.35 33.75 -40.56
CA GLU A 188 46.52 33.34 -39.77
C GLU A 188 46.41 31.85 -39.40
N GLU A 189 47.17 31.00 -40.08
CA GLU A 189 47.23 29.55 -39.83
C GLU A 189 48.24 29.22 -38.72
N VAL A 190 47.87 28.35 -37.76
CA VAL A 190 48.83 27.61 -36.94
C VAL A 190 48.39 26.14 -36.83
N GLU A 191 49.33 25.22 -37.04
CA GLU A 191 49.06 23.82 -37.40
C GLU A 191 48.52 22.92 -36.26
N PRO A 192 47.69 21.90 -36.59
CA PRO A 192 47.45 20.75 -35.74
C PRO A 192 48.52 19.64 -35.95
N LYS A 193 49.18 19.19 -34.88
CA LYS A 193 50.13 18.05 -34.90
C LYS A 193 50.04 17.21 -33.62
N THR A 194 50.17 15.88 -33.61
CA THR A 194 49.92 14.82 -34.62
C THR A 194 49.59 13.51 -33.84
N THR A 195 48.92 12.55 -34.47
CA THR A 195 48.69 11.18 -33.96
C THR A 195 49.98 10.31 -33.95
N MET A 196 49.83 9.00 -33.67
CA MET A 196 50.82 7.89 -33.70
C MET A 196 51.46 7.51 -32.34
N ALA A 197 51.71 6.22 -32.03
CA ALA A 197 51.21 4.97 -32.62
C ALA A 197 51.29 3.78 -31.64
N VAL A 198 50.51 2.72 -31.89
CA VAL A 198 50.56 1.46 -31.11
C VAL A 198 51.59 0.48 -31.70
N LYS A 199 52.61 0.15 -30.91
CA LYS A 199 53.55 -1.01 -31.00
C LYS A 199 54.30 -1.08 -29.66
N GLY A 200 54.60 -2.22 -29.03
CA GLY A 200 54.29 -3.61 -29.37
C GLY A 200 55.48 -4.55 -29.10
N GLN A 201 55.65 -5.05 -27.87
CA GLN A 201 56.68 -6.06 -27.54
C GLN A 201 56.18 -7.15 -26.58
N LYS A 202 56.51 -8.41 -26.88
CA LYS A 202 56.36 -9.59 -26.01
C LYS A 202 57.70 -9.93 -25.36
N LYS A 203 57.70 -10.20 -24.04
CA LYS A 203 58.68 -10.99 -23.25
C LYS A 203 58.31 -10.85 -21.77
N SER A 204 58.50 -11.81 -20.87
CA SER A 204 58.66 -13.28 -21.01
C SER A 204 58.47 -13.91 -19.62
N ILE A 205 57.81 -15.05 -19.53
CA ILE A 205 57.50 -15.72 -18.24
C ILE A 205 58.78 -16.19 -17.54
N LYS A 206 58.93 -15.87 -16.25
CA LYS A 206 59.63 -16.72 -15.27
C LYS A 206 58.86 -16.76 -13.94
N SER A 207 58.88 -17.93 -13.32
CA SER A 207 58.12 -18.29 -12.11
C SER A 207 58.90 -18.01 -10.82
N VAL A 208 58.16 -17.74 -9.74
CA VAL A 208 58.59 -17.98 -8.35
C VAL A 208 57.40 -18.59 -7.61
N GLU A 209 57.63 -19.67 -6.87
CA GLU A 209 56.60 -20.46 -6.17
C GLU A 209 56.55 -20.18 -4.66
N GLY A 210 55.37 -20.40 -4.06
CA GLY A 210 55.20 -20.64 -2.62
C GLY A 210 55.11 -19.39 -1.72
N LYS A 211 54.16 -19.31 -0.78
CA LYS A 211 53.77 -20.38 0.15
C LYS A 211 52.29 -20.34 0.56
N LYS A 212 51.85 -21.46 1.13
CA LYS A 212 50.48 -21.78 1.53
C LYS A 212 49.93 -20.83 2.61
N ALA A 213 48.66 -20.45 2.47
CA ALA A 213 47.80 -19.97 3.55
C ALA A 213 46.54 -20.86 3.59
N GLN A 214 45.94 -21.07 4.77
CA GLN A 214 45.05 -22.20 5.03
C GLN A 214 43.58 -21.95 4.62
N ASP A 215 42.91 -23.02 4.21
CA ASP A 215 41.52 -23.02 3.76
C ASP A 215 40.54 -22.53 4.83
N GLN A 216 39.66 -21.61 4.45
CA GLN A 216 38.35 -21.46 5.09
C GLN A 216 37.33 -22.23 4.27
N VAL A 217 36.63 -23.16 4.92
CA VAL A 217 35.65 -24.04 4.26
C VAL A 217 34.56 -23.19 3.59
N LYS A 218 34.44 -23.32 2.27
CA LYS A 218 33.34 -22.69 1.52
C LYS A 218 32.01 -23.33 1.94
N ASP A 219 31.00 -22.49 2.15
CA ASP A 219 29.62 -22.91 2.41
C ASP A 219 28.88 -23.24 1.09
N GLU A 220 29.49 -24.11 0.27
CA GLU A 220 28.92 -24.56 -1.00
C GLU A 220 27.73 -25.51 -0.73
N GLY A 221 26.52 -25.01 -1.00
CA GLY A 221 25.30 -25.82 -0.94
C GLY A 221 25.39 -26.96 -1.95
N LYS A 222 24.92 -28.16 -1.58
CA LYS A 222 24.87 -29.31 -2.50
C LYS A 222 23.97 -28.99 -3.70
N PHE A 223 24.58 -28.56 -4.80
CA PHE A 223 23.98 -28.69 -6.11
C PHE A 223 23.81 -30.17 -6.42
N ILE A 224 22.67 -30.49 -7.00
CA ILE A 224 22.30 -31.85 -7.36
C ILE A 224 22.66 -32.01 -8.83
N GLU A 225 23.31 -33.13 -9.15
CA GLU A 225 23.64 -33.54 -10.51
C GLU A 225 22.34 -33.60 -11.32
N LEU A 226 22.30 -32.88 -12.45
CA LEU A 226 21.17 -32.92 -13.35
C LEU A 226 21.13 -34.31 -14.04
N PRO A 227 20.01 -35.05 -13.99
CA PRO A 227 19.95 -36.41 -14.52
C PRO A 227 20.27 -36.47 -16.01
N GLY A 228 21.39 -37.11 -16.38
CA GLY A 228 21.84 -37.19 -17.77
C GLY A 228 22.52 -35.92 -18.31
N ALA A 229 22.97 -35.01 -17.45
CA ALA A 229 23.74 -33.84 -17.87
C ALA A 229 25.19 -34.19 -18.25
N GLU A 230 25.45 -34.23 -19.55
CA GLU A 230 26.79 -34.31 -20.11
C GLU A 230 27.37 -32.91 -20.40
N LYS A 231 28.67 -32.76 -20.17
CA LYS A 231 29.41 -31.52 -20.47
C LYS A 231 29.35 -31.21 -21.97
N GLY A 232 29.04 -29.97 -22.34
CA GLY A 232 28.82 -29.55 -23.73
C GLY A 232 27.45 -29.92 -24.31
N LYS A 233 26.55 -30.59 -23.56
CA LYS A 233 25.20 -31.01 -24.03
C LYS A 233 24.04 -30.54 -23.15
N VAL A 234 24.32 -29.82 -22.06
CA VAL A 234 23.25 -29.20 -21.25
C VAL A 234 22.69 -28.00 -22.01
N VAL A 235 21.38 -28.03 -22.30
CA VAL A 235 20.64 -26.90 -22.85
C VAL A 235 19.52 -26.57 -21.87
N VAL A 236 19.56 -25.36 -21.35
CA VAL A 236 18.65 -24.83 -20.33
C VAL A 236 18.00 -23.55 -20.83
N ARG A 237 16.86 -23.17 -20.25
CA ARG A 237 16.16 -21.94 -20.65
C ARG A 237 15.51 -21.20 -19.49
N PHE A 238 15.57 -19.88 -19.55
CA PHE A 238 14.77 -18.97 -18.73
C PHE A 238 13.62 -18.40 -19.59
N PRO A 239 12.34 -18.77 -19.32
CA PRO A 239 11.21 -18.34 -20.13
C PRO A 239 10.23 -17.41 -19.37
N PRO A 240 10.48 -16.08 -19.30
CA PRO A 240 9.53 -15.14 -18.68
C PRO A 240 8.41 -14.66 -19.63
N GLU A 241 7.19 -14.55 -19.11
CA GLU A 241 6.09 -13.76 -19.69
C GLU A 241 6.42 -12.26 -19.54
N ALA A 242 6.32 -11.48 -20.63
CA ALA A 242 6.60 -10.04 -20.68
C ALA A 242 5.48 -9.17 -20.05
N SER A 243 5.05 -9.55 -18.84
CA SER A 243 3.88 -9.00 -18.12
C SER A 243 4.26 -8.19 -16.86
N GLY A 244 5.45 -7.59 -16.83
CA GLY A 244 5.93 -6.78 -15.71
C GLY A 244 7.31 -7.17 -15.18
N TYR A 245 7.96 -6.20 -14.52
CA TYR A 245 9.33 -6.20 -13.96
C TYR A 245 9.80 -7.51 -13.32
N LEU A 246 11.11 -7.76 -13.37
CA LEU A 246 11.69 -8.90 -12.66
C LEU A 246 11.76 -8.63 -11.15
N HIS A 247 11.66 -9.72 -10.38
CA HIS A 247 11.79 -9.73 -8.93
C HIS A 247 12.77 -10.82 -8.49
N ILE A 248 13.21 -10.83 -7.22
CA ILE A 248 14.25 -11.73 -6.71
C ILE A 248 13.99 -13.23 -6.99
N GLY A 249 12.72 -13.65 -7.09
CA GLY A 249 12.35 -15.01 -7.52
C GLY A 249 12.64 -15.33 -9.00
N HIS A 250 12.57 -14.32 -9.88
CA HIS A 250 12.99 -14.42 -11.29
C HIS A 250 14.51 -14.34 -11.40
N ALA A 251 15.17 -13.51 -10.59
CA ALA A 251 16.63 -13.47 -10.51
C ALA A 251 17.20 -14.83 -10.10
N LYS A 252 16.57 -15.52 -9.13
CA LYS A 252 16.91 -16.93 -8.83
C LYS A 252 16.78 -17.82 -10.06
N ALA A 253 15.68 -17.75 -10.80
CA ALA A 253 15.46 -18.58 -11.98
C ALA A 253 16.52 -18.32 -13.07
N ALA A 254 16.78 -17.06 -13.43
CA ALA A 254 17.76 -16.70 -14.45
C ALA A 254 19.19 -17.11 -14.06
N LEU A 255 19.62 -16.77 -12.84
CA LEU A 255 20.97 -17.10 -12.33
C LEU A 255 21.16 -18.62 -12.12
N LEU A 256 20.10 -19.37 -11.81
CA LEU A 256 20.17 -20.84 -11.71
C LEU A 256 20.35 -21.50 -13.09
N ASN A 257 19.65 -21.03 -14.13
CA ASN A 257 19.88 -21.52 -15.49
C ASN A 257 21.30 -21.14 -15.98
N GLN A 258 21.74 -19.89 -15.76
CA GLN A 258 23.12 -19.47 -16.08
C GLN A 258 24.18 -20.28 -15.32
N TYR A 259 23.94 -20.62 -14.05
CA TYR A 259 24.86 -21.48 -13.28
C TYR A 259 25.03 -22.86 -13.93
N TYR A 260 23.94 -23.49 -14.40
CA TYR A 260 24.01 -24.80 -15.05
C TYR A 260 24.62 -24.73 -16.46
N GLN A 261 24.33 -23.70 -17.26
CA GLN A 261 25.05 -23.37 -18.50
C GLN A 261 26.57 -23.31 -18.26
N GLN A 262 27.01 -22.48 -17.31
CA GLN A 262 28.43 -22.26 -17.04
C GLN A 262 29.13 -23.48 -16.41
N THR A 263 28.44 -24.24 -15.55
CA THR A 263 29.02 -25.42 -14.88
C THR A 263 29.22 -26.60 -15.84
N PHE A 264 28.32 -26.75 -16.83
CA PHE A 264 28.37 -27.85 -17.79
C PHE A 264 28.89 -27.45 -19.18
N GLU A 265 29.39 -26.21 -19.36
CA GLU A 265 29.77 -25.64 -20.67
C GLU A 265 28.65 -25.83 -21.73
N GLY A 266 27.41 -25.59 -21.31
CA GLY A 266 26.19 -25.75 -22.09
C GLY A 266 25.60 -24.44 -22.62
N GLU A 267 24.39 -24.51 -23.17
CA GLU A 267 23.67 -23.38 -23.77
C GLU A 267 22.55 -22.85 -22.85
N LEU A 268 22.48 -21.53 -22.70
CA LEU A 268 21.40 -20.79 -22.07
C LEU A 268 20.53 -20.11 -23.14
N ILE A 269 19.32 -20.62 -23.33
CA ILE A 269 18.30 -19.99 -24.15
C ILE A 269 17.50 -19.01 -23.30
N MET A 270 17.33 -17.78 -23.78
CA MET A 270 16.41 -16.80 -23.22
C MET A 270 15.21 -16.67 -24.14
N ARG A 271 14.06 -17.17 -23.68
CA ARG A 271 12.83 -17.23 -24.47
C ARG A 271 11.79 -16.27 -23.90
N PHE A 272 11.22 -15.37 -24.68
CA PHE A 272 10.00 -14.70 -24.23
C PHE A 272 8.81 -15.66 -24.40
N ASP A 273 8.05 -15.86 -23.31
CA ASP A 273 6.79 -16.62 -23.35
C ASP A 273 5.65 -15.67 -23.70
N ASP A 274 5.58 -15.36 -24.99
CA ASP A 274 4.64 -14.43 -25.61
C ASP A 274 3.40 -15.17 -26.13
N THR A 275 2.67 -15.82 -25.21
CA THR A 275 1.50 -16.69 -25.47
C THR A 275 0.16 -16.06 -25.07
N ASN A 276 0.14 -14.76 -24.77
CA ASN A 276 -0.96 -14.10 -24.08
C ASN A 276 -1.00 -12.58 -24.36
N PRO A 277 -1.41 -12.15 -25.57
CA PRO A 277 -1.30 -10.76 -26.04
C PRO A 277 -1.94 -9.72 -25.10
N ALA A 278 -3.00 -10.10 -24.39
CA ALA A 278 -3.70 -9.24 -23.42
C ALA A 278 -2.91 -8.90 -22.13
N LYS A 279 -1.64 -9.36 -21.97
CA LYS A 279 -0.74 -8.94 -20.87
C LYS A 279 0.68 -8.57 -21.29
N GLU A 280 1.09 -8.87 -22.52
CA GLU A 280 2.45 -8.59 -23.01
C GLU A 280 2.58 -7.15 -23.48
N ASN A 281 3.74 -6.53 -23.23
CA ASN A 281 4.01 -5.15 -23.64
C ASN A 281 5.50 -4.97 -23.95
N ALA A 282 5.83 -4.34 -25.07
CA ALA A 282 7.21 -4.05 -25.48
C ALA A 282 8.01 -3.26 -24.42
N HIS A 283 7.35 -2.42 -23.61
CA HIS A 283 7.96 -1.77 -22.44
C HIS A 283 8.48 -2.78 -21.42
N PHE A 284 7.72 -3.83 -21.14
CA PHE A 284 8.14 -4.88 -20.19
C PHE A 284 9.21 -5.80 -20.78
N GLU A 285 9.22 -6.03 -22.09
CA GLU A 285 10.31 -6.72 -22.78
C GLU A 285 11.63 -5.95 -22.58
N GLN A 286 11.67 -4.66 -22.96
CA GLN A 286 12.82 -3.77 -22.76
C GLN A 286 13.28 -3.70 -21.29
N VAL A 287 12.32 -3.59 -20.36
CA VAL A 287 12.61 -3.63 -18.91
C VAL A 287 13.27 -4.95 -18.48
N ILE A 288 12.84 -6.10 -19.03
CA ILE A 288 13.42 -7.41 -18.74
C ILE A 288 14.84 -7.52 -19.33
N LEU A 289 15.10 -6.99 -20.53
CA LEU A 289 16.44 -6.92 -21.12
C LEU A 289 17.41 -6.14 -20.23
N GLU A 290 16.96 -4.99 -19.70
CA GLU A 290 17.71 -4.16 -18.75
C GLU A 290 17.93 -4.86 -17.39
N ASP A 291 16.89 -5.50 -16.84
CA ASP A 291 16.98 -6.25 -15.57
C ASP A 291 17.96 -7.44 -15.69
N LEU A 292 17.98 -8.14 -16.83
CA LEU A 292 18.92 -9.23 -17.12
C LEU A 292 20.36 -8.74 -17.30
N LYS A 293 20.54 -7.60 -17.98
CA LYS A 293 21.84 -6.91 -18.11
C LYS A 293 22.37 -6.48 -16.73
N MET A 294 21.50 -5.99 -15.85
CA MET A 294 21.82 -5.63 -14.46
C MET A 294 22.19 -6.86 -13.60
N LEU A 295 21.60 -8.03 -13.87
CA LEU A 295 21.92 -9.31 -13.23
C LEU A 295 23.18 -10.02 -13.80
N GLU A 296 23.86 -9.43 -14.77
CA GLU A 296 24.95 -10.07 -15.53
C GLU A 296 24.55 -11.42 -16.16
N VAL A 297 23.31 -11.55 -16.63
CA VAL A 297 22.84 -12.75 -17.34
C VAL A 297 23.20 -12.64 -18.82
N LYS A 298 23.82 -13.69 -19.36
CA LYS A 298 24.29 -13.79 -20.75
C LYS A 298 23.72 -15.03 -21.42
N PRO A 299 22.56 -14.92 -22.08
CA PRO A 299 22.03 -15.97 -22.94
C PRO A 299 22.92 -16.14 -24.17
N ASP A 300 23.05 -17.39 -24.62
CA ASP A 300 23.72 -17.73 -25.88
C ASP A 300 22.76 -17.56 -27.07
N ARG A 301 21.46 -17.77 -26.83
CA ARG A 301 20.40 -17.68 -27.85
C ARG A 301 19.16 -16.97 -27.33
N TRP A 302 18.53 -16.19 -28.19
CA TRP A 302 17.27 -15.48 -27.93
C TRP A 302 16.18 -16.02 -28.85
N THR A 303 15.01 -16.35 -28.30
CA THR A 303 13.86 -16.85 -29.08
C THR A 303 12.53 -16.31 -28.51
N TYR A 304 11.47 -16.41 -29.30
CA TYR A 304 10.11 -16.09 -28.88
C TYR A 304 9.25 -17.33 -29.07
N THR A 305 8.24 -17.50 -28.22
CA THR A 305 7.30 -18.63 -28.36
C THR A 305 6.41 -18.45 -29.59
N SER A 306 6.15 -17.19 -29.97
CA SER A 306 5.45 -16.85 -31.22
C SER A 306 6.22 -17.14 -32.51
N ASP A 307 7.55 -17.32 -32.45
CA ASP A 307 8.35 -17.78 -33.60
C ASP A 307 7.93 -19.19 -34.06
N HIS A 308 7.33 -19.98 -33.15
CA HIS A 308 6.88 -21.35 -33.38
C HIS A 308 5.36 -21.47 -33.57
N PHE A 309 4.61 -20.36 -33.62
CA PHE A 309 3.13 -20.39 -33.63
C PHE A 309 2.51 -21.17 -34.79
N ASP A 310 3.06 -21.09 -36.02
CA ASP A 310 2.53 -21.88 -37.15
C ASP A 310 2.63 -23.39 -36.89
N LEU A 311 3.75 -23.84 -36.29
CA LEU A 311 4.00 -25.24 -35.97
C LEU A 311 3.18 -25.72 -34.75
N ILE A 312 3.00 -24.87 -33.74
CA ILE A 312 2.12 -25.17 -32.59
C ILE A 312 0.64 -25.24 -33.06
N LEU A 313 0.27 -24.47 -34.09
CA LEU A 313 -1.05 -24.48 -34.71
C LEU A 313 -1.26 -25.76 -35.54
N GLU A 314 -0.30 -26.14 -36.37
CA GLU A 314 -0.29 -27.42 -37.12
C GLU A 314 -0.45 -28.62 -36.16
N MET A 315 0.32 -28.65 -35.07
CA MET A 315 0.20 -29.70 -34.04
C MET A 315 -1.18 -29.75 -33.38
N CYS A 316 -1.85 -28.60 -33.20
CA CYS A 316 -3.22 -28.56 -32.70
C CYS A 316 -4.24 -29.07 -33.73
N GLU A 317 -4.07 -28.74 -35.01
CA GLU A 317 -4.93 -29.23 -36.10
C GLU A 317 -4.82 -30.75 -36.28
N ARG A 318 -3.60 -31.29 -36.20
CA ARG A 318 -3.39 -32.75 -36.17
C ARG A 318 -4.11 -33.42 -34.99
N LEU A 319 -4.04 -32.86 -33.78
CA LEU A 319 -4.76 -33.41 -32.62
C LEU A 319 -6.29 -33.35 -32.79
N LEU A 320 -6.82 -32.36 -33.49
CA LEU A 320 -8.26 -32.25 -33.81
C LEU A 320 -8.68 -33.28 -34.86
N GLN A 321 -7.88 -33.46 -35.91
CA GLN A 321 -8.08 -34.48 -36.96
C GLN A 321 -8.02 -35.91 -36.41
N GLU A 322 -7.02 -36.21 -35.57
CA GLU A 322 -6.87 -37.50 -34.89
C GLU A 322 -7.91 -37.75 -33.78
N GLY A 323 -8.84 -36.80 -33.55
CA GLY A 323 -9.87 -36.88 -32.52
C GLY A 323 -9.35 -36.82 -31.07
N LYS A 324 -8.04 -36.55 -30.89
CA LYS A 324 -7.33 -36.44 -29.60
C LYS A 324 -7.52 -35.07 -28.92
N ALA A 325 -8.06 -34.09 -29.61
CA ALA A 325 -8.55 -32.83 -29.07
C ALA A 325 -10.01 -32.57 -29.50
N TYR A 326 -10.64 -31.57 -28.89
CA TYR A 326 -11.98 -31.10 -29.25
C TYR A 326 -12.11 -29.60 -28.99
N VAL A 327 -13.05 -28.97 -29.70
CA VAL A 327 -13.44 -27.58 -29.44
C VAL A 327 -14.63 -27.58 -28.48
N ASP A 328 -14.47 -26.90 -27.34
CA ASP A 328 -15.44 -26.81 -26.26
C ASP A 328 -16.01 -25.39 -26.20
N ASP A 329 -17.34 -25.27 -26.31
CA ASP A 329 -18.10 -24.01 -26.26
C ASP A 329 -18.81 -23.81 -24.90
N THR A 330 -18.51 -24.68 -23.93
CA THR A 330 -19.05 -24.64 -22.58
C THR A 330 -18.53 -23.41 -21.82
N ASP A 331 -19.44 -22.68 -21.15
CA ASP A 331 -19.09 -21.50 -20.35
C ASP A 331 -17.97 -21.80 -19.31
N ALA A 332 -17.12 -20.81 -19.05
CA ALA A 332 -15.92 -20.98 -18.22
C ALA A 332 -16.19 -21.26 -16.73
N GLU A 333 -17.35 -20.90 -16.17
CA GLU A 333 -17.75 -21.32 -14.82
C GLU A 333 -18.34 -22.74 -14.82
N LEU A 334 -19.16 -23.07 -15.83
CA LEU A 334 -19.70 -24.43 -16.00
C LEU A 334 -18.58 -25.44 -16.27
N MET A 335 -17.63 -25.13 -17.14
CA MET A 335 -16.46 -25.96 -17.44
C MET A 335 -15.58 -26.18 -16.19
N ARG A 336 -15.43 -25.18 -15.32
CA ARG A 336 -14.72 -25.38 -14.04
C ARG A 336 -15.49 -26.38 -13.17
N LYS A 337 -16.81 -26.20 -13.03
CA LYS A 337 -17.67 -27.09 -12.27
C LYS A 337 -17.64 -28.54 -12.79
N GLU A 338 -17.72 -28.74 -14.11
CA GLU A 338 -17.66 -30.09 -14.70
C GLU A 338 -16.29 -30.75 -14.49
N ARG A 339 -15.19 -29.98 -14.52
CA ARG A 339 -13.85 -30.48 -14.15
C ARG A 339 -13.71 -30.76 -12.65
N GLU A 340 -14.38 -30.02 -11.77
CA GLU A 340 -14.46 -30.30 -10.33
C GLU A 340 -15.27 -31.59 -10.07
N GLU A 341 -16.43 -31.73 -10.72
CA GLU A 341 -17.37 -32.87 -10.64
C GLU A 341 -16.91 -34.14 -11.41
N ARG A 342 -15.78 -34.08 -12.13
CA ARG A 342 -15.24 -35.16 -13.01
C ARG A 342 -16.22 -35.58 -14.13
N LYS A 343 -17.04 -34.66 -14.61
CA LYS A 343 -18.02 -34.87 -15.68
C LYS A 343 -17.44 -34.43 -17.03
N GLU A 344 -17.56 -35.26 -18.07
CA GLU A 344 -17.17 -34.89 -19.43
C GLU A 344 -18.02 -33.71 -19.98
N SER A 345 -17.38 -32.82 -20.75
CA SER A 345 -18.08 -31.78 -21.50
C SER A 345 -18.93 -32.40 -22.61
N ARG A 346 -20.07 -31.77 -22.91
CA ARG A 346 -20.94 -32.12 -24.04
C ARG A 346 -20.18 -32.19 -25.38
N CYS A 347 -19.12 -31.40 -25.53
CA CYS A 347 -18.33 -31.29 -26.76
C CYS A 347 -17.22 -32.34 -26.89
N ARG A 348 -16.93 -33.12 -25.83
CA ARG A 348 -15.82 -34.11 -25.84
C ARG A 348 -15.96 -35.14 -26.97
N ASN A 349 -17.20 -35.45 -27.32
CA ASN A 349 -17.57 -36.46 -28.31
C ASN A 349 -18.00 -35.86 -29.67
N ASN A 350 -17.69 -34.58 -29.92
CA ASN A 350 -17.78 -33.97 -31.26
C ASN A 350 -16.90 -34.75 -32.25
N THR A 351 -17.36 -34.89 -33.49
CA THR A 351 -16.57 -35.51 -34.57
C THR A 351 -15.39 -34.63 -35.01
N PRO A 352 -14.35 -35.16 -35.68
CA PRO A 352 -13.24 -34.35 -36.20
C PRO A 352 -13.71 -33.20 -37.08
N GLU A 353 -14.72 -33.42 -37.93
CA GLU A 353 -15.27 -32.41 -38.85
C GLU A 353 -15.98 -31.29 -38.09
N GLN A 354 -16.78 -31.62 -37.06
CA GLN A 354 -17.41 -30.65 -36.18
C GLN A 354 -16.38 -29.80 -35.44
N ASN A 355 -15.31 -30.45 -34.93
CA ASN A 355 -14.23 -29.76 -34.25
C ASN A 355 -13.43 -28.85 -35.19
N LEU A 356 -13.14 -29.28 -36.43
CA LEU A 356 -12.47 -28.47 -37.44
C LEU A 356 -13.32 -27.27 -37.89
N ALA A 357 -14.64 -27.43 -38.04
CA ALA A 357 -15.54 -26.33 -38.33
C ALA A 357 -15.54 -25.27 -37.21
N LEU A 358 -15.64 -25.70 -35.94
CA LEU A 358 -15.52 -24.80 -34.79
C LEU A 358 -14.12 -24.18 -34.64
N TRP A 359 -13.08 -24.87 -35.11
CA TRP A 359 -11.71 -24.34 -35.12
C TRP A 359 -11.50 -23.27 -36.20
N VAL A 360 -12.14 -23.37 -37.37
CA VAL A 360 -12.16 -22.29 -38.36
C VAL A 360 -12.84 -21.03 -37.80
N GLU A 361 -13.97 -21.19 -37.11
CA GLU A 361 -14.67 -20.10 -36.41
C GLU A 361 -13.75 -19.44 -35.34
N MET A 362 -12.99 -20.23 -34.59
CA MET A 362 -11.98 -19.73 -33.65
C MET A 362 -10.87 -18.94 -34.34
N LYS A 363 -10.27 -19.48 -35.42
CA LYS A 363 -9.21 -18.81 -36.19
C LYS A 363 -9.67 -17.49 -36.81
N GLN A 364 -10.95 -17.38 -37.18
CA GLN A 364 -11.58 -16.17 -37.70
C GLN A 364 -12.08 -15.20 -36.61
N ALA A 365 -11.96 -15.55 -35.32
CA ALA A 365 -12.46 -14.76 -34.19
C ALA A 365 -13.96 -14.40 -34.27
N THR A 366 -14.80 -15.27 -34.83
CA THR A 366 -16.24 -14.99 -34.92
C THR A 366 -16.89 -14.89 -33.52
N THR A 367 -18.10 -14.35 -33.42
CA THR A 367 -18.87 -14.30 -32.15
C THR A 367 -19.14 -15.70 -31.56
N LYS A 368 -18.97 -16.77 -32.36
CA LYS A 368 -18.98 -18.16 -31.93
C LYS A 368 -17.58 -18.63 -31.52
N GLY A 369 -16.57 -18.39 -32.36
CA GLY A 369 -15.17 -18.70 -32.10
C GLY A 369 -14.61 -18.08 -30.80
N GLN A 370 -14.95 -16.83 -30.50
CA GLN A 370 -14.55 -16.14 -29.27
C GLN A 370 -15.08 -16.78 -27.98
N LYS A 371 -16.15 -17.58 -28.07
CA LYS A 371 -16.73 -18.34 -26.94
C LYS A 371 -16.12 -19.74 -26.79
N CYS A 372 -15.35 -20.19 -27.78
CA CYS A 372 -14.79 -21.52 -27.83
C CYS A 372 -13.35 -21.57 -27.31
N CYS A 373 -12.94 -22.72 -26.80
CA CYS A 373 -11.53 -23.06 -26.59
C CYS A 373 -11.25 -24.50 -27.02
N VAL A 374 -9.99 -24.83 -27.32
CA VAL A 374 -9.60 -26.21 -27.64
C VAL A 374 -9.14 -26.90 -26.37
N ARG A 375 -9.63 -28.12 -26.13
CA ARG A 375 -9.22 -28.98 -25.02
C ARG A 375 -8.61 -30.26 -25.57
N ILE A 376 -7.50 -30.70 -24.99
CA ILE A 376 -6.89 -32.00 -25.33
C ILE A 376 -7.58 -33.10 -24.51
N LYS A 377 -7.86 -34.26 -25.11
CA LYS A 377 -8.50 -35.40 -24.45
C LYS A 377 -7.43 -36.17 -23.69
N ILE A 378 -7.56 -36.19 -22.37
CA ILE A 378 -6.72 -36.96 -21.45
C ILE A 378 -7.68 -37.79 -20.59
N ASP A 379 -7.77 -37.52 -19.28
CA ASP A 379 -8.59 -38.28 -18.34
C ASP A 379 -9.38 -37.36 -17.40
N MET A 380 -10.68 -37.20 -17.68
CA MET A 380 -11.60 -36.46 -16.83
C MET A 380 -11.83 -37.10 -15.46
N GLN A 381 -11.55 -38.40 -15.29
CA GLN A 381 -11.60 -39.08 -14.00
C GLN A 381 -10.31 -38.93 -13.18
N SER A 382 -9.26 -38.31 -13.71
CA SER A 382 -7.95 -38.29 -13.06
C SER A 382 -7.98 -37.65 -11.67
N ASN A 383 -7.21 -38.21 -10.75
CA ASN A 383 -6.97 -37.57 -9.45
C ASN A 383 -6.13 -36.29 -9.59
N ASN A 384 -5.28 -36.21 -10.62
CA ASN A 384 -4.56 -34.99 -10.99
C ASN A 384 -5.51 -34.04 -11.77
N GLY A 385 -5.76 -32.84 -11.22
CA GLY A 385 -6.65 -31.85 -11.84
C GLY A 385 -6.14 -31.25 -13.16
N ALA A 386 -4.82 -31.25 -13.38
CA ALA A 386 -4.21 -30.82 -14.64
C ALA A 386 -4.58 -31.76 -15.80
N MET A 387 -4.70 -33.06 -15.51
CA MET A 387 -5.00 -34.12 -16.50
C MET A 387 -6.48 -34.21 -16.89
N ARG A 388 -7.38 -33.41 -16.29
CA ARG A 388 -8.81 -33.39 -16.63
C ARG A 388 -9.11 -32.51 -17.85
N ASP A 389 -8.82 -33.05 -19.03
CA ASP A 389 -8.93 -32.40 -20.34
C ASP A 389 -8.56 -30.90 -20.32
N PRO A 390 -7.28 -30.54 -20.18
CA PRO A 390 -6.86 -29.15 -20.08
C PRO A 390 -7.08 -28.41 -21.41
N THR A 391 -7.40 -27.12 -21.31
CA THR A 391 -7.42 -26.20 -22.46
C THR A 391 -6.02 -26.06 -23.04
N ILE A 392 -5.85 -26.30 -24.33
CA ILE A 392 -4.57 -26.13 -25.05
C ILE A 392 -4.52 -24.85 -25.90
N TYR A 393 -5.66 -24.39 -26.41
CA TYR A 393 -5.78 -23.16 -27.24
C TYR A 393 -7.02 -22.35 -26.86
N ARG A 394 -6.95 -21.03 -27.06
CA ARG A 394 -7.99 -20.05 -26.68
C ARG A 394 -8.09 -18.92 -27.70
N CYS A 395 -9.30 -18.47 -28.00
CA CYS A 395 -9.51 -17.34 -28.91
C CYS A 395 -9.27 -16.00 -28.19
N ARG A 396 -8.57 -15.07 -28.85
CA ARG A 396 -8.27 -13.70 -28.41
C ARG A 396 -8.27 -12.79 -29.63
N ALA A 397 -9.01 -11.69 -29.55
CA ALA A 397 -9.16 -10.71 -30.64
C ALA A 397 -8.07 -9.63 -30.61
N GLU A 398 -7.35 -9.51 -29.49
CA GLU A 398 -6.29 -8.56 -29.19
C GLU A 398 -5.11 -8.62 -30.21
N THR A 399 -4.42 -7.48 -30.42
CA THR A 399 -3.19 -7.41 -31.23
C THR A 399 -2.02 -8.06 -30.46
N HIS A 400 -1.20 -8.87 -31.11
CA HIS A 400 0.01 -9.44 -30.49
C HIS A 400 1.27 -8.62 -30.79
N VAL A 401 2.09 -8.35 -29.77
CA VAL A 401 3.24 -7.42 -29.83
C VAL A 401 4.21 -7.74 -30.98
N ARG A 402 4.53 -9.02 -31.21
CA ARG A 402 5.51 -9.46 -32.21
C ARG A 402 4.90 -9.87 -33.56
N THR A 403 3.65 -10.35 -33.58
CA THR A 403 3.02 -10.93 -34.79
C THR A 403 1.79 -10.16 -35.27
N GLY A 404 1.52 -8.99 -34.69
CA GLY A 404 0.38 -8.13 -35.00
C GLY A 404 -0.94 -8.88 -34.98
N ASN A 405 -1.67 -8.80 -36.09
CA ASN A 405 -2.99 -9.40 -36.28
C ASN A 405 -2.97 -10.76 -37.03
N LYS A 406 -1.80 -11.39 -37.25
CA LYS A 406 -1.69 -12.66 -38.01
C LYS A 406 -2.53 -13.80 -37.42
N TYR A 407 -2.68 -13.84 -36.09
CA TYR A 407 -3.42 -14.88 -35.38
C TYR A 407 -4.54 -14.28 -34.53
N LYS A 408 -5.57 -15.09 -34.27
CA LYS A 408 -6.65 -14.81 -33.29
C LYS A 408 -6.94 -15.99 -32.35
N VAL A 409 -6.09 -17.01 -32.42
CA VAL A 409 -6.05 -18.16 -31.53
C VAL A 409 -4.63 -18.27 -31.01
N TYR A 410 -4.50 -18.39 -29.69
CA TYR A 410 -3.20 -18.41 -29.01
C TYR A 410 -3.11 -19.68 -28.17
N PRO A 411 -1.95 -20.37 -28.19
CA PRO A 411 -1.76 -21.53 -27.36
C PRO A 411 -1.75 -21.13 -25.87
N THR A 412 -1.93 -22.12 -25.02
CA THR A 412 -1.65 -21.99 -23.59
C THR A 412 -0.19 -22.34 -23.30
N TYR A 413 0.37 -21.75 -22.25
CA TYR A 413 1.69 -22.09 -21.71
C TYR A 413 1.93 -23.60 -21.63
N ASP A 414 0.95 -24.35 -21.11
CA ASP A 414 1.07 -25.78 -20.89
C ASP A 414 1.13 -26.61 -22.20
N PHE A 415 0.67 -26.04 -23.32
CA PHE A 415 0.79 -26.66 -24.65
C PHE A 415 2.04 -26.18 -25.40
N ALA A 416 2.33 -24.88 -25.39
CA ALA A 416 3.49 -24.32 -26.09
C ALA A 416 4.83 -24.73 -25.45
N CYS A 417 4.94 -24.72 -24.12
CA CYS A 417 6.19 -25.01 -23.41
C CYS A 417 6.81 -26.38 -23.76
N PRO A 418 6.10 -27.53 -23.73
CA PRO A 418 6.69 -28.82 -24.11
C PRO A 418 7.05 -28.91 -25.60
N ILE A 419 6.28 -28.25 -26.48
CA ILE A 419 6.55 -28.21 -27.92
C ILE A 419 7.88 -27.47 -28.16
N VAL A 420 8.00 -26.24 -27.65
CA VAL A 420 9.18 -25.40 -27.88
C VAL A 420 10.41 -25.89 -27.12
N ASP A 421 10.27 -26.39 -25.88
CA ASP A 421 11.40 -27.04 -25.17
C ASP A 421 11.90 -28.30 -25.92
N SER A 422 11.03 -29.04 -26.61
CA SER A 422 11.45 -30.14 -27.49
C SER A 422 12.23 -29.62 -28.72
N ILE A 423 11.64 -28.68 -29.48
CA ILE A 423 12.19 -28.14 -30.74
C ILE A 423 13.52 -27.43 -30.52
N GLU A 424 13.61 -26.57 -29.52
CA GLU A 424 14.79 -25.72 -29.29
C GLU A 424 16.01 -26.47 -28.72
N GLY A 425 15.90 -27.78 -28.48
CA GLY A 425 16.99 -28.61 -28.00
C GLY A 425 17.15 -28.66 -26.47
N VAL A 426 16.29 -27.99 -25.69
CA VAL A 426 16.34 -27.97 -24.22
C VAL A 426 16.45 -29.40 -23.68
N THR A 427 17.54 -29.72 -22.98
CA THR A 427 17.72 -31.01 -22.31
C THR A 427 17.20 -30.99 -20.89
N HIS A 428 17.22 -29.82 -20.22
CA HIS A 428 16.82 -29.67 -18.82
C HIS A 428 15.84 -28.50 -18.62
N ALA A 429 14.57 -28.84 -18.45
CA ALA A 429 13.49 -27.88 -18.22
C ALA A 429 13.41 -27.52 -16.72
N LEU A 430 14.21 -26.53 -16.30
CA LEU A 430 14.19 -26.03 -14.91
C LEU A 430 12.88 -25.26 -14.66
N ARG A 431 12.08 -25.69 -13.67
CA ARG A 431 10.80 -25.05 -13.31
C ARG A 431 10.53 -25.06 -11.81
N THR A 432 9.61 -24.22 -11.35
CA THR A 432 9.26 -24.13 -9.93
C THR A 432 8.29 -25.24 -9.52
N THR A 433 8.35 -25.66 -8.26
CA THR A 433 7.48 -26.69 -7.66
C THR A 433 5.97 -26.39 -7.71
N GLU A 434 5.57 -25.15 -8.05
CA GLU A 434 4.17 -24.80 -8.31
C GLU A 434 3.64 -25.36 -9.66
N TYR A 435 4.51 -25.96 -10.48
CA TYR A 435 4.17 -26.66 -11.72
C TYR A 435 4.19 -28.19 -11.61
N THR A 436 4.49 -28.80 -10.46
CA THR A 436 4.69 -30.25 -10.35
C THR A 436 3.46 -31.07 -10.75
N ASP A 437 2.24 -30.62 -10.42
CA ASP A 437 0.98 -31.26 -10.88
C ASP A 437 0.83 -31.22 -12.42
N ARG A 438 1.61 -30.40 -13.13
CA ARG A 438 1.60 -30.26 -14.60
C ARG A 438 2.80 -30.97 -15.24
N ASP A 439 3.63 -31.69 -14.48
CA ASP A 439 4.75 -32.47 -15.02
C ASP A 439 4.21 -33.66 -15.84
N ASP A 440 3.14 -34.33 -15.35
CA ASP A 440 2.39 -35.36 -16.09
C ASP A 440 1.82 -34.83 -17.42
N GLN A 441 1.19 -33.66 -17.37
CA GLN A 441 0.55 -33.01 -18.52
C GLN A 441 1.59 -32.68 -19.60
N TYR A 442 2.74 -32.14 -19.19
CA TYR A 442 3.85 -31.81 -20.07
C TYR A 442 4.35 -33.07 -20.80
N TYR A 443 4.57 -34.17 -20.08
CA TYR A 443 5.05 -35.41 -20.70
C TYR A 443 4.00 -36.10 -21.57
N PHE A 444 2.71 -36.05 -21.21
CA PHE A 444 1.63 -36.49 -22.08
C PHE A 444 1.61 -35.72 -23.41
N ILE A 445 1.81 -34.39 -23.37
CA ILE A 445 1.85 -33.56 -24.58
C ILE A 445 3.09 -33.90 -25.44
N CYS A 446 4.22 -34.27 -24.82
CA CYS A 446 5.35 -34.82 -25.58
C CYS A 446 5.00 -36.17 -26.26
N ASP A 447 4.42 -37.13 -25.52
CA ASP A 447 4.07 -38.46 -26.04
C ASP A 447 3.05 -38.37 -27.19
N VAL A 448 1.95 -37.65 -26.97
CA VAL A 448 0.81 -37.60 -27.90
C VAL A 448 1.15 -36.90 -29.23
N LEU A 449 2.21 -36.09 -29.24
CA LEU A 449 2.74 -35.39 -30.42
C LEU A 449 4.00 -36.04 -31.03
N GLY A 450 4.58 -37.06 -30.39
CA GLY A 450 5.81 -37.72 -30.86
C GLY A 450 7.09 -36.91 -30.64
N LEU A 451 7.14 -36.09 -29.59
CA LEU A 451 8.22 -35.15 -29.31
C LEU A 451 9.31 -35.73 -28.38
N ARG A 452 10.52 -35.18 -28.48
CA ARG A 452 11.62 -35.46 -27.55
C ARG A 452 11.22 -34.95 -26.16
N LYS A 453 11.54 -35.72 -25.11
CA LYS A 453 11.27 -35.37 -23.71
C LYS A 453 12.49 -34.75 -23.03
N PRO A 454 12.47 -33.46 -22.62
CA PRO A 454 13.45 -32.88 -21.71
C PRO A 454 13.28 -33.43 -20.29
N TYR A 455 14.37 -33.44 -19.49
CA TYR A 455 14.28 -33.71 -18.07
C TYR A 455 13.71 -32.51 -17.33
N ILE A 456 12.56 -32.66 -16.66
CA ILE A 456 12.02 -31.63 -15.77
C ILE A 456 12.82 -31.64 -14.47
N TRP A 457 13.33 -30.48 -14.07
CA TRP A 457 13.92 -30.29 -12.75
C TRP A 457 13.15 -29.23 -11.95
N SER A 458 12.33 -29.72 -11.02
CA SER A 458 11.59 -28.88 -10.07
C SER A 458 12.49 -28.34 -8.96
N TYR A 459 12.43 -27.04 -8.70
CA TYR A 459 13.08 -26.34 -7.58
C TYR A 459 12.08 -25.46 -6.79
N ALA A 460 12.39 -25.15 -5.53
CA ALA A 460 11.52 -24.29 -4.70
C ALA A 460 11.57 -22.82 -5.13
N ARG A 461 10.38 -22.23 -5.33
CA ARG A 461 10.21 -20.77 -5.48
C ARG A 461 10.78 -20.05 -4.27
N LEU A 462 11.50 -18.95 -4.50
CA LEU A 462 11.99 -18.10 -3.42
C LEU A 462 10.86 -17.25 -2.86
N ASN A 463 10.56 -17.42 -1.57
CA ASN A 463 9.65 -16.58 -0.81
C ASN A 463 10.44 -15.90 0.32
N MET A 464 10.30 -14.58 0.44
CA MET A 464 10.98 -13.78 1.47
C MET A 464 9.97 -13.36 2.56
N THR A 465 10.42 -13.21 3.80
CA THR A 465 9.60 -12.61 4.87
C THR A 465 9.37 -11.11 4.62
N ASN A 466 8.38 -10.52 5.29
CA ASN A 466 8.20 -9.07 5.37
C ASN A 466 8.06 -8.34 4.00
N THR A 467 7.56 -9.04 2.98
CA THR A 467 7.34 -8.52 1.63
C THR A 467 6.25 -9.31 0.89
N VAL A 468 5.95 -8.92 -0.35
CA VAL A 468 4.98 -9.62 -1.23
C VAL A 468 5.59 -10.01 -2.58
N MET A 469 5.56 -11.31 -2.89
CA MET A 469 6.19 -11.90 -4.10
C MET A 469 5.23 -12.08 -5.29
N SER A 470 4.15 -11.29 -5.37
CA SER A 470 3.13 -11.40 -6.42
C SER A 470 3.11 -10.13 -7.27
N LYS A 471 3.22 -10.25 -8.61
CA LYS A 471 3.15 -9.09 -9.53
C LYS A 471 1.96 -8.19 -9.19
N ARG A 472 0.74 -8.74 -9.06
CA ARG A 472 -0.49 -7.97 -8.70
C ARG A 472 -0.37 -7.18 -7.39
N LYS A 473 0.30 -7.72 -6.37
CA LYS A 473 0.50 -7.01 -5.08
C LYS A 473 1.58 -5.93 -5.19
N LEU A 474 2.61 -6.16 -5.99
CA LEU A 474 3.65 -5.16 -6.28
C LEU A 474 3.12 -4.01 -7.14
N THR A 475 2.33 -4.32 -8.18
CA THR A 475 1.61 -3.34 -9.00
C THR A 475 0.74 -2.45 -8.12
N TRP A 476 -0.02 -3.01 -7.18
CA TRP A 476 -0.85 -2.25 -6.26
C TRP A 476 -0.04 -1.27 -5.39
N LEU A 477 1.11 -1.68 -4.84
CA LEU A 477 1.96 -0.78 -4.04
C LEU A 477 2.47 0.41 -4.86
N VAL A 478 2.80 0.21 -6.14
CA VAL A 478 3.29 1.27 -7.03
C VAL A 478 2.15 2.17 -7.53
N ASP A 479 1.05 1.58 -8.00
CA ASP A 479 -0.10 2.30 -8.56
C ASP A 479 -0.83 3.16 -7.51
N GLU A 480 -0.74 2.81 -6.21
CA GLU A 480 -1.32 3.54 -5.09
C GLU A 480 -0.28 4.44 -4.37
N HIS A 481 0.88 4.66 -5.00
CA HIS A 481 1.96 5.55 -4.54
C HIS A 481 2.48 5.26 -3.11
N HIS A 482 2.36 4.01 -2.63
CA HIS A 482 2.93 3.58 -1.35
C HIS A 482 4.46 3.37 -1.41
N VAL A 483 5.02 3.39 -2.62
CA VAL A 483 6.45 3.33 -2.95
C VAL A 483 6.77 4.29 -4.10
N GLU A 484 8.02 4.71 -4.25
CA GLU A 484 8.46 5.67 -5.28
C GLU A 484 8.23 5.16 -6.71
N GLY A 485 8.35 3.85 -6.92
CA GLY A 485 8.29 3.22 -8.24
C GLY A 485 8.70 1.74 -8.20
N TRP A 486 8.87 1.15 -9.38
CA TRP A 486 9.29 -0.25 -9.51
C TRP A 486 10.75 -0.51 -9.10
N ASP A 487 11.55 0.54 -8.96
CA ASP A 487 12.93 0.54 -8.46
C ASP A 487 13.05 0.95 -6.99
N ASP A 488 11.94 1.16 -6.27
CA ASP A 488 11.97 1.54 -4.86
C ASP A 488 12.74 0.50 -4.00
N PRO A 489 13.73 0.92 -3.19
CA PRO A 489 14.54 0.05 -2.32
C PRO A 489 13.78 -0.88 -1.36
N ARG A 490 12.49 -0.64 -1.12
CA ARG A 490 11.64 -1.47 -0.26
C ARG A 490 11.02 -2.65 -1.02
N LEU A 491 11.01 -2.63 -2.36
CA LEU A 491 10.45 -3.69 -3.20
C LEU A 491 11.44 -4.85 -3.43
N PRO A 492 10.94 -6.09 -3.56
CA PRO A 492 11.74 -7.26 -3.94
C PRO A 492 12.01 -7.34 -5.47
N THR A 493 11.85 -6.23 -6.20
CA THR A 493 12.15 -6.12 -7.64
C THR A 493 13.66 -6.19 -7.87
N VAL A 494 14.10 -6.54 -9.08
CA VAL A 494 15.55 -6.53 -9.42
C VAL A 494 16.12 -5.12 -9.27
N ARG A 495 15.41 -4.10 -9.76
CA ARG A 495 15.82 -2.70 -9.62
C ARG A 495 15.84 -2.24 -8.17
N GLY A 496 14.82 -2.56 -7.37
CA GLY A 496 14.74 -2.19 -5.96
C GLY A 496 15.87 -2.75 -5.10
N ILE A 497 16.13 -4.06 -5.19
CA ILE A 497 17.22 -4.68 -4.40
C ILE A 497 18.60 -4.17 -4.83
N MET A 498 18.81 -3.87 -6.13
CA MET A 498 20.07 -3.31 -6.64
C MET A 498 20.25 -1.84 -6.27
N ARG A 499 19.20 -0.99 -6.34
CA ARG A 499 19.22 0.40 -5.84
C ARG A 499 19.44 0.46 -4.32
N ARG A 500 19.03 -0.57 -3.57
CA ARG A 500 19.38 -0.78 -2.15
C ARG A 500 20.80 -1.32 -1.91
N GLY A 501 21.62 -1.50 -2.95
CA GLY A 501 23.01 -1.93 -2.82
C GLY A 501 23.22 -3.43 -2.62
N LEU A 502 22.25 -4.28 -2.96
CA LEU A 502 22.52 -5.71 -3.15
C LEU A 502 23.41 -5.88 -4.39
N THR A 503 24.53 -6.59 -4.25
CA THR A 503 25.42 -6.91 -5.38
C THR A 503 24.97 -8.18 -6.10
N VAL A 504 25.21 -8.23 -7.41
CA VAL A 504 24.98 -9.42 -8.24
C VAL A 504 25.73 -10.63 -7.69
N GLU A 505 26.97 -10.45 -7.24
CA GLU A 505 27.80 -11.52 -6.65
C GLU A 505 27.26 -11.99 -5.28
N GLY A 506 26.81 -11.07 -4.41
CA GLY A 506 26.15 -11.44 -3.15
C GLY A 506 24.86 -12.24 -3.37
N LEU A 507 24.09 -11.87 -4.40
CA LEU A 507 22.89 -12.59 -4.83
C LEU A 507 23.22 -13.97 -5.42
N LYS A 508 24.25 -14.07 -6.29
CA LYS A 508 24.77 -15.35 -6.83
C LYS A 508 25.17 -16.29 -5.70
N GLN A 509 25.99 -15.83 -4.74
CA GLN A 509 26.42 -16.64 -3.59
C GLN A 509 25.25 -17.09 -2.70
N PHE A 510 24.26 -16.23 -2.47
CA PHE A 510 23.04 -16.59 -1.74
C PHE A 510 22.22 -17.69 -2.46
N ILE A 511 22.05 -17.58 -3.78
CA ILE A 511 21.35 -18.59 -4.59
C ILE A 511 22.13 -19.92 -4.59
N ILE A 512 23.45 -19.85 -4.71
CA ILE A 512 24.36 -21.01 -4.64
C ILE A 512 24.25 -21.72 -3.28
N ALA A 513 24.22 -20.96 -2.18
CA ALA A 513 24.03 -21.52 -0.84
C ALA A 513 22.62 -22.10 -0.60
N GLN A 514 21.58 -21.61 -1.31
CA GLN A 514 20.24 -22.22 -1.27
C GLN A 514 20.17 -23.54 -2.06
N GLY A 515 20.89 -23.63 -3.18
CA GLY A 515 20.96 -24.80 -4.05
C GLY A 515 19.63 -25.22 -4.69
N GLY A 516 19.64 -26.41 -5.29
CA GLY A 516 18.49 -27.01 -6.01
C GLY A 516 17.37 -27.56 -5.12
N SER A 517 17.20 -27.06 -3.89
CA SER A 517 16.22 -27.60 -2.94
C SER A 517 14.77 -27.49 -3.43
N ARG A 518 13.98 -28.54 -3.22
CA ARG A 518 12.53 -28.61 -3.48
C ARG A 518 11.68 -28.13 -2.30
N ALA A 519 12.26 -27.92 -1.12
CA ALA A 519 11.53 -27.47 0.06
C ALA A 519 11.15 -25.98 -0.05
N ILE A 520 9.86 -25.67 -0.03
CA ILE A 520 9.36 -24.30 0.03
C ILE A 520 9.59 -23.76 1.45
N VAL A 521 10.46 -22.75 1.57
CA VAL A 521 10.87 -22.14 2.84
C VAL A 521 10.74 -20.63 2.74
N MET A 522 10.19 -19.99 3.78
CA MET A 522 10.23 -18.53 3.94
C MET A 522 11.64 -18.12 4.39
N MET A 523 12.30 -17.27 3.59
CA MET A 523 13.67 -16.83 3.83
C MET A 523 13.69 -15.41 4.43
N GLU A 524 14.48 -15.22 5.49
CA GLU A 524 14.68 -13.91 6.11
C GLU A 524 15.68 -13.06 5.30
N TRP A 525 15.44 -11.76 5.22
CA TRP A 525 16.32 -10.82 4.50
C TRP A 525 17.75 -10.79 5.04
N ASP A 526 17.94 -10.93 6.35
CA ASP A 526 19.26 -10.92 7.00
C ASP A 526 20.23 -11.92 6.38
N LYS A 527 19.72 -13.07 5.90
CA LYS A 527 20.54 -14.10 5.25
C LYS A 527 21.15 -13.60 3.96
N ILE A 528 20.38 -12.99 3.05
CA ILE A 528 20.93 -12.46 1.80
C ILE A 528 21.83 -11.24 2.04
N TRP A 529 21.48 -10.37 2.99
CA TRP A 529 22.33 -9.25 3.40
C TRP A 529 23.67 -9.71 3.99
N SER A 530 23.69 -10.82 4.75
CA SER A 530 24.94 -11.41 5.26
C SER A 530 25.86 -11.97 4.16
N PHE A 531 25.31 -12.43 3.03
CA PHE A 531 26.12 -12.77 1.84
C PHE A 531 26.62 -11.52 1.14
N ASN A 532 25.77 -10.50 0.96
CA ASN A 532 26.18 -9.22 0.38
C ASN A 532 27.34 -8.57 1.16
N LYS A 533 27.28 -8.59 2.50
CA LYS A 533 28.33 -8.09 3.38
C LYS A 533 29.70 -8.72 3.12
N LYS A 534 29.76 -10.04 2.88
CA LYS A 534 31.01 -10.77 2.56
C LYS A 534 31.64 -10.27 1.26
N VAL A 535 30.84 -9.80 0.31
CA VAL A 535 31.29 -9.28 -0.99
C VAL A 535 31.73 -7.81 -0.89
N ILE A 536 31.00 -6.97 -0.14
CA ILE A 536 31.28 -5.53 -0.08
C ILE A 536 32.32 -5.11 0.98
N ASP A 537 32.43 -5.79 2.13
CA ASP A 537 33.38 -5.39 3.19
C ASP A 537 34.87 -5.37 2.75
N PRO A 538 35.36 -6.26 1.88
CA PRO A 538 36.75 -6.21 1.42
C PRO A 538 37.07 -5.04 0.46
N VAL A 539 36.05 -4.42 -0.15
CA VAL A 539 36.21 -3.46 -1.28
C VAL A 539 35.61 -2.08 -1.05
N ALA A 540 34.73 -1.91 -0.05
CA ALA A 540 34.03 -0.64 0.19
C ALA A 540 34.97 0.46 0.72
N PRO A 541 35.17 1.58 0.00
CA PRO A 541 35.94 2.73 0.49
C PRO A 541 35.32 3.35 1.75
N ARG A 542 36.16 3.74 2.71
CA ARG A 542 35.75 4.16 4.07
C ARG A 542 35.76 5.67 4.25
N TYR A 543 34.57 6.24 4.40
CA TYR A 543 34.35 7.66 4.62
C TYR A 543 33.87 7.96 6.06
N THR A 544 34.02 9.21 6.48
CA THR A 544 33.58 9.70 7.79
C THR A 544 32.45 10.70 7.60
N ALA A 545 31.34 10.46 8.32
CA ALA A 545 30.26 11.41 8.49
C ALA A 545 29.75 11.35 9.95
N LEU A 546 29.19 12.43 10.45
CA LEU A 546 28.69 12.61 11.81
C LEU A 546 27.18 12.92 11.77
N ALA A 547 26.38 12.32 12.64
CA ALA A 547 24.92 12.51 12.65
C ALA A 547 24.52 13.83 13.32
N CYS A 548 23.37 14.39 12.91
CA CYS A 548 22.72 15.54 13.55
C CYS A 548 23.63 16.77 13.70
N PRO A 549 23.71 17.66 12.68
CA PRO A 549 24.52 18.89 12.74
C PRO A 549 24.29 19.74 14.00
N GLU A 550 23.05 19.77 14.51
CA GLU A 550 22.63 20.48 15.73
C GLU A 550 23.25 19.91 17.03
N ASN A 551 23.73 18.66 17.01
CA ASN A 551 24.24 17.90 18.16
C ASN A 551 25.71 17.46 17.97
N LEU A 552 26.49 18.26 17.24
CA LEU A 552 27.94 18.11 17.17
C LEU A 552 28.62 18.90 18.30
N VAL A 553 29.64 18.30 18.90
CA VAL A 553 30.44 18.90 19.99
C VAL A 553 31.80 19.29 19.44
N GLN A 554 32.26 20.50 19.77
CA GLN A 554 33.58 20.96 19.33
C GLN A 554 34.68 20.47 20.28
N VAL A 555 35.68 19.77 19.73
CA VAL A 555 36.91 19.40 20.44
C VAL A 555 38.01 20.35 20.02
N VAL A 556 38.58 21.10 20.97
CA VAL A 556 39.65 22.06 20.75
C VAL A 556 40.97 21.49 21.25
N VAL A 557 41.90 21.28 20.31
CA VAL A 557 43.29 20.93 20.64
C VAL A 557 43.98 22.19 21.16
N MET A 558 44.58 22.13 22.35
CA MET A 558 45.23 23.30 22.97
C MET A 558 46.63 23.56 22.43
N ASP A 559 47.27 22.56 21.84
CA ASP A 559 48.61 22.65 21.25
C ASP A 559 48.66 23.60 20.04
N ASN A 560 49.86 24.06 19.68
CA ASN A 560 50.06 24.96 18.56
C ASN A 560 50.14 24.19 17.23
N LEU A 561 48.98 23.96 16.61
CA LEU A 561 48.84 23.19 15.37
C LEU A 561 48.56 24.11 14.17
N ALA A 562 49.29 23.93 13.07
CA ALA A 562 48.97 24.51 11.77
C ALA A 562 47.91 23.66 11.06
N GLU A 563 47.06 24.26 10.22
CA GLU A 563 46.11 23.47 9.42
C GLU A 563 46.86 22.73 8.31
N GLU A 564 46.72 21.40 8.27
CA GLU A 564 47.38 20.53 7.29
C GLU A 564 46.43 19.48 6.73
N SER A 565 46.86 18.73 5.71
CA SER A 565 46.11 17.59 5.19
C SER A 565 47.01 16.42 4.80
N LYS A 566 46.47 15.21 4.87
CA LYS A 566 47.22 13.96 4.68
C LYS A 566 46.42 12.98 3.86
N LYS A 567 47.08 12.29 2.93
CA LYS A 567 46.49 11.18 2.19
C LYS A 567 46.45 9.92 3.06
N VAL A 568 45.26 9.31 3.17
CA VAL A 568 44.99 8.11 3.96
C VAL A 568 44.31 7.08 3.07
N SER A 569 44.69 5.80 3.18
CA SER A 569 44.06 4.71 2.42
C SER A 569 42.54 4.68 2.63
N LEU A 570 41.79 4.55 1.55
CA LEU A 570 40.35 4.33 1.59
C LEU A 570 39.97 2.95 2.15
N HIS A 571 40.91 1.99 2.25
CA HIS A 571 40.65 0.70 2.89
C HIS A 571 41.84 0.18 3.73
N PRO A 572 41.64 -0.26 4.99
CA PRO A 572 42.71 -0.74 5.87
C PRO A 572 43.15 -2.19 5.59
N LYS A 573 42.51 -2.86 4.63
CA LYS A 573 42.93 -4.17 4.10
C LYS A 573 43.05 -4.08 2.58
N VAL A 574 44.28 -4.09 2.07
CA VAL A 574 44.52 -4.45 0.67
C VAL A 574 44.48 -5.97 0.60
N THR A 575 43.45 -6.53 0.00
CA THR A 575 43.29 -7.99 -0.15
C THR A 575 42.88 -8.28 -1.58
N LEU A 576 43.72 -9.01 -2.30
CA LEU A 576 43.52 -9.38 -3.70
C LEU A 576 42.40 -10.42 -3.82
N LEU A 577 41.16 -9.94 -3.91
CA LEU A 577 39.99 -10.72 -4.30
C LEU A 577 39.67 -10.43 -5.77
N ASN A 578 39.48 -11.48 -6.57
CA ASN A 578 39.30 -11.40 -8.01
C ASN A 578 37.88 -10.99 -8.45
N THR A 579 37.23 -10.12 -7.66
CA THR A 579 35.82 -9.78 -7.80
C THR A 579 35.64 -8.58 -8.72
N LYS A 580 35.03 -8.78 -9.90
CA LYS A 580 34.60 -7.67 -10.77
C LYS A 580 33.41 -6.95 -10.14
N CYS A 581 33.68 -5.86 -9.43
CA CYS A 581 32.66 -4.91 -8.97
C CYS A 581 32.92 -3.53 -9.60
N PHE A 582 31.86 -2.81 -9.97
CA PHE A 582 31.88 -1.42 -10.46
C PHE A 582 32.73 -1.10 -11.71
N GLY A 583 33.18 -2.10 -12.47
CA GLY A 583 33.92 -1.90 -13.73
C GLY A 583 35.36 -1.39 -13.57
N LEU A 584 35.78 -1.05 -12.35
CA LEU A 584 37.16 -0.75 -12.01
C LEU A 584 38.00 -2.02 -12.18
N LYS A 585 39.05 -1.94 -13.00
CA LYS A 585 40.10 -2.98 -13.05
C LYS A 585 40.85 -2.97 -11.72
N ASN A 586 41.26 -4.14 -11.23
CA ASN A 586 42.01 -4.30 -9.98
C ASN A 586 43.12 -3.24 -9.83
N HIS A 587 42.87 -2.29 -8.94
CA HIS A 587 43.79 -1.27 -8.46
C HIS A 587 43.50 -1.04 -6.98
N GLU A 588 44.41 -0.38 -6.29
CA GLU A 588 44.25 -0.01 -4.90
C GLU A 588 42.97 0.82 -4.73
N VAL A 589 42.23 0.60 -3.64
CA VAL A 589 40.92 1.25 -3.38
C VAL A 589 41.03 2.79 -3.32
N GLY A 590 42.26 3.31 -3.24
CA GLY A 590 42.61 4.71 -3.38
C GLY A 590 43.04 5.34 -2.07
N THR A 591 43.32 6.63 -2.11
CA THR A 591 43.60 7.45 -0.92
C THR A 591 42.70 8.67 -0.93
N LYS A 592 42.10 8.98 0.23
CA LYS A 592 41.38 10.24 0.45
C LYS A 592 42.26 11.24 1.19
N THR A 593 41.96 12.52 1.02
CA THR A 593 42.55 13.61 1.82
C THR A 593 41.77 13.78 3.12
N VAL A 594 42.46 13.67 4.25
CA VAL A 594 41.93 14.00 5.60
C VAL A 594 42.60 15.30 6.06
N TRP A 595 41.81 16.23 6.59
CA TRP A 595 42.25 17.53 7.09
C TRP A 595 42.48 17.50 8.61
N TYR A 596 43.42 18.30 9.09
CA TYR A 596 43.71 18.52 10.51
C TYR A 596 43.70 20.01 10.81
N SER A 597 43.18 20.37 11.97
CA SER A 597 42.95 21.75 12.43
C SER A 597 42.96 21.77 13.95
N LYS A 598 42.97 22.97 14.55
CA LYS A 598 42.83 23.14 16.00
C LYS A 598 41.43 22.78 16.51
N LYS A 599 40.41 22.83 15.64
CA LYS A 599 39.00 22.58 15.96
C LYS A 599 38.48 21.33 15.24
N MET A 600 37.91 20.40 16.00
CA MET A 600 37.27 19.19 15.48
C MET A 600 35.79 19.15 15.88
N LEU A 601 34.97 18.49 15.07
CA LEU A 601 33.61 18.10 15.42
C LEU A 601 33.58 16.60 15.72
N VAL A 602 32.87 16.23 16.78
CA VAL A 602 32.51 14.85 17.14
C VAL A 602 31.02 14.77 17.46
N GLU A 603 30.44 13.57 17.44
CA GLU A 603 29.03 13.36 17.80
C GLU A 603 28.85 13.46 19.32
N GLU A 604 27.76 14.07 19.80
CA GLU A 604 27.49 14.18 21.25
C GLU A 604 27.49 12.81 21.97
N ALA A 605 27.05 11.74 21.29
CA ALA A 605 27.07 10.38 21.83
C ALA A 605 28.50 9.88 22.13
N ASP A 606 29.50 10.26 21.32
CA ASP A 606 30.91 9.97 21.62
C ASP A 606 31.43 10.90 22.72
N ALA A 607 31.08 12.19 22.67
CA ALA A 607 31.50 13.19 23.65
C ALA A 607 31.04 12.85 25.08
N ARG A 608 29.82 12.32 25.24
CA ARG A 608 29.26 11.86 26.53
C ARG A 608 29.94 10.61 27.09
N GLU A 609 30.66 9.83 26.28
CA GLU A 609 31.48 8.71 26.77
C GLU A 609 32.90 9.14 27.21
N MET A 610 33.36 10.36 26.87
CA MET A 610 34.68 10.90 27.23
C MET A 610 34.74 11.45 28.66
N LYS A 611 35.89 11.31 29.33
CA LYS A 611 36.17 11.90 30.65
C LYS A 611 37.49 12.64 30.68
N ILE A 612 37.60 13.63 31.57
CA ILE A 612 38.85 14.35 31.83
C ILE A 612 39.94 13.36 32.26
N GLY A 613 41.06 13.36 31.55
CA GLY A 613 42.18 12.44 31.75
C GLY A 613 42.25 11.27 30.76
N ASP A 614 41.16 10.93 30.05
CA ASP A 614 41.14 9.84 29.07
C ASP A 614 42.03 10.13 27.86
N SER A 615 42.71 9.10 27.32
CA SER A 615 43.28 9.13 25.96
C SER A 615 42.28 8.49 24.99
N VAL A 616 41.82 9.26 24.00
CA VAL A 616 40.80 8.89 23.01
C VAL A 616 41.47 8.77 21.64
N THR A 617 41.22 7.69 20.91
CA THR A 617 41.75 7.51 19.54
C THR A 617 40.84 8.19 18.52
N PHE A 618 41.34 9.28 17.94
CA PHE A 618 40.76 9.94 16.78
C PHE A 618 41.20 9.17 15.53
N ILE A 619 40.24 8.51 14.87
CA ILE A 619 40.54 7.56 13.77
C ILE A 619 41.29 8.28 12.64
N ASN A 620 42.38 7.68 12.16
CA ASN A 620 43.34 8.24 11.18
C ASN A 620 44.24 9.40 11.69
N TRP A 621 44.05 9.91 12.91
CA TRP A 621 44.97 10.89 13.52
C TRP A 621 45.93 10.23 14.52
N GLY A 622 45.40 9.63 15.59
CA GLY A 622 46.18 9.09 16.71
C GLY A 622 45.42 9.20 18.04
N ASN A 623 46.13 9.15 19.16
CA ASN A 623 45.56 9.38 20.48
C ASN A 623 45.59 10.88 20.84
N ILE A 624 44.52 11.34 21.49
CA ILE A 624 44.33 12.71 21.98
C ILE A 624 43.82 12.61 23.42
N LYS A 625 44.46 13.34 24.35
CA LYS A 625 44.18 13.29 25.78
C LYS A 625 43.23 14.42 26.21
N ILE A 626 42.09 14.05 26.78
CA ILE A 626 41.07 14.97 27.25
C ILE A 626 41.55 15.69 28.52
N CYS A 627 41.44 17.02 28.53
CA CYS A 627 41.96 17.88 29.58
C CYS A 627 40.85 18.67 30.30
N ASP A 628 39.77 19.03 29.61
CA ASP A 628 38.62 19.77 30.16
C ASP A 628 37.34 19.42 29.37
N ILE A 629 36.17 19.53 30.00
CA ILE A 629 34.86 19.28 29.38
C ILE A 629 33.90 20.37 29.85
N LEU A 630 33.64 21.33 28.97
CA LEU A 630 32.73 22.45 29.20
C LEU A 630 31.28 22.03 28.90
N LYS A 631 30.36 22.54 29.71
CA LYS A 631 28.94 22.25 29.63
C LYS A 631 28.10 23.52 29.82
N ASP A 632 26.90 23.45 29.26
CA ASP A 632 25.80 24.38 29.50
C ASP A 632 24.59 23.52 29.89
N ASP A 633 24.14 23.64 31.14
CA ASP A 633 23.36 22.62 31.86
C ASP A 633 23.89 21.17 31.64
N ASP A 634 23.06 20.26 31.14
CA ASP A 634 23.43 18.87 30.84
C ASP A 634 24.19 18.70 29.50
N ARG A 635 24.19 19.73 28.63
CA ARG A 635 24.73 19.66 27.26
C ARG A 635 26.23 19.96 27.25
N ILE A 636 27.01 19.13 26.56
CA ILE A 636 28.44 19.39 26.34
C ILE A 636 28.59 20.41 25.21
N THR A 637 29.36 21.48 25.43
CA THR A 637 29.55 22.59 24.47
C THR A 637 30.93 22.55 23.81
N GLU A 638 31.99 22.41 24.61
CA GLU A 638 33.38 22.34 24.15
C GLU A 638 34.16 21.30 24.97
N ILE A 639 35.02 20.50 24.32
CA ILE A 639 35.99 19.62 24.99
C ILE A 639 37.39 20.13 24.68
N ARG A 640 38.21 20.35 25.70
CA ARG A 640 39.61 20.78 25.51
C ARG A 640 40.54 19.60 25.68
N ALA A 641 41.49 19.46 24.77
CA ALA A 641 42.36 18.30 24.71
C ALA A 641 43.79 18.65 24.29
N LYS A 642 44.71 17.68 24.42
CA LYS A 642 46.09 17.76 23.93
C LYS A 642 46.46 16.53 23.13
N LEU A 643 47.38 16.67 22.19
CA LEU A 643 47.88 15.57 21.38
C LEU A 643 48.70 14.57 22.23
N ASP A 644 48.42 13.28 22.04
CA ASP A 644 49.06 12.14 22.74
C ASP A 644 49.58 11.14 21.69
N LEU A 645 50.21 11.64 20.62
CA LEU A 645 50.50 10.89 19.39
C LEU A 645 51.62 9.82 19.56
N ASP A 646 52.45 9.95 20.58
CA ASP A 646 53.43 8.92 20.95
C ASP A 646 52.79 7.69 21.60
N ASN A 647 51.63 7.87 22.25
CA ASN A 647 50.85 6.79 22.83
C ASN A 647 50.15 5.99 21.71
N LYS A 648 50.73 4.83 21.38
CA LYS A 648 50.26 3.94 20.31
C LYS A 648 49.37 2.79 20.80
N ASP A 649 48.86 2.84 22.04
CA ASP A 649 47.79 1.91 22.46
C ASP A 649 46.46 2.36 21.88
N TYR A 650 46.10 1.77 20.74
CA TYR A 650 44.78 1.90 20.11
C TYR A 650 43.88 0.69 20.41
N LYS A 651 44.11 -0.06 21.49
CA LYS A 651 43.33 -1.25 21.86
C LYS A 651 42.46 -1.04 23.09
N LYS A 652 42.91 -0.20 24.04
CA LYS A 652 42.19 0.09 25.29
C LYS A 652 41.40 1.40 25.29
N THR A 653 41.59 2.22 24.25
CA THR A 653 41.06 3.57 24.11
C THR A 653 39.68 3.60 23.46
N LEU A 654 38.86 4.60 23.80
CA LEU A 654 37.64 4.93 23.06
C LEU A 654 38.03 5.35 21.63
N LYS A 655 37.30 4.89 20.61
CA LYS A 655 37.55 5.20 19.20
C LYS A 655 36.43 6.04 18.63
N VAL A 656 36.77 7.23 18.15
CA VAL A 656 35.78 8.23 17.73
C VAL A 656 35.94 8.62 16.26
N THR A 657 34.81 8.94 15.65
CA THR A 657 34.71 9.54 14.31
C THR A 657 34.66 11.06 14.44
N TRP A 658 35.38 11.77 13.58
CA TRP A 658 35.58 13.22 13.69
C TRP A 658 35.74 13.86 12.30
N ILE A 659 35.48 15.16 12.22
CA ILE A 659 35.71 16.00 11.02
C ILE A 659 36.37 17.31 11.47
N ALA A 660 37.29 17.85 10.67
CA ALA A 660 37.93 19.14 10.95
C ALA A 660 36.99 20.33 10.67
N ASP A 661 36.96 21.30 11.58
CA ASP A 661 36.24 22.57 11.43
C ASP A 661 37.17 23.62 10.80
N THR A 662 37.40 23.49 9.49
CA THR A 662 38.28 24.37 8.70
C THR A 662 37.62 24.84 7.40
N LYS A 663 37.93 26.08 6.99
CA LYS A 663 37.52 26.63 5.69
C LYS A 663 38.27 26.02 4.50
N MET A 664 39.42 25.37 4.73
CA MET A 664 40.21 24.72 3.66
C MET A 664 39.60 23.40 3.21
N GLY A 665 38.88 22.73 4.10
CA GLY A 665 38.13 21.51 3.84
C GLY A 665 36.67 21.67 4.28
N PRO A 666 35.82 22.34 3.49
CA PRO A 666 34.42 22.55 3.86
C PRO A 666 33.67 21.22 3.97
N GLN A 667 32.85 21.13 5.01
CA GLN A 667 31.99 19.98 5.31
C GLN A 667 30.96 19.80 4.20
N ILE A 668 30.61 18.54 3.88
CA ILE A 668 29.63 18.20 2.83
C ILE A 668 28.31 17.81 3.48
N PRO A 669 27.15 18.37 3.08
CA PRO A 669 25.87 17.92 3.60
C PRO A 669 25.51 16.53 3.03
N VAL A 670 25.08 15.62 3.91
CA VAL A 670 24.76 14.23 3.60
C VAL A 670 23.39 13.88 4.20
N LYS A 671 22.51 13.26 3.41
CA LYS A 671 21.21 12.75 3.87
C LYS A 671 21.19 11.23 3.75
N ILE A 672 21.00 10.53 4.86
CA ILE A 672 20.91 9.07 4.92
C ILE A 672 19.45 8.64 4.86
N VAL A 673 19.16 7.58 4.11
CA VAL A 673 17.84 6.94 4.02
C VAL A 673 17.89 5.54 4.63
N GLU A 674 17.21 5.37 5.76
CA GLU A 674 17.04 4.11 6.49
C GLU A 674 15.69 3.46 6.08
N TYR A 675 15.74 2.45 5.22
CA TYR A 675 14.54 1.69 4.84
C TYR A 675 14.29 0.53 5.79
N SER A 676 13.09 0.47 6.38
CA SER A 676 12.63 -0.74 7.09
C SER A 676 11.96 -1.71 6.08
N HIS A 677 11.06 -2.58 6.54
CA HIS A 677 10.32 -3.49 5.67
C HIS A 677 8.98 -2.88 5.24
N ILE A 678 8.58 -3.12 3.98
CA ILE A 678 7.28 -2.67 3.44
C ILE A 678 6.09 -3.46 3.99
N ILE A 679 6.29 -4.69 4.49
CA ILE A 679 5.28 -5.42 5.27
C ILE A 679 5.80 -5.64 6.69
N SER A 680 5.06 -5.12 7.67
CA SER A 680 5.37 -5.23 9.10
C SER A 680 5.37 -6.69 9.59
N LYS A 681 4.46 -7.52 9.08
CA LYS A 681 4.30 -8.92 9.45
C LYS A 681 5.25 -9.84 8.67
N PRO A 682 6.04 -10.73 9.33
CA PRO A 682 6.98 -11.61 8.63
C PRO A 682 6.35 -12.59 7.64
N VAL A 683 5.19 -13.16 7.98
CA VAL A 683 4.41 -14.07 7.11
C VAL A 683 2.93 -13.74 7.26
N ILE A 684 2.25 -13.50 6.13
CA ILE A 684 0.81 -13.24 6.07
C ILE A 684 0.06 -14.57 5.90
N GLY A 685 -1.03 -14.76 6.63
CA GLY A 685 -1.91 -15.92 6.52
C GLY A 685 -2.65 -15.99 5.17
N LYS A 686 -3.25 -17.14 4.85
CA LYS A 686 -4.01 -17.31 3.60
C LYS A 686 -5.28 -16.46 3.54
N ASP A 687 -5.89 -16.26 4.71
CA ASP A 687 -7.21 -15.64 4.89
C ASP A 687 -7.10 -14.21 5.46
N GLU A 688 -5.89 -13.67 5.60
CA GLU A 688 -5.62 -12.33 6.12
C GLU A 688 -5.42 -11.32 4.97
N ASP A 689 -5.99 -10.12 5.06
CA ASP A 689 -5.65 -9.07 4.10
C ASP A 689 -4.27 -8.48 4.41
N TRP A 690 -3.34 -8.81 3.52
CA TRP A 690 -1.98 -8.26 3.48
C TRP A 690 -1.90 -6.73 3.48
N LYS A 691 -2.92 -6.02 3.00
CA LYS A 691 -2.97 -4.54 3.02
C LYS A 691 -2.87 -3.99 4.45
N GLN A 692 -3.51 -4.66 5.42
CA GLN A 692 -3.50 -4.28 6.83
C GLN A 692 -2.10 -4.34 7.48
N PHE A 693 -1.12 -4.94 6.81
CA PHE A 693 0.25 -5.08 7.29
C PHE A 693 1.26 -4.23 6.49
N VAL A 694 0.81 -3.38 5.56
CA VAL A 694 1.68 -2.42 4.88
C VAL A 694 2.26 -1.43 5.88
N ASN A 695 3.57 -1.21 5.81
CA ASN A 695 4.26 -0.25 6.65
C ASN A 695 4.43 1.08 5.89
N TYR A 696 3.61 2.06 6.23
CA TYR A 696 3.65 3.39 5.64
C TYR A 696 4.89 4.19 6.08
N ASP A 697 5.31 4.03 7.33
CA ASP A 697 6.57 4.59 7.87
C ASP A 697 7.75 3.63 7.58
N SER A 698 7.98 3.34 6.29
CA SER A 698 9.00 2.39 5.83
C SER A 698 10.30 3.02 5.31
N ALA A 699 10.39 4.36 5.29
CA ALA A 699 11.56 5.11 4.85
C ALA A 699 11.81 6.30 5.78
N LYS A 700 12.93 6.27 6.50
CA LYS A 700 13.31 7.33 7.45
C LYS A 700 14.54 8.08 6.94
N TYR A 701 14.46 9.41 6.89
CA TYR A 701 15.56 10.28 6.51
C TYR A 701 16.29 10.79 7.76
N VAL A 702 17.62 10.86 7.70
CA VAL A 702 18.47 11.36 8.80
C VAL A 702 19.60 12.21 8.21
N ASP A 703 19.84 13.39 8.77
CA ASP A 703 20.83 14.34 8.26
C ASP A 703 22.19 14.23 8.98
N PHE A 704 23.24 14.38 8.16
CA PHE A 704 24.64 14.10 8.49
C PHE A 704 25.58 15.16 7.91
N THR A 705 26.68 15.39 8.62
CA THR A 705 27.82 16.19 8.16
C THR A 705 28.91 15.24 7.66
N GLY A 706 29.29 15.31 6.39
CA GLY A 706 30.32 14.47 5.75
C GLY A 706 31.68 15.14 5.62
N GLU A 707 32.76 14.35 5.61
CA GLU A 707 34.12 14.86 5.39
C GLU A 707 34.30 15.38 3.93
N PRO A 708 35.22 16.32 3.66
CA PRO A 708 35.35 16.97 2.34
C PRO A 708 35.58 16.00 1.17
N ALA A 709 36.25 14.87 1.42
CA ALA A 709 36.51 13.84 0.42
C ALA A 709 35.24 13.12 -0.09
N MET A 710 34.09 13.26 0.60
CA MET A 710 32.83 12.68 0.13
C MET A 710 32.32 13.35 -1.17
N LYS A 711 32.79 14.55 -1.50
CA LYS A 711 32.48 15.24 -2.77
C LYS A 711 32.86 14.46 -4.03
N GLU A 712 33.77 13.48 -3.92
CA GLU A 712 34.19 12.63 -5.04
C GLU A 712 33.28 11.38 -5.26
N ILE A 713 32.32 11.14 -4.36
CA ILE A 713 31.46 9.95 -4.40
C ILE A 713 30.38 10.09 -5.48
N ARG A 714 30.43 9.21 -6.49
CA ARG A 714 29.48 9.17 -7.61
C ARG A 714 28.26 8.28 -7.33
N LYS A 715 27.14 8.52 -8.03
CA LYS A 715 25.94 7.67 -7.95
C LYS A 715 26.28 6.20 -8.26
N GLY A 716 25.70 5.28 -7.48
CA GLY A 716 25.89 3.84 -7.59
C GLY A 716 27.10 3.27 -6.84
N VAL A 717 28.01 4.11 -6.31
CA VAL A 717 29.16 3.63 -5.53
C VAL A 717 28.71 3.14 -4.15
N ILE A 718 29.12 1.92 -3.78
CA ILE A 718 28.99 1.40 -2.41
C ILE A 718 30.18 1.88 -1.57
N ILE A 719 29.88 2.45 -0.40
CA ILE A 719 30.84 2.96 0.59
C ILE A 719 30.60 2.35 1.97
N GLN A 720 31.55 2.53 2.89
CA GLN A 720 31.33 2.33 4.32
C GLN A 720 31.49 3.66 5.06
N LEU A 721 30.49 4.07 5.84
CA LEU A 721 30.66 5.14 6.83
C LEU A 721 31.24 4.53 8.11
N GLN A 722 32.41 5.03 8.52
CA GLN A 722 33.16 4.49 9.65
C GLN A 722 32.31 4.46 10.92
N ARG A 723 32.35 3.33 11.65
CA ARG A 723 31.55 3.03 12.85
C ARG A 723 30.01 2.98 12.65
N LYS A 724 29.49 3.21 11.45
CA LYS A 724 28.03 3.31 11.19
C LYS A 724 27.45 2.18 10.35
N GLY A 725 27.98 1.91 9.15
CA GLY A 725 27.42 0.90 8.25
C GLY A 725 27.92 1.00 6.81
N TYR A 726 27.32 0.22 5.92
CA TYR A 726 27.55 0.28 4.47
C TYR A 726 26.40 1.01 3.80
N TYR A 727 26.71 1.80 2.77
CA TYR A 727 25.75 2.67 2.09
C TYR A 727 25.99 2.64 0.59
N ILE A 728 24.95 2.87 -0.21
CA ILE A 728 25.07 3.13 -1.64
C ILE A 728 24.66 4.57 -1.93
N CYS A 729 25.43 5.26 -2.77
CA CYS A 729 25.12 6.61 -3.22
C CYS A 729 23.97 6.58 -4.23
N ASP A 730 22.82 7.16 -3.87
CA ASP A 730 21.68 7.31 -4.77
C ASP A 730 21.63 8.72 -5.42
N LEU A 731 22.24 9.72 -4.79
CA LEU A 731 22.42 11.05 -5.40
C LEU A 731 23.79 11.60 -5.03
N GLU A 732 24.54 12.06 -6.03
CA GLU A 732 25.86 12.66 -5.83
C GLU A 732 25.78 14.16 -5.50
N TYR A 733 26.77 14.65 -4.74
CA TYR A 733 26.82 16.04 -4.29
C TYR A 733 26.84 17.02 -5.46
N THR A 734 26.00 18.05 -5.41
CA THR A 734 26.00 19.14 -6.40
C THR A 734 25.98 20.49 -5.70
N SER A 735 27.04 21.29 -5.81
CA SER A 735 27.19 22.55 -5.05
C SER A 735 26.17 23.64 -5.40
N LYS A 736 25.61 23.60 -6.61
CA LYS A 736 24.42 24.35 -7.04
C LYS A 736 23.70 23.48 -8.07
N SER A 737 22.47 23.06 -7.79
CA SER A 737 21.64 22.32 -8.75
C SER A 737 21.41 23.15 -10.01
N GLU A 738 21.46 22.52 -11.17
CA GLU A 738 21.05 23.15 -12.44
C GLU A 738 19.55 23.50 -12.45
N TYR A 739 18.75 22.78 -11.65
CA TYR A 739 17.30 22.90 -11.58
C TYR A 739 16.82 23.86 -10.50
N SER A 740 17.47 23.89 -9.33
CA SER A 740 17.01 24.68 -8.17
C SER A 740 17.99 25.76 -7.69
N GLY A 741 19.23 25.80 -8.21
CA GLY A 741 20.28 26.73 -7.77
C GLY A 741 20.88 26.44 -6.38
N PHE A 742 20.17 25.70 -5.51
CA PHE A 742 20.60 25.32 -4.17
C PHE A 742 21.62 24.18 -4.16
N GLU A 743 22.36 24.07 -3.06
CA GLU A 743 23.25 22.93 -2.77
C GLU A 743 22.44 21.64 -2.59
N VAL A 744 22.89 20.56 -3.23
CA VAL A 744 22.26 19.23 -3.19
C VAL A 744 23.13 18.28 -2.35
N PRO A 745 22.61 17.74 -1.23
CA PRO A 745 23.36 16.82 -0.38
C PRO A 745 23.59 15.47 -1.06
N ILE A 746 24.62 14.75 -0.62
CA ILE A 746 24.78 13.33 -1.00
C ILE A 746 23.64 12.54 -0.37
N VAL A 747 22.88 11.79 -1.17
CA VAL A 747 21.84 10.89 -0.66
C VAL A 747 22.40 9.47 -0.59
N LEU A 748 22.42 8.90 0.61
CA LEU A 748 23.00 7.59 0.91
C LEU A 748 21.92 6.61 1.41
N ILE A 749 21.71 5.51 0.70
CA ILE A 749 20.80 4.45 1.13
C ILE A 749 21.54 3.45 2.02
N LEU A 750 21.00 3.16 3.21
CA LEU A 750 21.57 2.15 4.13
C LEU A 750 21.45 0.73 3.52
N ILE A 751 22.60 0.07 3.35
CA ILE A 751 22.69 -1.34 2.96
C ILE A 751 22.68 -2.17 4.27
N PRO A 752 21.67 -3.03 4.51
CA PRO A 752 21.65 -3.88 5.69
C PRO A 752 22.82 -4.87 5.70
N ASP A 753 23.31 -5.20 6.89
CA ASP A 753 24.55 -5.98 7.07
C ASP A 753 24.30 -7.45 7.48
N GLY A 754 23.04 -7.84 7.68
CA GLY A 754 22.62 -9.17 8.10
C GLY A 754 22.74 -9.47 9.59
N SER A 755 22.99 -8.46 10.44
CA SER A 755 22.96 -8.62 11.90
C SER A 755 21.63 -8.11 12.50
N SER A 756 20.98 -8.95 13.31
CA SER A 756 19.70 -8.66 13.95
C SER A 756 19.78 -7.75 15.19
N LYS A 757 20.86 -6.97 15.31
CA LYS A 757 20.97 -5.90 16.31
C LYS A 757 20.53 -4.60 15.64
N PRO A 758 19.63 -3.81 16.25
CA PRO A 758 19.48 -2.43 15.81
C PRO A 758 20.85 -1.75 15.90
N VAL A 759 21.21 -0.98 14.87
CA VAL A 759 22.29 0.02 14.99
C VAL A 759 21.98 0.84 16.23
N LYS A 760 22.95 1.00 17.15
CA LYS A 760 22.74 1.74 18.40
C LYS A 760 22.23 3.15 18.04
N GLN A 761 20.94 3.38 18.22
CA GLN A 761 20.38 4.72 18.10
C GLN A 761 21.02 5.56 19.20
N ALA A 762 21.67 6.66 18.82
CA ALA A 762 22.07 7.68 19.77
C ALA A 762 20.80 8.22 20.42
N GLN A 763 20.66 8.05 21.74
CA GLN A 763 19.50 8.52 22.49
C GLN A 763 19.64 10.02 22.76
N THR A 764 19.54 10.84 21.71
CA THR A 764 19.42 12.31 21.82
C THR A 764 18.01 12.65 22.29
N ALA A 765 17.88 12.89 23.59
CA ALA A 765 16.63 13.27 24.23
C ALA A 765 16.41 14.79 24.19
N SER A 766 15.78 15.26 23.12
CA SER A 766 15.13 16.58 22.99
C SER A 766 13.82 16.34 22.23
N THR A 767 12.61 16.66 22.72
CA THR A 767 12.22 17.77 23.60
C THR A 767 12.73 19.11 23.08
N ILE A 768 12.42 19.41 21.82
CA ILE A 768 12.41 20.78 21.31
C ILE A 768 11.00 21.32 21.57
N GLU A 769 10.90 22.24 22.52
CA GLU A 769 9.68 22.99 22.78
C GLU A 769 9.51 24.06 21.70
N LEU A 770 8.35 24.13 21.04
CA LEU A 770 7.99 25.28 20.20
C LEU A 770 7.50 26.45 21.06
N GLY A 771 8.39 26.91 21.95
CA GLY A 771 8.19 28.03 22.86
C GLY A 771 8.12 29.37 22.13
N ARG A 772 6.98 29.66 21.48
CA ARG A 772 6.70 31.01 20.97
C ARG A 772 6.27 31.94 22.11
N THR A 773 7.28 32.53 22.73
CA THR A 773 7.31 33.90 23.27
C THR A 773 6.11 34.36 24.11
N ASN A 774 6.32 34.53 25.42
CA ASN A 774 5.43 35.29 26.29
C ASN A 774 5.14 36.69 25.70
N GLY A 775 3.87 37.09 25.74
CA GLY A 775 3.42 38.46 25.50
C GLY A 775 2.16 38.69 26.33
N ASP A 776 2.27 39.53 27.36
CA ASP A 776 1.22 39.70 28.36
C ASP A 776 -0.03 40.38 27.80
N ILE A 777 -1.19 39.72 27.94
CA ILE A 777 -2.51 40.37 27.89
C ILE A 777 -3.32 39.92 29.10
N GLN A 778 -3.55 40.87 30.01
CA GLN A 778 -4.40 40.68 31.18
C GLN A 778 -5.88 40.65 30.76
N ILE A 779 -6.67 39.74 31.35
CA ILE A 779 -8.14 39.82 31.29
C ILE A 779 -8.68 39.73 32.72
N ASN A 780 -9.10 40.88 33.24
CA ASN A 780 -9.79 41.00 34.52
C ASN A 780 -11.32 40.99 34.29
N GLY A 781 -12.04 40.18 35.06
CA GLY A 781 -13.42 40.46 35.48
C GLY A 781 -14.55 40.27 34.46
N ASN A 782 -15.36 39.23 34.69
CA ASN A 782 -16.81 39.17 34.45
C ASN A 782 -17.35 39.26 32.99
N ALA A 783 -17.69 38.11 32.37
CA ALA A 783 -19.06 37.80 31.91
C ALA A 783 -19.22 36.45 31.17
N LEU A 784 -20.20 35.65 31.64
CA LEU A 784 -21.12 34.78 30.88
C LEU A 784 -20.63 33.67 29.89
N THR A 785 -20.95 32.43 30.27
CA THR A 785 -21.48 31.31 29.44
C THR A 785 -20.58 30.49 28.47
N SER A 786 -19.90 29.49 29.04
CA SER A 786 -20.29 28.06 28.90
C SER A 786 -20.31 27.36 27.51
N GLN A 787 -19.51 27.78 26.53
CA GLN A 787 -19.22 26.89 25.37
C GLN A 787 -17.74 26.84 24.94
N MET A 788 -17.00 27.95 25.04
CA MET A 788 -15.57 28.00 24.68
C MET A 788 -14.69 27.10 25.57
N ASP A 789 -14.97 27.01 26.87
CA ASP A 789 -14.13 26.22 27.80
C ASP A 789 -14.17 24.72 27.50
N ILE A 790 -15.30 24.17 27.04
CA ILE A 790 -15.42 22.75 26.70
C ILE A 790 -14.59 22.43 25.44
N LEU A 791 -14.60 23.32 24.44
CA LEU A 791 -13.75 23.21 23.26
C LEU A 791 -12.27 23.22 23.67
N ARG A 792 -11.85 24.21 24.47
CA ARG A 792 -10.48 24.36 24.94
C ARG A 792 -10.00 23.15 25.77
N LEU A 793 -10.88 22.59 26.60
CA LEU A 793 -10.60 21.37 27.36
C LEU A 793 -10.48 20.13 26.45
N SER A 794 -11.25 20.07 25.36
CA SER A 794 -11.17 18.99 24.37
C SER A 794 -9.88 19.03 23.54
N GLU A 795 -9.39 20.24 23.22
CA GLU A 795 -8.09 20.45 22.58
C GLU A 795 -6.95 20.01 23.49
N GLN A 796 -6.93 20.44 24.76
CA GLN A 796 -5.96 19.97 25.76
C GLN A 796 -5.98 18.44 25.95
N ILE A 797 -7.15 17.80 25.91
CA ILE A 797 -7.27 16.33 25.97
C ILE A 797 -6.67 15.66 24.72
N LYS A 798 -6.78 16.29 23.55
CA LYS A 798 -6.19 15.81 22.29
C LYS A 798 -4.66 15.93 22.33
N GLU A 799 -4.15 17.13 22.62
CA GLU A 799 -2.71 17.41 22.74
C GLU A 799 -2.04 16.47 23.77
N GLN A 800 -2.64 16.34 24.96
CA GLN A 800 -2.14 15.46 26.00
C GLN A 800 -2.29 13.97 25.65
N SER A 801 -3.30 13.59 24.85
CA SER A 801 -3.42 12.24 24.28
C SER A 801 -2.27 11.92 23.34
N ASP A 802 -1.92 12.86 22.47
CA ASP A 802 -0.90 12.65 21.45
C ASP A 802 0.52 12.72 22.04
N LEU A 803 0.74 13.54 23.08
CA LEU A 803 1.91 13.46 23.96
C LEU A 803 2.02 12.09 24.66
N VAL A 804 0.92 11.51 25.14
CA VAL A 804 0.93 10.15 25.71
C VAL A 804 1.22 9.08 24.65
N ARG A 805 0.86 9.29 23.37
CA ARG A 805 1.23 8.38 22.28
C ARG A 805 2.72 8.44 21.97
N SER A 806 3.29 9.63 21.80
CA SER A 806 4.72 9.80 21.49
C SER A 806 5.60 9.30 22.64
N LEU A 807 5.26 9.63 23.89
CA LEU A 807 5.98 9.13 25.07
C LEU A 807 5.87 7.61 25.24
N LYS A 808 4.73 6.99 24.93
CA LYS A 808 4.61 5.52 24.94
C LYS A 808 5.39 4.83 23.82
N ALA A 809 5.56 5.49 22.67
CA ALA A 809 6.39 4.98 21.58
C ALA A 809 7.90 5.07 21.90
N ALA A 810 8.32 6.10 22.64
CA ALA A 810 9.70 6.27 23.08
C ALA A 810 10.06 5.40 24.31
N ASP A 811 9.27 5.45 25.39
CA ASP A 811 9.40 4.59 26.56
C ASP A 811 8.03 4.37 27.26
N ALA A 812 7.45 3.20 27.03
CA ALA A 812 6.18 2.80 27.63
C ALA A 812 6.19 2.66 29.18
N LYS A 813 7.35 2.73 29.85
CA LYS A 813 7.50 2.63 31.32
C LYS A 813 8.07 3.89 31.99
N GLY A 814 8.52 4.86 31.19
CA GLY A 814 9.23 6.06 31.65
C GLY A 814 8.43 6.96 32.60
N VAL A 815 9.16 7.77 33.38
CA VAL A 815 8.56 8.69 34.36
C VAL A 815 7.67 9.72 33.67
N LYS A 816 8.19 10.43 32.65
CA LYS A 816 7.43 11.34 31.78
C LYS A 816 6.15 10.70 31.21
N THR A 817 6.23 9.43 30.83
CA THR A 817 5.08 8.67 30.30
C THR A 817 3.99 8.45 31.36
N LYS A 818 4.35 8.19 32.61
CA LYS A 818 3.40 8.08 33.74
C LYS A 818 2.79 9.42 34.09
N GLU A 819 3.60 10.48 34.14
CA GLU A 819 3.16 11.85 34.41
C GLU A 819 2.17 12.33 33.34
N ALA A 820 2.51 12.13 32.06
CA ALA A 820 1.63 12.50 30.96
C ALA A 820 0.29 11.71 30.97
N ILE A 821 0.32 10.43 31.38
CA ILE A 821 -0.90 9.63 31.60
C ILE A 821 -1.72 10.20 32.78
N ALA A 822 -1.08 10.61 33.88
CA ALA A 822 -1.76 11.20 35.03
C ALA A 822 -2.45 12.52 34.65
N THR A 823 -1.78 13.40 33.90
CA THR A 823 -2.37 14.63 33.37
C THR A 823 -3.53 14.34 32.40
N LEU A 824 -3.39 13.35 31.50
CA LEU A 824 -4.49 12.94 30.59
C LEU A 824 -5.71 12.40 31.35
N LEU A 825 -5.48 11.61 32.41
CA LEU A 825 -6.55 11.11 33.27
C LEU A 825 -7.21 12.26 34.03
N ASN A 826 -6.45 13.24 34.51
CA ASN A 826 -6.98 14.40 35.22
C ASN A 826 -7.80 15.31 34.29
N LEU A 827 -7.31 15.62 33.09
CA LEU A 827 -8.07 16.39 32.08
C LEU A 827 -9.38 15.68 31.70
N LYS A 828 -9.34 14.35 31.49
CA LYS A 828 -10.55 13.56 31.22
C LYS A 828 -11.52 13.54 32.41
N LYS A 829 -11.01 13.49 33.64
CA LYS A 829 -11.82 13.63 34.87
C LYS A 829 -12.46 15.02 34.94
N THR A 830 -11.72 16.09 34.61
CA THR A 830 -12.25 17.46 34.54
C THR A 830 -13.36 17.58 33.49
N LEU A 831 -13.19 17.01 32.28
CA LEU A 831 -14.24 16.96 31.27
C LEU A 831 -15.48 16.20 31.76
N GLN A 832 -15.27 15.07 32.44
CA GLN A 832 -16.36 14.30 33.03
C GLN A 832 -17.06 15.07 34.15
N GLU A 833 -16.34 15.85 34.97
CA GLU A 833 -16.92 16.72 35.99
C GLU A 833 -17.69 17.91 35.40
N PHE A 834 -17.23 18.53 34.31
CA PHE A 834 -18.03 19.53 33.58
C PHE A 834 -19.29 18.89 33.00
N SER A 835 -19.17 17.73 32.34
CA SER A 835 -20.30 16.98 31.77
C SER A 835 -21.30 16.43 32.79
N VAL A 836 -21.01 16.49 34.09
CA VAL A 836 -21.89 16.03 35.19
C VAL A 836 -22.48 17.19 36.00
N LYS A 837 -21.95 18.42 35.88
CA LYS A 837 -22.41 19.58 36.67
C LYS A 837 -23.68 20.24 36.14
N GLU A 838 -24.08 20.00 34.89
CA GLU A 838 -25.39 20.42 34.32
C GLU A 838 -26.45 19.30 34.28
N ASN A 839 -26.69 18.61 35.41
CA ASN A 839 -28.03 18.28 35.94
C ASN A 839 -27.94 17.39 37.19
N THR A 840 -27.91 18.02 38.38
CA THR A 840 -28.00 17.29 39.65
C THR A 840 -29.39 17.43 40.28
N LYS A 841 -30.20 16.36 40.22
CA LYS A 841 -31.39 16.20 41.07
C LYS A 841 -31.38 14.83 41.74
N LYS A 842 -31.48 14.84 43.07
CA LYS A 842 -31.45 13.65 43.93
C LYS A 842 -32.75 12.85 43.82
N LEU A 843 -32.65 11.53 43.90
CA LEU A 843 -33.69 10.62 44.42
C LEU A 843 -32.99 9.39 45.02
N SER A 844 -33.54 8.83 46.10
CA SER A 844 -32.87 7.84 46.97
C SER A 844 -33.31 6.38 46.70
N PRO A 845 -32.42 5.38 46.84
CA PRO A 845 -32.72 3.97 46.58
C PRO A 845 -33.10 3.19 47.84
N SER A 846 -34.01 2.21 47.72
CA SER A 846 -34.05 0.97 48.55
C SER A 846 -35.03 -0.09 48.00
N ASP A 847 -36.34 0.12 48.16
CA ASP A 847 -37.29 -1.01 48.21
C ASP A 847 -37.57 -1.70 46.86
N ASN A 848 -37.57 -0.93 45.76
CA ASN A 848 -38.18 -1.32 44.49
C ASN A 848 -37.37 -2.34 43.63
N ALA A 849 -36.31 -2.95 44.18
CA ALA A 849 -35.45 -3.91 43.47
C ALA A 849 -35.73 -5.39 43.85
N SER A 850 -36.11 -5.66 45.10
CA SER A 850 -36.35 -7.03 45.59
C SER A 850 -37.60 -7.65 44.95
N ASP A 851 -38.69 -6.88 44.88
CA ASP A 851 -39.94 -7.29 44.24
C ASP A 851 -39.77 -7.61 42.75
N LEU A 852 -38.91 -6.86 42.06
CA LEU A 852 -38.54 -7.16 40.68
C LEU A 852 -37.76 -8.48 40.56
N TYR A 853 -36.80 -8.74 41.47
CA TYR A 853 -36.07 -10.01 41.48
C TYR A 853 -37.01 -11.20 41.67
N GLN A 854 -37.90 -11.15 42.68
CA GLN A 854 -38.90 -12.20 42.92
C GLN A 854 -39.89 -12.35 41.76
N SER A 855 -40.27 -11.25 41.11
CA SER A 855 -41.15 -11.28 39.94
C SER A 855 -40.48 -11.96 38.74
N ILE A 856 -39.18 -11.72 38.53
CA ILE A 856 -38.41 -12.42 37.49
C ILE A 856 -38.30 -13.92 37.79
N GLU A 857 -38.11 -14.32 39.05
CA GLU A 857 -38.11 -15.75 39.41
C GLU A 857 -39.48 -16.41 39.18
N LYS A 858 -40.58 -15.81 39.66
CA LYS A 858 -41.93 -16.34 39.45
C LYS A 858 -42.26 -16.46 37.96
N GLN A 859 -41.99 -15.41 37.18
CA GLN A 859 -42.23 -15.41 35.74
C GLN A 859 -41.27 -16.37 34.99
N GLY A 860 -40.04 -16.55 35.47
CA GLY A 860 -39.06 -17.50 34.95
C GLY A 860 -39.39 -18.97 35.26
N ASN A 861 -40.17 -19.22 36.32
CA ASN A 861 -40.75 -20.53 36.60
C ASN A 861 -41.95 -20.80 35.67
N LEU A 862 -42.84 -19.81 35.49
CA LEU A 862 -43.98 -19.92 34.56
C LEU A 862 -43.53 -20.17 33.11
N VAL A 863 -42.49 -19.47 32.63
CA VAL A 863 -41.90 -19.73 31.30
C VAL A 863 -41.33 -21.16 31.19
N ARG A 864 -40.77 -21.71 32.28
CA ARG A 864 -40.26 -23.09 32.27
C ARG A 864 -41.37 -24.14 32.23
N SER A 865 -42.47 -23.96 32.97
CA SER A 865 -43.61 -24.89 32.91
C SER A 865 -44.36 -24.81 31.58
N LEU A 866 -44.57 -23.61 31.03
CA LEU A 866 -45.26 -23.45 29.76
C LEU A 866 -44.42 -23.99 28.58
N LYS A 867 -43.11 -23.70 28.52
CA LYS A 867 -42.21 -24.32 27.52
C LYS A 867 -42.09 -25.84 27.63
N ALA A 868 -42.35 -26.43 28.80
CA ALA A 868 -42.39 -27.89 28.97
C ALA A 868 -43.72 -28.52 28.52
N THR A 869 -44.78 -27.70 28.33
CA THR A 869 -46.12 -28.14 27.93
C THR A 869 -46.35 -27.93 26.44
N ASP A 870 -46.16 -26.69 25.96
CA ASP A 870 -46.05 -26.37 24.54
C ASP A 870 -45.04 -25.21 24.33
N PRO A 871 -43.88 -25.44 23.69
CA PRO A 871 -42.92 -24.39 23.35
C PRO A 871 -43.44 -23.28 22.42
N LYS A 872 -44.57 -23.49 21.73
CA LYS A 872 -45.10 -22.60 20.68
C LYS A 872 -46.39 -21.86 21.04
N SER A 873 -47.09 -22.22 22.11
CA SER A 873 -48.37 -21.60 22.49
C SER A 873 -48.23 -20.09 22.73
N ASP A 874 -49.29 -19.34 22.49
CA ASP A 874 -49.29 -17.88 22.72
C ASP A 874 -49.17 -17.55 24.22
N GLU A 875 -49.58 -18.46 25.11
CA GLU A 875 -49.31 -18.37 26.55
C GLU A 875 -47.80 -18.46 26.84
N THR A 876 -47.09 -19.40 26.21
CA THR A 876 -45.62 -19.48 26.28
C THR A 876 -44.97 -18.20 25.75
N LYS A 877 -45.41 -17.67 24.60
CA LYS A 877 -44.91 -16.40 24.03
C LYS A 877 -45.13 -15.23 24.99
N ALA A 878 -46.36 -15.05 25.47
CA ALA A 878 -46.72 -13.96 26.39
C ALA A 878 -45.95 -14.03 27.72
N ALA A 879 -45.75 -15.24 28.26
CA ALA A 879 -44.98 -15.44 29.47
C ALA A 879 -43.50 -15.05 29.28
N ILE A 880 -42.91 -15.32 28.11
CA ILE A 880 -41.54 -14.93 27.75
C ILE A 880 -41.43 -13.40 27.64
N SER A 881 -42.37 -12.73 26.94
CA SER A 881 -42.36 -11.27 26.85
C SER A 881 -42.42 -10.60 28.23
N LYS A 882 -43.27 -11.09 29.13
CA LYS A 882 -43.36 -10.56 30.50
C LYS A 882 -42.10 -10.84 31.34
N LEU A 883 -41.39 -11.95 31.09
CA LEU A 883 -40.09 -12.23 31.71
C LEU A 883 -38.99 -11.25 31.24
N LEU A 884 -38.97 -10.92 29.95
CA LEU A 884 -38.01 -9.97 29.38
C LEU A 884 -38.26 -8.54 29.89
N GLU A 885 -39.52 -8.12 29.96
CA GLU A 885 -39.91 -6.80 30.51
C GLU A 885 -39.47 -6.65 31.97
N LEU A 886 -39.74 -7.64 32.83
CA LEU A 886 -39.29 -7.61 34.24
C LEU A 886 -37.75 -7.57 34.37
N LYS A 887 -37.03 -8.34 33.54
CA LYS A 887 -35.55 -8.29 33.51
C LYS A 887 -35.00 -6.94 33.06
N LYS A 888 -35.67 -6.28 32.11
CA LYS A 888 -35.33 -4.92 31.68
C LYS A 888 -35.54 -3.93 32.84
N GLN A 889 -36.72 -3.94 33.47
CA GLN A 889 -37.00 -3.06 34.61
C GLN A 889 -36.02 -3.26 35.78
N TYR A 890 -35.55 -4.48 36.02
CA TYR A 890 -34.48 -4.75 36.99
C TYR A 890 -33.12 -4.17 36.56
N LYS A 891 -32.73 -4.33 35.28
CA LYS A 891 -31.49 -3.74 34.74
C LYS A 891 -31.51 -2.21 34.81
N ASP A 892 -32.62 -1.61 34.39
CA ASP A 892 -32.81 -0.15 34.37
C ASP A 892 -32.80 0.46 35.78
N ARG A 893 -33.25 -0.28 36.82
CA ARG A 893 -33.25 0.17 38.23
C ARG A 893 -32.00 -0.17 39.03
N THR A 894 -31.24 -1.20 38.67
CA THR A 894 -30.06 -1.66 39.45
C THR A 894 -28.72 -1.45 38.74
N GLY A 895 -28.74 -1.01 37.47
CA GLY A 895 -27.55 -0.96 36.60
C GLY A 895 -26.95 -2.33 36.26
N SER A 896 -27.53 -3.42 36.76
CA SER A 896 -26.97 -4.77 36.75
C SER A 896 -27.91 -5.75 36.08
N GLU A 897 -27.38 -6.67 35.28
CA GLU A 897 -28.24 -7.70 34.67
C GLU A 897 -28.69 -8.73 35.70
N TYR A 898 -29.94 -9.18 35.57
CA TYR A 898 -30.47 -10.26 36.40
C TYR A 898 -29.67 -11.56 36.17
N LYS A 899 -29.01 -12.03 37.23
CA LYS A 899 -28.42 -13.36 37.32
C LYS A 899 -29.32 -14.24 38.21
N PRO A 900 -29.78 -15.42 37.74
CA PRO A 900 -30.56 -16.33 38.57
C PRO A 900 -29.77 -16.84 39.78
N GLY A 901 -30.43 -17.10 40.91
CA GLY A 901 -29.79 -17.65 42.12
C GLY A 901 -28.83 -16.70 42.84
N LEU A 902 -28.86 -15.41 42.52
CA LEU A 902 -28.06 -14.38 43.17
C LEU A 902 -28.90 -13.73 44.28
N THR A 903 -28.90 -14.39 45.44
CA THR A 903 -29.75 -14.06 46.59
C THR A 903 -29.52 -12.63 47.07
N ILE A 904 -30.54 -11.76 46.95
CA ILE A 904 -30.52 -10.41 47.53
C ILE A 904 -30.81 -10.52 49.05
N THR A 905 -29.88 -11.13 49.78
CA THR A 905 -29.96 -11.28 51.24
C THR A 905 -28.98 -10.37 51.94
N GLN A 906 -29.50 -9.31 52.56
CA GLN A 906 -28.85 -8.67 53.70
C GLN A 906 -28.86 -9.63 54.91
N LYS A 907 -27.93 -10.60 54.94
CA LYS A 907 -27.43 -11.28 56.14
C LYS A 907 -26.29 -12.24 55.81
N GLN A 908 -25.40 -12.43 56.78
CA GLN A 908 -24.26 -13.35 56.68
C GLN A 908 -24.74 -14.80 56.60
N VAL A 909 -24.09 -15.60 55.75
CA VAL A 909 -24.14 -17.07 55.77
C VAL A 909 -22.73 -17.58 55.43
N ASP A 910 -22.11 -18.31 56.36
CA ASP A 910 -20.78 -18.89 56.14
C ASP A 910 -20.81 -20.04 55.13
N VAL A 911 -19.91 -20.01 54.14
CA VAL A 911 -19.67 -21.12 53.22
C VAL A 911 -18.43 -21.87 53.67
N THR A 912 -18.64 -22.91 54.47
CA THR A 912 -17.57 -23.78 55.00
C THR A 912 -16.85 -24.57 53.90
N MET A 913 -15.53 -24.74 54.02
CA MET A 913 -14.66 -25.40 53.03
C MET A 913 -15.15 -26.78 52.54
N GLY A 914 -15.82 -27.57 53.39
CA GLY A 914 -16.27 -28.92 53.04
C GLY A 914 -17.13 -29.01 51.77
N ASN A 915 -17.92 -27.97 51.47
CA ASN A 915 -18.73 -27.92 50.25
C ASN A 915 -17.91 -27.93 48.94
N ILE A 916 -16.62 -27.56 48.98
CA ILE A 916 -15.75 -27.54 47.80
C ILE A 916 -15.07 -28.90 47.59
N GLU A 917 -14.63 -29.58 48.66
CA GLU A 917 -14.07 -30.94 48.58
C GLU A 917 -15.12 -31.97 48.14
N GLU A 918 -16.35 -31.85 48.65
CA GLU A 918 -17.50 -32.67 48.25
C GLU A 918 -17.76 -32.54 46.74
N LEU A 919 -17.78 -31.31 46.22
CA LEU A 919 -17.90 -31.05 44.78
C LEU A 919 -16.71 -31.60 43.97
N TYR A 920 -15.49 -31.49 44.50
CA TYR A 920 -14.29 -31.95 43.83
C TYR A 920 -14.33 -33.47 43.62
N LYS A 921 -14.72 -34.24 44.65
CA LYS A 921 -14.95 -35.69 44.54
C LYS A 921 -16.02 -36.02 43.49
N GLN A 922 -17.16 -35.33 43.52
CA GLN A 922 -18.24 -35.57 42.54
C GLN A 922 -17.78 -35.32 41.09
N ILE A 923 -16.85 -34.39 40.84
CA ILE A 923 -16.26 -34.17 39.51
C ILE A 923 -15.31 -35.31 39.12
N GLU A 924 -14.50 -35.85 40.05
CA GLU A 924 -13.66 -37.01 39.75
C GLU A 924 -14.49 -38.27 39.46
N GLU A 925 -15.51 -38.57 40.27
CA GLU A 925 -16.41 -39.71 40.07
C GLU A 925 -17.19 -39.59 38.76
N GLN A 926 -17.85 -38.47 38.51
CA GLN A 926 -18.57 -38.24 37.26
C GLN A 926 -17.60 -38.21 36.05
N GLY A 927 -16.36 -37.77 36.27
CA GLY A 927 -15.27 -37.81 35.29
C GLY A 927 -14.76 -39.23 35.00
N ASN A 928 -14.85 -40.16 35.96
CA ASN A 928 -14.58 -41.58 35.76
C ASN A 928 -15.74 -42.22 34.96
N ILE A 929 -17.00 -41.95 35.34
CA ILE A 929 -18.19 -42.44 34.62
C ILE A 929 -18.17 -42.02 33.14
N VAL A 930 -17.84 -40.76 32.84
CA VAL A 930 -17.71 -40.28 31.45
C VAL A 930 -16.59 -40.99 30.68
N ARG A 931 -15.48 -41.37 31.33
CA ARG A 931 -14.40 -42.15 30.70
C ARG A 931 -14.86 -43.57 30.38
N THR A 932 -15.52 -44.26 31.31
CA THR A 932 -16.04 -45.61 31.10
C THR A 932 -17.10 -45.64 29.99
N LEU A 933 -18.09 -44.75 30.02
CA LEU A 933 -19.15 -44.71 29.01
C LEU A 933 -18.63 -44.33 27.61
N LYS A 934 -17.69 -43.37 27.51
CA LYS A 934 -17.03 -43.07 26.22
C LYS A 934 -16.16 -44.21 25.69
N ALA A 935 -15.56 -45.03 26.57
CA ALA A 935 -14.79 -46.19 26.15
C ALA A 935 -15.70 -47.32 25.61
N ALA A 936 -16.90 -47.50 26.19
CA ALA A 936 -17.88 -48.48 25.73
C ALA A 936 -18.60 -48.04 24.44
N ASN A 937 -19.16 -46.82 24.41
CA ASN A 937 -19.79 -46.26 23.21
C ASN A 937 -19.78 -44.71 23.24
N PRO A 938 -18.93 -44.04 22.44
CA PRO A 938 -18.85 -42.57 22.39
C PRO A 938 -20.14 -41.83 22.01
N LYS A 939 -21.16 -42.52 21.46
CA LYS A 939 -22.39 -41.92 20.91
C LYS A 939 -23.65 -42.21 21.74
N SER A 940 -23.58 -42.98 22.82
CA SER A 940 -24.76 -43.39 23.60
C SER A 940 -25.39 -42.23 24.37
N GLU A 941 -26.68 -42.32 24.70
CA GLU A 941 -27.37 -41.27 25.46
C GLU A 941 -26.87 -41.20 26.91
N GLU A 942 -26.48 -42.32 27.50
CA GLU A 942 -25.86 -42.38 28.82
C GLU A 942 -24.53 -41.61 28.82
N ALA A 943 -23.72 -41.76 27.77
CA ALA A 943 -22.48 -41.00 27.61
C ALA A 943 -22.75 -39.49 27.49
N LYS A 944 -23.78 -39.07 26.73
CA LYS A 944 -24.19 -37.66 26.63
C LYS A 944 -24.68 -37.09 27.96
N ALA A 945 -25.58 -37.81 28.64
CA ALA A 945 -26.10 -37.41 29.95
C ALA A 945 -25.00 -37.32 31.01
N ALA A 946 -24.05 -38.26 31.01
CA ALA A 946 -22.91 -38.23 31.91
C ALA A 946 -21.98 -37.03 31.66
N ILE A 947 -21.77 -36.64 30.39
CA ILE A 947 -21.00 -35.44 30.00
C ILE A 947 -21.73 -34.17 30.47
N ALA A 948 -23.05 -34.08 30.28
CA ALA A 948 -23.84 -32.93 30.74
C ALA A 948 -23.77 -32.75 32.27
N LYS A 949 -23.88 -33.86 33.03
CA LYS A 949 -23.70 -33.84 34.50
C LYS A 949 -22.28 -33.45 34.90
N LEU A 950 -21.24 -33.92 34.20
CA LEU A 950 -19.85 -33.52 34.45
C LEU A 950 -19.61 -32.02 34.21
N LEU A 951 -20.21 -31.46 33.15
CA LEU A 951 -20.13 -30.03 32.85
C LEU A 951 -20.86 -29.20 33.91
N ASN A 952 -22.05 -29.63 34.38
CA ASN A 952 -22.77 -28.94 35.45
C ASN A 952 -21.98 -28.91 36.76
N LEU A 953 -21.36 -30.03 37.16
CA LEU A 953 -20.54 -30.09 38.37
C LEU A 953 -19.29 -29.18 38.26
N LYS A 954 -18.61 -29.17 37.11
CA LYS A 954 -17.48 -28.24 36.86
C LYS A 954 -17.90 -26.77 36.87
N GLN A 955 -19.09 -26.46 36.35
CA GLN A 955 -19.65 -25.11 36.38
C GLN A 955 -19.91 -24.67 37.83
N LYS A 956 -20.57 -25.50 38.64
CA LYS A 956 -20.77 -25.22 40.07
C LYS A 956 -19.44 -25.06 40.83
N TYR A 957 -18.42 -25.85 40.51
CA TYR A 957 -17.09 -25.69 41.11
C TYR A 957 -16.46 -24.34 40.74
N LYS A 958 -16.61 -23.89 39.49
CA LYS A 958 -16.14 -22.57 39.05
C LYS A 958 -16.93 -21.43 39.71
N GLU A 959 -18.22 -21.62 39.94
CA GLU A 959 -19.10 -20.65 40.62
C GLU A 959 -18.81 -20.54 42.13
N ILE A 960 -18.51 -21.66 42.81
CA ILE A 960 -18.27 -21.68 44.27
C ILE A 960 -16.81 -21.38 44.62
N SER A 961 -15.83 -21.88 43.85
CA SER A 961 -14.40 -21.68 44.15
C SER A 961 -13.76 -20.47 43.43
N GLY A 962 -14.42 -19.92 42.40
CA GLY A 962 -13.84 -18.94 41.48
C GLY A 962 -12.76 -19.51 40.54
N MET A 963 -12.36 -20.77 40.69
CA MET A 963 -11.28 -21.41 39.94
C MET A 963 -11.83 -22.45 38.95
N GLU A 964 -11.19 -22.62 37.81
CA GLU A 964 -11.52 -23.74 36.92
C GLU A 964 -11.01 -25.06 37.49
N TYR A 965 -11.85 -26.10 37.43
CA TYR A 965 -11.48 -27.44 37.88
C TYR A 965 -10.26 -27.98 37.10
N LYS A 966 -9.13 -28.13 37.80
CA LYS A 966 -7.94 -28.85 37.34
C LYS A 966 -7.87 -30.20 38.07
N PRO A 967 -7.77 -31.35 37.37
CA PRO A 967 -7.57 -32.65 38.02
C PRO A 967 -6.29 -32.66 38.86
N LYS A 968 -6.30 -33.41 39.97
CA LYS A 968 -5.21 -33.51 40.96
C LYS A 968 -4.71 -32.16 41.54
N SER A 969 -5.60 -31.17 41.69
CA SER A 969 -5.31 -29.85 42.27
C SER A 969 -6.24 -29.56 43.46
N ILE A 970 -5.98 -30.20 44.60
CA ILE A 970 -6.69 -29.92 45.87
C ILE A 970 -6.21 -28.57 46.46
N LEU A 971 -7.09 -27.93 47.22
CA LEU A 971 -6.95 -26.56 47.74
C LEU A 971 -5.73 -26.39 48.65
N VAL A 972 -5.01 -25.27 48.47
CA VAL A 972 -4.10 -24.69 49.46
C VAL A 972 -4.35 -23.18 49.50
N THR A 973 -5.02 -22.71 50.55
CA THR A 973 -5.23 -21.28 50.83
C THR A 973 -4.12 -20.73 51.75
N PRO A 974 -3.87 -19.40 51.75
CA PRO A 974 -2.52 -18.89 52.00
C PRO A 974 -2.26 -18.41 53.43
N SER A 975 -1.02 -18.61 53.87
CA SER A 975 -0.40 -17.89 54.99
C SER A 975 1.10 -17.68 54.72
N ASP A 976 1.55 -16.44 54.88
CA ASP A 976 2.89 -15.98 55.25
C ASP A 976 4.18 -16.65 54.72
N ASN A 977 5.06 -15.78 54.20
CA ASN A 977 6.52 -15.85 54.36
C ASN A 977 7.26 -17.15 53.95
N LYS A 978 7.75 -17.19 52.69
CA LYS A 978 9.21 -17.15 52.38
C LYS A 978 9.55 -17.34 50.90
N LEU A 979 10.57 -16.62 50.44
CA LEU A 979 11.32 -16.94 49.22
C LEU A 979 12.23 -18.15 49.51
N SER A 980 11.96 -19.32 48.93
CA SER A 980 12.94 -20.42 48.82
C SER A 980 12.57 -21.53 47.81
N ASN A 981 11.33 -22.02 47.82
CA ASN A 981 11.00 -23.31 47.17
C ASN A 981 10.86 -23.29 45.63
N SER A 982 10.57 -22.14 44.99
CA SER A 982 10.30 -22.06 43.54
C SER A 982 11.50 -22.53 42.69
N ALA A 983 12.71 -22.07 43.03
CA ALA A 983 13.94 -22.45 42.32
C ALA A 983 14.17 -23.98 42.33
N LYS A 984 13.97 -24.61 43.49
CA LYS A 984 14.18 -26.06 43.69
C LYS A 984 13.21 -26.91 42.85
N CYS A 985 11.98 -26.42 42.64
CA CYS A 985 11.00 -27.08 41.77
C CYS A 985 11.38 -26.94 40.28
N LYS A 986 11.79 -25.74 39.85
CA LYS A 986 12.26 -25.47 38.48
C LYS A 986 13.51 -26.27 38.12
N GLU A 987 14.45 -26.39 39.05
CA GLU A 987 15.67 -27.20 38.94
C GLU A 987 15.36 -28.71 38.87
N THR A 988 14.40 -29.20 39.66
CA THR A 988 13.94 -30.59 39.61
C THR A 988 13.30 -30.93 38.25
N PHE A 989 12.50 -30.01 37.69
CA PHE A 989 11.93 -30.17 36.36
C PHE A 989 12.99 -30.12 35.25
N ALA A 990 13.93 -29.18 35.32
CA ALA A 990 15.05 -29.08 34.40
C ALA A 990 15.87 -30.38 34.36
N LYS A 991 16.16 -30.96 35.53
CA LYS A 991 16.89 -32.23 35.65
C LYS A 991 16.18 -33.39 34.94
N LYS A 992 14.87 -33.55 35.14
CA LYS A 992 14.07 -34.58 34.44
C LYS A 992 14.09 -34.41 32.92
N ILE A 993 14.08 -33.17 32.42
CA ILE A 993 14.14 -32.88 30.98
C ILE A 993 15.54 -33.17 30.41
N ALA A 994 16.59 -32.97 31.20
CA ALA A 994 17.95 -33.38 30.84
C ALA A 994 18.07 -34.92 30.78
N GLU A 995 17.69 -35.62 31.85
CA GLU A 995 17.71 -37.09 31.98
C GLU A 995 16.93 -37.78 30.84
N GLN A 996 15.69 -37.32 30.57
CA GLN A 996 14.90 -37.83 29.44
C GLN A 996 15.50 -37.45 28.07
N GLY A 997 16.22 -36.34 27.98
CA GLY A 997 16.98 -35.94 26.81
C GLY A 997 18.15 -36.87 26.49
N ASP A 998 18.85 -37.38 27.52
CA ASP A 998 19.91 -38.37 27.38
C ASP A 998 19.38 -39.77 27.07
N LEU A 999 18.21 -40.14 27.60
CA LEU A 999 17.51 -41.35 27.17
C LEU A 999 17.15 -41.29 25.67
N VAL A 1000 16.61 -40.17 25.19
CA VAL A 1000 16.33 -39.98 23.75
C VAL A 1000 17.62 -39.99 22.89
N ARG A 1001 18.73 -39.44 23.38
CA ARG A 1001 20.03 -39.50 22.69
C ARG A 1001 20.54 -40.94 22.57
N SER A 1002 20.55 -41.68 23.67
CA SER A 1002 21.08 -43.06 23.70
C SER A 1002 20.21 -44.05 22.91
N LEU A 1003 18.88 -43.93 22.97
CA LEU A 1003 17.98 -44.77 22.17
C LEU A 1003 18.10 -44.48 20.67
N LYS A 1004 18.18 -43.21 20.25
CA LYS A 1004 18.41 -42.85 18.83
C LYS A 1004 19.77 -43.29 18.30
N ALA A 1005 20.77 -43.44 19.16
CA ALA A 1005 22.08 -43.97 18.79
C ALA A 1005 22.09 -45.49 18.60
N LYS A 1006 21.16 -46.24 19.23
CA LYS A 1006 20.94 -47.68 19.01
C LYS A 1006 20.04 -47.94 17.80
N ASP A 1007 18.81 -47.43 17.84
CA ASP A 1007 17.87 -47.46 16.71
C ASP A 1007 16.87 -46.29 16.81
N ALA A 1008 16.98 -45.34 15.88
CA ALA A 1008 16.09 -44.19 15.77
C ALA A 1008 14.66 -44.52 15.29
N LYS A 1009 14.36 -45.77 14.86
CA LYS A 1009 13.02 -46.23 14.46
C LYS A 1009 12.31 -47.06 15.53
N SER A 1010 13.02 -47.49 16.57
CA SER A 1010 12.50 -48.30 17.69
C SER A 1010 11.29 -47.65 18.36
N GLN A 1011 10.40 -48.47 18.93
CA GLN A 1011 9.26 -47.95 19.66
C GLN A 1011 9.70 -47.21 20.95
N GLU A 1012 10.71 -47.75 21.64
CA GLU A 1012 11.38 -47.13 22.79
C GLU A 1012 11.83 -45.69 22.47
N ALA A 1013 12.49 -45.46 21.32
CA ALA A 1013 12.91 -44.12 20.92
C ALA A 1013 11.72 -43.17 20.69
N LYS A 1014 10.60 -43.65 20.13
CA LYS A 1014 9.38 -42.83 19.93
C LYS A 1014 8.73 -42.46 21.25
N ASP A 1015 8.57 -43.43 22.15
CA ASP A 1015 7.94 -43.23 23.45
C ASP A 1015 8.78 -42.29 24.32
N ALA A 1016 10.11 -42.44 24.28
CA ALA A 1016 11.02 -41.53 24.97
C ALA A 1016 10.96 -40.08 24.43
N ILE A 1017 10.78 -39.90 23.11
CA ILE A 1017 10.56 -38.57 22.49
C ILE A 1017 9.21 -37.98 22.92
N ALA A 1018 8.15 -38.78 22.98
CA ALA A 1018 6.83 -38.34 23.42
C ALA A 1018 6.87 -37.84 24.87
N GLU A 1019 7.56 -38.56 25.76
CA GLU A 1019 7.75 -38.15 27.15
C GLU A 1019 8.64 -36.89 27.27
N LEU A 1020 9.71 -36.77 26.46
CA LEU A 1020 10.53 -35.55 26.43
C LEU A 1020 9.72 -34.32 26.00
N LEU A 1021 8.81 -34.48 25.04
CA LEU A 1021 7.88 -33.42 24.62
C LEU A 1021 6.84 -33.12 25.71
N ARG A 1022 6.34 -34.14 26.42
CA ARG A 1022 5.42 -33.97 27.56
C ARG A 1022 6.06 -33.17 28.69
N LEU A 1023 7.29 -33.51 29.10
CA LEU A 1023 8.03 -32.81 30.16
C LEU A 1023 8.37 -31.37 29.76
N LYS A 1024 8.78 -31.13 28.50
CA LYS A 1024 9.01 -29.75 28.01
C LYS A 1024 7.74 -28.93 27.94
N LYS A 1025 6.60 -29.53 27.59
CA LYS A 1025 5.31 -28.84 27.65
C LYS A 1025 4.95 -28.49 29.10
N GLN A 1026 5.08 -29.42 30.04
CA GLN A 1026 4.84 -29.12 31.46
C GLN A 1026 5.72 -27.97 31.97
N TYR A 1027 7.02 -27.96 31.63
CA TYR A 1027 7.90 -26.84 31.98
C TYR A 1027 7.39 -25.49 31.43
N LYS A 1028 6.91 -25.45 30.18
CA LYS A 1028 6.35 -24.23 29.59
C LYS A 1028 5.03 -23.82 30.26
N ASP A 1029 4.14 -24.78 30.49
CA ASP A 1029 2.82 -24.57 31.11
C ASP A 1029 2.94 -24.16 32.59
N GLU A 1030 4.05 -24.50 33.27
CA GLU A 1030 4.26 -24.30 34.73
C GLU A 1030 5.23 -23.16 35.07
N PHE A 1031 6.18 -22.81 34.18
CA PHE A 1031 7.12 -21.70 34.37
C PHE A 1031 6.97 -20.54 33.37
N GLY A 1032 6.14 -20.66 32.32
CA GLY A 1032 5.86 -19.60 31.34
C GLY A 1032 6.95 -19.36 30.28
N GLU A 1033 8.02 -20.15 30.29
CA GLU A 1033 9.20 -20.05 29.41
C GLU A 1033 9.50 -21.39 28.74
N ASP A 1034 10.08 -21.38 27.53
CA ASP A 1034 10.56 -22.61 26.89
C ASP A 1034 11.87 -23.10 27.54
N TYR A 1035 11.94 -24.39 27.87
CA TYR A 1035 13.12 -24.99 28.48
C TYR A 1035 14.39 -24.79 27.64
N THR A 1036 15.35 -24.04 28.20
CA THR A 1036 16.72 -23.89 27.71
C THR A 1036 17.66 -24.80 28.51
N ALA A 1037 18.54 -25.51 27.80
CA ALA A 1037 19.60 -26.29 28.46
C ALA A 1037 20.79 -25.35 28.75
N ASN A 1038 21.02 -25.02 30.02
CA ASN A 1038 22.14 -24.21 30.46
C ASN A 1038 23.45 -25.02 30.39
N ALA A 1039 24.12 -24.99 29.24
CA ALA A 1039 25.47 -25.49 29.06
C ALA A 1039 26.48 -24.34 29.15
N THR A 1040 27.26 -24.30 30.23
CA THR A 1040 28.35 -23.34 30.43
C THR A 1040 29.53 -23.61 29.51
N ASN A 1041 30.16 -22.56 29.00
CA ASN A 1041 31.56 -22.51 28.52
C ASN A 1041 32.03 -23.61 27.53
N THR A 1042 31.96 -23.35 26.23
CA THR A 1042 33.15 -23.26 25.34
C THR A 1042 32.77 -22.81 23.91
N ASN A 1043 33.79 -22.54 23.08
CA ASN A 1043 33.66 -21.89 21.77
C ASN A 1043 33.30 -22.84 20.61
N SER A 1044 32.83 -22.22 19.51
CA SER A 1044 32.82 -22.67 18.10
C SER A 1044 31.55 -23.32 17.50
N SER A 1045 31.38 -23.06 16.20
CA SER A 1045 30.67 -23.89 15.19
C SER A 1045 29.13 -24.02 15.21
N THR A 1046 28.48 -23.17 14.41
CA THR A 1046 27.57 -23.58 13.31
C THR A 1046 26.39 -24.53 13.61
N ALA A 1047 25.20 -23.98 13.88
CA ALA A 1047 23.94 -24.70 13.66
C ALA A 1047 22.76 -23.81 13.22
N LYS A 1048 22.31 -24.13 12.00
CA LYS A 1048 21.01 -23.92 11.36
C LYS A 1048 19.81 -24.19 12.29
N LYS A 1049 18.84 -23.27 12.32
CA LYS A 1049 17.44 -23.55 12.69
C LYS A 1049 16.58 -23.43 11.42
N VAL A 1050 15.89 -24.51 11.05
CA VAL A 1050 14.86 -24.53 10.01
C VAL A 1050 13.54 -24.83 10.72
N VAL A 1051 12.51 -24.03 10.46
CA VAL A 1051 11.16 -24.26 10.99
C VAL A 1051 10.38 -25.08 9.97
N THR A 1052 10.32 -26.39 10.18
CA THR A 1052 9.51 -27.30 9.38
C THR A 1052 8.14 -27.46 10.02
N VAL A 1053 7.07 -27.16 9.27
CA VAL A 1053 5.69 -27.50 9.65
C VAL A 1053 5.21 -28.62 8.72
N THR A 1054 5.25 -29.85 9.22
CA THR A 1054 4.74 -31.06 8.56
C THR A 1054 3.23 -31.21 8.80
N ASN A 1055 2.46 -31.58 7.77
CA ASN A 1055 1.07 -32.00 7.91
C ASN A 1055 0.75 -33.15 6.94
N GLU A 1056 0.74 -34.37 7.49
CA GLU A 1056 0.38 -35.67 6.90
C GLU A 1056 -0.29 -36.48 8.03
N GLU A 1057 -1.31 -37.32 7.85
CA GLU A 1057 -2.01 -37.77 6.63
C GLU A 1057 -3.49 -38.19 6.90
N ARG A 1058 -4.37 -37.89 5.92
CA ARG A 1058 -5.51 -38.66 5.33
C ARG A 1058 -6.47 -39.60 6.14
N GLN A 1059 -7.68 -39.71 5.56
CA GLN A 1059 -8.73 -40.78 5.66
C GLN A 1059 -9.82 -40.62 6.76
N LYS A 1060 -11.12 -40.91 6.54
CA LYS A 1060 -11.98 -41.20 5.35
C LYS A 1060 -13.49 -41.13 5.74
N GLY A 1061 -14.42 -40.95 4.78
CA GLY A 1061 -15.80 -41.50 4.84
C GLY A 1061 -17.02 -40.55 4.98
N ASP A 1062 -17.66 -40.25 3.84
CA ASP A 1062 -19.11 -40.10 3.52
C ASP A 1062 -20.16 -39.44 4.46
N GLY A 1063 -21.17 -38.76 3.87
CA GLY A 1063 -22.29 -38.13 4.63
C GLY A 1063 -23.55 -37.63 3.86
N LYS A 1064 -23.41 -36.96 2.70
CA LYS A 1064 -24.46 -36.57 1.71
C LYS A 1064 -25.51 -35.47 2.08
N LYS A 1065 -25.99 -34.78 1.02
CA LYS A 1065 -27.17 -33.86 0.89
C LYS A 1065 -27.05 -32.44 1.50
N GLU A 1066 -26.89 -31.39 0.67
CA GLU A 1066 -27.94 -30.49 0.09
C GLU A 1066 -28.22 -29.26 0.99
N ARG A 1067 -28.35 -27.96 0.59
CA ARG A 1067 -28.40 -27.11 -0.66
C ARG A 1067 -27.90 -25.69 -0.26
N LYS A 1068 -27.61 -24.65 -1.10
CA LYS A 1068 -27.40 -24.43 -2.56
C LYS A 1068 -26.56 -23.12 -2.75
N GLY A 1069 -25.71 -23.06 -3.79
CA GLY A 1069 -25.36 -21.92 -4.69
C GLY A 1069 -25.24 -20.44 -4.26
N GLU A 1070 -24.43 -19.57 -4.90
CA GLU A 1070 -23.60 -19.65 -6.11
C GLU A 1070 -23.11 -18.21 -6.47
N VAL A 1071 -22.16 -18.09 -7.41
CA VAL A 1071 -21.69 -16.88 -8.14
C VAL A 1071 -20.63 -15.98 -7.45
N LYS A 1072 -19.47 -15.88 -8.12
CA LYS A 1072 -18.58 -14.71 -8.19
C LYS A 1072 -18.51 -14.29 -9.66
N SER A 1073 -18.98 -13.11 -10.04
CA SER A 1073 -18.92 -12.64 -11.43
C SER A 1073 -17.50 -12.24 -11.82
N LYS A 1074 -16.99 -12.81 -12.92
CA LYS A 1074 -15.88 -12.24 -13.69
C LYS A 1074 -16.46 -11.21 -14.66
N THR A 1075 -15.74 -10.12 -14.91
CA THR A 1075 -15.91 -9.33 -16.13
C THR A 1075 -14.54 -9.19 -16.79
N THR A 1076 -14.48 -9.51 -18.08
CA THR A 1076 -13.29 -9.40 -18.91
C THR A 1076 -13.23 -7.99 -19.50
N LEU A 1077 -12.04 -7.42 -19.61
CA LEU A 1077 -11.79 -6.25 -20.45
C LEU A 1077 -10.78 -6.62 -21.54
N VAL A 1078 -11.08 -6.16 -22.76
CA VAL A 1078 -10.29 -6.38 -23.97
C VAL A 1078 -9.35 -5.19 -24.13
N SER A 1079 -8.07 -5.43 -24.36
CA SER A 1079 -7.10 -4.35 -24.56
C SER A 1079 -7.28 -3.70 -25.94
N THR A 1080 -7.49 -2.39 -25.96
CA THR A 1080 -7.34 -1.55 -27.16
C THR A 1080 -6.18 -0.57 -26.92
N GLU A 1081 -5.47 -0.21 -27.99
CA GLU A 1081 -4.16 0.43 -27.94
C GLU A 1081 -4.23 1.89 -27.44
N MET A 1082 -3.44 2.24 -26.42
CA MET A 1082 -3.18 3.64 -26.05
C MET A 1082 -1.70 3.90 -25.78
N MET A 1083 -1.22 5.04 -26.28
CA MET A 1083 0.12 5.57 -26.03
C MET A 1083 0.28 5.96 -24.55
N LYS A 1084 1.52 6.19 -24.11
CA LYS A 1084 1.90 6.53 -22.72
C LYS A 1084 1.07 7.70 -22.12
N GLN A 1085 -0.07 7.39 -21.50
CA GLN A 1085 -0.84 8.32 -20.68
C GLN A 1085 -0.52 8.12 -19.19
N THR A 1086 -0.68 9.19 -18.42
CA THR A 1086 -0.57 9.17 -16.96
C THR A 1086 -1.82 8.51 -16.34
N LYS A 1087 -1.62 7.52 -15.47
CA LYS A 1087 -2.68 6.71 -14.81
C LYS A 1087 -3.68 7.46 -13.91
N LEU A 1088 -3.60 8.80 -13.89
CA LEU A 1088 -4.51 9.68 -13.14
C LEU A 1088 -5.92 9.72 -13.76
N GLY A 1089 -6.04 9.53 -15.08
CA GLY A 1089 -7.33 9.46 -15.79
C GLY A 1089 -8.07 8.12 -15.64
N LEU A 1090 -9.26 8.00 -16.24
CA LEU A 1090 -10.01 6.74 -16.33
C LEU A 1090 -9.41 5.83 -17.40
N ASP A 1091 -9.18 4.54 -17.10
CA ASP A 1091 -8.52 3.60 -18.03
C ASP A 1091 -9.50 2.92 -19.01
N VAL A 1092 -10.81 3.19 -18.87
CA VAL A 1092 -11.91 2.45 -19.53
C VAL A 1092 -13.08 3.39 -19.78
N LYS A 1093 -13.65 3.38 -20.99
CA LYS A 1093 -14.79 4.26 -21.30
C LYS A 1093 -16.12 3.72 -20.75
N LYS A 1094 -17.00 4.65 -20.39
CA LYS A 1094 -18.38 4.46 -19.94
C LYS A 1094 -19.21 3.61 -20.90
N GLU A 1095 -18.98 3.79 -22.21
CA GLU A 1095 -19.63 3.07 -23.31
C GLU A 1095 -19.06 1.66 -23.51
N GLU A 1096 -17.78 1.44 -23.19
CA GLU A 1096 -17.07 0.16 -23.39
C GLU A 1096 -17.34 -0.81 -22.23
N ASN A 1097 -17.26 -0.34 -20.99
CA ASN A 1097 -17.63 -1.12 -19.81
C ASN A 1097 -18.04 -0.21 -18.65
N LEU A 1098 -19.33 0.17 -18.66
CA LEU A 1098 -20.01 0.92 -17.59
C LEU A 1098 -19.69 0.42 -16.17
N ALA A 1099 -19.52 -0.89 -15.95
CA ALA A 1099 -19.32 -1.43 -14.60
C ALA A 1099 -17.90 -1.19 -14.06
N GLU A 1100 -16.88 -1.27 -14.94
CA GLU A 1100 -15.51 -0.91 -14.56
C GLU A 1100 -15.35 0.61 -14.51
N TRP A 1101 -15.84 1.35 -15.51
CA TRP A 1101 -15.87 2.82 -15.50
C TRP A 1101 -16.51 3.36 -14.21
N TYR A 1102 -17.68 2.84 -13.81
CA TYR A 1102 -18.36 3.24 -12.59
C TYR A 1102 -17.58 2.87 -11.32
N SER A 1103 -16.78 1.80 -11.38
CA SER A 1103 -15.91 1.40 -10.27
C SER A 1103 -14.67 2.29 -10.18
N GLN A 1104 -14.05 2.66 -11.30
CA GLN A 1104 -12.89 3.55 -11.33
C GLN A 1104 -13.25 4.97 -10.92
N ILE A 1105 -14.35 5.52 -11.43
CA ILE A 1105 -14.70 6.93 -11.21
C ILE A 1105 -15.00 7.25 -9.74
N ILE A 1106 -15.66 6.35 -9.01
CA ILE A 1106 -15.95 6.54 -7.57
C ILE A 1106 -14.72 6.32 -6.67
N ILE A 1107 -13.66 5.68 -7.18
CA ILE A 1107 -12.39 5.50 -6.48
C ILE A 1107 -11.47 6.69 -6.80
N LYS A 1108 -11.18 6.93 -8.09
CA LYS A 1108 -10.25 7.97 -8.56
C LYS A 1108 -10.71 9.40 -8.28
N ALA A 1109 -12.03 9.63 -8.11
CA ALA A 1109 -12.59 10.90 -7.64
C ALA A 1109 -12.87 10.92 -6.13
N ASP A 1110 -12.23 10.05 -5.33
CA ASP A 1110 -12.26 10.07 -3.87
C ASP A 1110 -13.67 10.04 -3.23
N MET A 1111 -14.66 9.43 -3.90
CA MET A 1111 -16.05 9.38 -3.43
C MET A 1111 -16.28 8.28 -2.39
N ILE A 1112 -15.61 7.12 -2.51
CA ILE A 1112 -15.70 6.02 -1.54
C ILE A 1112 -14.35 5.37 -1.27
N GLU A 1113 -14.28 4.62 -0.17
CA GLU A 1113 -13.25 3.62 0.09
C GLU A 1113 -13.91 2.26 0.45
N TYR A 1114 -13.27 1.16 0.05
CA TYR A 1114 -13.77 -0.20 0.29
C TYR A 1114 -13.47 -0.64 1.72
N TYR A 1115 -14.50 -0.99 2.47
CA TYR A 1115 -14.33 -1.56 3.82
C TYR A 1115 -14.04 -3.07 3.77
N ASP A 1116 -13.51 -3.62 4.86
CA ASP A 1116 -13.14 -5.05 4.93
C ASP A 1116 -14.37 -5.99 4.93
N VAL A 1117 -15.48 -5.54 5.50
CA VAL A 1117 -16.80 -6.18 5.35
C VAL A 1117 -17.36 -5.90 3.96
N SER A 1118 -17.26 -6.89 3.07
CA SER A 1118 -17.77 -6.82 1.69
C SER A 1118 -19.23 -6.36 1.63
N GLY A 1119 -19.45 -5.20 0.99
CA GLY A 1119 -20.76 -4.56 0.82
C GLY A 1119 -21.04 -3.40 1.78
N CYS A 1120 -20.18 -3.17 2.77
CA CYS A 1120 -20.04 -1.89 3.48
C CYS A 1120 -18.95 -1.05 2.79
N TYR A 1121 -19.08 0.27 2.86
CA TYR A 1121 -18.17 1.22 2.21
C TYR A 1121 -18.02 2.47 3.06
N ILE A 1122 -16.82 3.03 3.11
CA ILE A 1122 -16.58 4.33 3.75
C ILE A 1122 -17.00 5.39 2.74
N LEU A 1123 -18.01 6.20 3.07
CA LEU A 1123 -18.38 7.38 2.29
C LEU A 1123 -17.41 8.51 2.64
N ARG A 1124 -16.55 8.88 1.68
CA ARG A 1124 -15.54 9.93 1.87
C ARG A 1124 -16.18 11.33 1.78
N PRO A 1125 -15.51 12.40 2.23
CA PRO A 1125 -16.14 13.70 2.50
C PRO A 1125 -16.96 14.28 1.34
N TRP A 1126 -16.55 14.10 0.08
CA TRP A 1126 -17.31 14.56 -1.09
C TRP A 1126 -18.69 13.88 -1.20
N SER A 1127 -18.76 12.55 -1.11
CA SER A 1127 -20.02 11.82 -1.26
C SER A 1127 -20.93 12.00 -0.04
N PHE A 1128 -20.36 12.15 1.15
CA PHE A 1128 -21.14 12.47 2.35
C PHE A 1128 -21.69 13.91 2.29
N ALA A 1129 -20.91 14.90 1.83
CA ALA A 1129 -21.39 16.27 1.65
C ALA A 1129 -22.55 16.38 0.64
N ILE A 1130 -22.53 15.60 -0.45
CA ILE A 1130 -23.66 15.50 -1.39
C ILE A 1130 -24.91 14.96 -0.67
N TRP A 1131 -24.77 13.94 0.18
CA TRP A 1131 -25.87 13.43 1.02
C TRP A 1131 -26.37 14.46 2.04
N GLU A 1132 -25.48 15.26 2.64
CA GLU A 1132 -25.85 16.35 3.55
C GLU A 1132 -26.60 17.49 2.85
N ILE A 1133 -26.26 17.81 1.60
CA ILE A 1133 -26.98 18.81 0.80
C ILE A 1133 -28.40 18.32 0.47
N VAL A 1134 -28.54 17.07 -0.01
CA VAL A 1134 -29.85 16.44 -0.25
C VAL A 1134 -30.68 16.39 1.05
N LYS A 1135 -30.04 16.00 2.16
CA LYS A 1135 -30.66 16.00 3.49
C LYS A 1135 -31.15 17.38 3.89
N LYS A 1136 -30.29 18.40 3.85
CA LYS A 1136 -30.63 19.78 4.22
C LYS A 1136 -31.80 20.34 3.40
N TRP A 1137 -31.81 20.10 2.09
CA TRP A 1137 -32.89 20.56 1.22
C TRP A 1137 -34.20 19.82 1.49
N PHE A 1138 -34.19 18.49 1.48
CA PHE A 1138 -35.41 17.70 1.63
C PHE A 1138 -36.01 17.81 3.04
N ASP A 1139 -35.16 17.83 4.08
CA ASP A 1139 -35.55 18.12 5.47
C ASP A 1139 -36.24 19.49 5.60
N THR A 1140 -35.78 20.50 4.85
CA THR A 1140 -36.43 21.82 4.79
C THR A 1140 -37.83 21.74 4.17
N GLU A 1141 -37.98 21.03 3.05
CA GLU A 1141 -39.27 20.90 2.35
C GLU A 1141 -40.32 20.07 3.10
N ILE A 1142 -39.91 19.00 3.81
CA ILE A 1142 -40.85 18.21 4.62
C ILE A 1142 -41.22 18.92 5.93
N LYS A 1143 -40.30 19.68 6.55
CA LYS A 1143 -40.61 20.49 7.75
C LYS A 1143 -41.63 21.59 7.47
N LYS A 1144 -41.57 22.23 6.29
CA LYS A 1144 -42.62 23.16 5.81
C LYS A 1144 -44.02 22.55 5.76
N ARG A 1145 -44.12 21.21 5.74
CA ARG A 1145 -45.38 20.44 5.69
C ARG A 1145 -45.76 19.81 7.04
N GLY A 1146 -45.06 20.18 8.12
CA GLY A 1146 -45.30 19.68 9.48
C GLY A 1146 -44.66 18.32 9.79
N VAL A 1147 -43.86 17.74 8.87
CA VAL A 1147 -43.14 16.49 9.16
C VAL A 1147 -42.02 16.75 10.17
N ARG A 1148 -41.92 15.91 11.19
CA ARG A 1148 -40.90 16.00 12.25
C ARG A 1148 -39.89 14.85 12.15
N ASN A 1149 -38.62 15.12 12.41
CA ASN A 1149 -37.61 14.07 12.48
C ASN A 1149 -37.74 13.26 13.78
N CYS A 1150 -37.55 11.95 13.68
CA CYS A 1150 -37.55 10.99 14.77
C CYS A 1150 -36.34 10.04 14.61
N TYR A 1151 -36.05 9.25 15.65
CA TYR A 1151 -35.04 8.20 15.63
C TYR A 1151 -35.56 6.93 16.32
N PHE A 1152 -35.48 5.82 15.60
CA PHE A 1152 -35.77 4.46 16.04
C PHE A 1152 -34.48 3.62 15.96
N PRO A 1153 -34.21 2.72 16.94
CA PRO A 1153 -32.96 1.98 17.01
C PRO A 1153 -32.67 1.07 15.80
N ILE A 1154 -31.39 0.81 15.55
CA ILE A 1154 -30.90 -0.05 14.45
C ILE A 1154 -31.22 -1.55 14.63
N PHE A 1155 -31.50 -1.99 15.86
CA PHE A 1155 -31.65 -3.39 16.24
C PHE A 1155 -33.10 -3.82 16.40
N VAL A 1156 -33.46 -4.98 15.82
CA VAL A 1156 -34.81 -5.58 15.88
C VAL A 1156 -34.73 -6.98 16.48
N SER A 1157 -35.53 -7.25 17.51
CA SER A 1157 -35.74 -8.61 18.05
C SER A 1157 -36.25 -9.57 16.97
N GLN A 1158 -35.83 -10.84 17.00
CA GLN A 1158 -36.36 -11.88 16.11
C GLN A 1158 -37.90 -11.96 16.13
N ASN A 1159 -38.50 -11.84 17.32
CA ASN A 1159 -39.96 -11.78 17.50
C ASN A 1159 -40.62 -10.58 16.78
N GLY A 1160 -39.90 -9.47 16.61
CA GLY A 1160 -40.39 -8.27 15.92
C GLY A 1160 -40.52 -8.51 14.42
N LEU A 1161 -39.48 -9.10 13.80
CA LEU A 1161 -39.47 -9.45 12.38
C LEU A 1161 -40.40 -10.62 12.01
N GLN A 1162 -40.69 -11.53 12.95
CA GLN A 1162 -41.57 -12.67 12.67
C GLN A 1162 -43.03 -12.26 12.43
N ARG A 1163 -43.53 -11.21 13.11
CA ARG A 1163 -44.92 -10.72 12.92
C ARG A 1163 -45.22 -10.28 11.49
N GLU A 1164 -44.25 -9.65 10.84
CA GLU A 1164 -44.33 -9.21 9.44
C GLU A 1164 -44.32 -10.41 8.48
N LYS A 1165 -43.53 -11.43 8.80
CA LYS A 1165 -43.48 -12.69 8.05
C LYS A 1165 -44.74 -13.56 8.20
N GLU A 1166 -45.51 -13.41 9.28
CA GLU A 1166 -46.81 -14.07 9.46
C GLU A 1166 -47.93 -13.45 8.60
N HIS A 1167 -47.70 -12.29 7.96
CA HIS A 1167 -48.71 -11.54 7.20
C HIS A 1167 -48.30 -11.19 5.75
N ILE A 1168 -47.07 -11.48 5.34
CA ILE A 1168 -46.54 -11.20 4.01
C ILE A 1168 -45.81 -12.45 3.49
N ASP A 1169 -46.47 -13.24 2.65
CA ASP A 1169 -46.00 -14.55 2.17
C ASP A 1169 -44.61 -14.50 1.49
N ASP A 1170 -44.32 -13.42 0.76
CA ASP A 1170 -43.04 -13.19 0.07
C ASP A 1170 -41.95 -12.56 0.96
N PHE A 1171 -42.20 -12.32 2.26
CA PHE A 1171 -41.21 -11.68 3.14
C PHE A 1171 -40.10 -12.66 3.55
N ALA A 1172 -39.04 -12.67 2.74
CA ALA A 1172 -37.77 -13.33 2.99
C ALA A 1172 -36.71 -12.31 3.47
N PRO A 1173 -36.69 -11.93 4.77
CA PRO A 1173 -35.71 -10.98 5.27
C PRO A 1173 -34.31 -11.59 5.27
N GLU A 1174 -33.50 -11.25 4.26
CA GLU A 1174 -32.05 -11.50 4.28
C GLU A 1174 -31.37 -10.52 5.25
N VAL A 1175 -31.52 -10.78 6.55
CA VAL A 1175 -30.99 -9.95 7.65
C VAL A 1175 -29.62 -10.41 8.15
N ALA A 1176 -28.81 -9.45 8.60
CA ALA A 1176 -27.64 -9.72 9.42
C ALA A 1176 -28.07 -9.98 10.87
N TRP A 1177 -27.79 -11.18 11.39
CA TRP A 1177 -28.10 -11.56 12.78
C TRP A 1177 -26.90 -11.33 13.70
N VAL A 1178 -27.12 -10.55 14.76
CA VAL A 1178 -26.28 -10.52 15.95
C VAL A 1178 -26.73 -11.66 16.87
N THR A 1179 -25.89 -12.67 17.02
CA THR A 1179 -26.13 -13.85 17.88
C THR A 1179 -25.24 -13.89 19.12
N ARG A 1180 -24.29 -12.95 19.25
CA ARG A 1180 -23.34 -12.86 20.37
C ARG A 1180 -23.14 -11.42 20.82
N ALA A 1181 -22.87 -11.23 22.11
CA ALA A 1181 -22.48 -9.97 22.73
C ALA A 1181 -21.24 -10.23 23.60
N GLY A 1182 -20.08 -9.71 23.16
CA GLY A 1182 -18.79 -10.22 23.62
C GLY A 1182 -18.68 -11.72 23.33
N ASP A 1183 -18.13 -12.48 24.27
CA ASP A 1183 -18.01 -13.95 24.18
C ASP A 1183 -19.32 -14.70 24.53
N SER A 1184 -20.39 -14.00 24.89
CA SER A 1184 -21.67 -14.61 25.31
C SER A 1184 -22.65 -14.72 24.15
N GLU A 1185 -23.38 -15.85 24.05
CA GLU A 1185 -24.47 -15.99 23.08
C GLU A 1185 -25.74 -15.29 23.57
N LEU A 1186 -26.44 -14.61 22.65
CA LEU A 1186 -27.67 -13.87 22.96
C LEU A 1186 -28.86 -14.82 23.09
N GLY A 1187 -29.65 -14.63 24.16
CA GLY A 1187 -30.82 -15.48 24.46
C GLY A 1187 -31.97 -15.38 23.45
N GLU A 1188 -31.99 -14.32 22.64
CA GLU A 1188 -32.78 -14.18 21.41
C GLU A 1188 -31.86 -13.53 20.37
N PRO A 1189 -31.74 -14.06 19.14
CA PRO A 1189 -31.04 -13.39 18.05
C PRO A 1189 -31.65 -12.02 17.74
N ILE A 1190 -30.79 -11.02 17.52
CA ILE A 1190 -31.18 -9.65 17.20
C ILE A 1190 -30.75 -9.37 15.76
N ALA A 1191 -31.67 -8.97 14.90
CA ALA A 1191 -31.34 -8.53 13.54
C ALA A 1191 -30.87 -7.07 13.53
N ILE A 1192 -29.95 -6.76 12.62
CA ILE A 1192 -29.79 -5.39 12.12
C ILE A 1192 -30.95 -5.13 11.16
N ARG A 1193 -31.66 -4.01 11.33
CA ARG A 1193 -32.95 -3.76 10.65
C ARG A 1193 -32.83 -3.73 9.11
N PRO A 1194 -33.69 -4.46 8.38
CA PRO A 1194 -33.79 -4.42 6.91
C PRO A 1194 -34.88 -3.44 6.40
N THR A 1195 -35.82 -3.13 7.29
CA THR A 1195 -37.08 -2.39 7.10
C THR A 1195 -37.48 -1.80 8.46
N SER A 1196 -38.47 -0.91 8.50
CA SER A 1196 -38.75 -0.07 9.68
C SER A 1196 -40.18 -0.13 10.19
N GLU A 1197 -41.08 -0.69 9.40
CA GLU A 1197 -42.48 -0.95 9.73
C GLU A 1197 -42.58 -1.72 11.07
N THR A 1198 -41.83 -2.81 11.19
CA THR A 1198 -41.70 -3.64 12.41
C THR A 1198 -41.06 -2.95 13.61
N VAL A 1199 -40.46 -1.76 13.43
CA VAL A 1199 -39.82 -0.97 14.50
C VAL A 1199 -40.71 0.23 14.91
N MET A 1200 -41.33 0.88 13.93
CA MET A 1200 -42.10 2.12 14.10
C MET A 1200 -43.56 1.85 14.47
N TYR A 1201 -44.23 0.91 13.80
CA TYR A 1201 -45.67 0.68 13.98
C TYR A 1201 -46.08 0.13 15.36
N PRO A 1202 -45.28 -0.74 16.03
CA PRO A 1202 -45.49 -1.06 17.45
C PRO A 1202 -45.34 0.12 18.43
N SER A 1203 -44.90 1.29 17.96
CA SER A 1203 -44.89 2.55 18.72
C SER A 1203 -46.03 3.46 18.30
N TYR A 1204 -46.41 3.49 17.02
CA TYR A 1204 -47.56 4.27 16.53
C TYR A 1204 -48.87 3.78 17.19
N ALA A 1205 -49.04 2.47 17.37
CA ALA A 1205 -50.19 1.89 18.10
C ALA A 1205 -50.23 2.23 19.61
N LYS A 1206 -49.15 2.81 20.15
CA LYS A 1206 -49.10 3.33 21.53
C LYS A 1206 -49.32 4.84 21.56
N TRP A 1207 -48.79 5.56 20.56
CA TRP A 1207 -48.85 7.02 20.46
C TRP A 1207 -50.17 7.56 19.92
N ILE A 1208 -50.87 6.77 19.11
CA ILE A 1208 -52.20 7.11 18.58
C ILE A 1208 -53.23 6.39 19.44
N GLN A 1209 -54.11 7.16 20.07
CA GLN A 1209 -55.28 6.68 20.81
C GLN A 1209 -56.57 7.39 20.34
N SER A 1210 -56.46 8.65 19.92
CA SER A 1210 -57.56 9.51 19.48
C SER A 1210 -57.26 10.13 18.10
N TYR A 1211 -58.31 10.58 17.39
CA TYR A 1211 -58.16 11.38 16.18
C TYR A 1211 -57.28 12.62 16.37
N ARG A 1212 -57.16 13.13 17.60
CA ARG A 1212 -56.34 14.29 17.99
C ARG A 1212 -54.83 14.04 17.92
N ASP A 1213 -54.41 12.77 17.89
CA ASP A 1213 -53.01 12.39 17.70
C ASP A 1213 -52.61 12.40 16.22
N LEU A 1214 -53.59 12.54 15.31
CA LEU A 1214 -53.42 12.54 13.87
C LEU A 1214 -53.39 13.99 13.31
N PRO A 1215 -52.66 14.23 12.19
CA PRO A 1215 -51.82 13.27 11.50
C PRO A 1215 -50.44 13.10 12.15
N ILE A 1216 -50.02 11.87 12.41
CA ILE A 1216 -48.62 11.59 12.75
C ILE A 1216 -47.81 11.65 11.46
N ARG A 1217 -46.94 12.66 11.35
CA ARG A 1217 -46.04 12.87 10.20
C ARG A 1217 -44.60 12.83 10.67
N LEU A 1218 -43.93 11.68 10.57
CA LEU A 1218 -42.54 11.51 11.01
C LEU A 1218 -41.63 11.07 9.87
N ASN A 1219 -40.38 11.51 9.95
CA ASN A 1219 -39.27 11.15 9.07
C ASN A 1219 -38.04 10.72 9.88
N GLN A 1220 -37.20 9.87 9.31
CA GLN A 1220 -35.96 9.40 9.91
C GLN A 1220 -34.81 9.40 8.88
N TRP A 1221 -33.62 9.77 9.35
CA TRP A 1221 -32.36 9.74 8.61
C TRP A 1221 -31.41 8.76 9.32
N CYS A 1222 -30.93 7.75 8.61
CA CYS A 1222 -30.47 6.51 9.26
C CYS A 1222 -29.65 5.60 8.33
N ASN A 1223 -29.14 4.48 8.85
CA ASN A 1223 -28.59 3.37 8.08
C ASN A 1223 -29.51 2.12 8.15
N VAL A 1224 -29.44 1.29 7.10
CA VAL A 1224 -30.12 0.00 6.98
C VAL A 1224 -29.15 -1.05 6.45
N VAL A 1225 -29.32 -2.31 6.90
CA VAL A 1225 -28.54 -3.45 6.41
C VAL A 1225 -29.44 -4.49 5.75
N ARG A 1226 -29.17 -4.79 4.48
CA ARG A 1226 -29.79 -5.88 3.72
C ARG A 1226 -28.71 -6.83 3.22
N TRP A 1227 -28.75 -8.08 3.70
CA TRP A 1227 -27.67 -9.04 3.44
C TRP A 1227 -27.72 -9.63 2.02
N GLU A 1228 -28.93 -9.75 1.45
CA GLU A 1228 -29.32 -9.16 0.16
C GLU A 1228 -28.64 -9.69 -1.13
N PHE A 1229 -27.32 -9.52 -1.15
CA PHE A 1229 -26.53 -9.34 -2.36
C PHE A 1229 -25.23 -10.13 -2.32
N LYS A 1230 -24.92 -10.75 -3.47
CA LYS A 1230 -23.65 -11.45 -3.72
C LYS A 1230 -22.63 -10.57 -4.44
N HIS A 1231 -23.10 -9.56 -5.16
CA HIS A 1231 -22.29 -8.55 -5.84
C HIS A 1231 -22.81 -7.17 -5.40
N PRO A 1232 -22.35 -6.66 -4.26
CA PRO A 1232 -22.68 -5.32 -3.84
C PRO A 1232 -21.99 -4.30 -4.74
N THR A 1233 -22.71 -3.25 -5.12
CA THR A 1233 -22.21 -2.14 -5.95
C THR A 1233 -22.38 -0.84 -5.15
N PRO A 1234 -21.31 -0.04 -4.94
CA PRO A 1234 -21.36 1.22 -4.22
C PRO A 1234 -22.51 2.12 -4.66
N PHE A 1235 -23.14 2.81 -3.70
CA PHE A 1235 -24.36 3.61 -3.84
C PHE A 1235 -25.61 2.84 -4.32
N LEU A 1236 -25.52 2.08 -5.41
CA LEU A 1236 -26.65 1.49 -6.13
C LEU A 1236 -27.27 0.28 -5.42
N ARG A 1237 -26.44 -0.61 -4.87
CA ARG A 1237 -26.86 -1.91 -4.31
C ARG A 1237 -25.85 -2.41 -3.28
N THR A 1238 -25.69 -1.70 -2.17
CA THR A 1238 -24.75 -2.00 -1.08
C THR A 1238 -25.43 -2.79 0.04
N ARG A 1239 -24.68 -3.52 0.88
CA ARG A 1239 -25.28 -4.21 2.05
C ARG A 1239 -25.69 -3.23 3.13
N GLU A 1240 -24.86 -2.23 3.39
CA GLU A 1240 -25.20 -1.08 4.24
C GLU A 1240 -25.37 0.17 3.36
N PHE A 1241 -26.43 0.92 3.58
CA PHE A 1241 -26.69 2.21 2.93
C PHE A 1241 -27.35 3.19 3.89
N LEU A 1242 -27.22 4.48 3.58
CA LEU A 1242 -28.00 5.53 4.25
C LEU A 1242 -29.38 5.62 3.61
N TRP A 1243 -30.41 5.69 4.44
CA TRP A 1243 -31.81 5.77 4.06
C TRP A 1243 -32.44 7.03 4.69
N GLN A 1244 -33.28 7.69 3.89
CA GLN A 1244 -34.33 8.57 4.37
C GLN A 1244 -35.63 7.79 4.28
N GLU A 1245 -36.36 7.72 5.38
CA GLU A 1245 -37.64 7.02 5.49
C GLU A 1245 -38.66 7.91 6.21
N GLY A 1246 -39.83 8.14 5.60
CA GLY A 1246 -40.97 8.82 6.20
C GLY A 1246 -42.12 7.84 6.36
N HIS A 1247 -42.76 7.84 7.51
CA HIS A 1247 -43.88 6.95 7.82
C HIS A 1247 -44.97 7.78 8.51
N THR A 1248 -46.19 7.77 7.97
CA THR A 1248 -47.24 8.66 8.44
C THR A 1248 -48.58 7.94 8.64
N ALA A 1249 -49.46 8.57 9.42
CA ALA A 1249 -50.79 8.06 9.74
C ALA A 1249 -51.80 9.22 9.75
N PHE A 1250 -52.92 9.03 9.06
CA PHE A 1250 -54.01 9.99 8.86
C PHE A 1250 -55.36 9.41 9.27
N GLN A 1251 -56.34 10.29 9.47
CA GLN A 1251 -57.73 9.92 9.73
C GLN A 1251 -58.40 9.40 8.45
N THR A 1252 -58.14 10.00 7.29
CA THR A 1252 -58.77 9.65 6.01
C THR A 1252 -57.79 9.08 4.99
N LYS A 1253 -58.34 8.31 4.03
CA LYS A 1253 -57.57 7.83 2.87
C LYS A 1253 -57.07 9.00 2.02
N GLN A 1254 -57.91 10.02 1.84
CA GLN A 1254 -57.68 11.15 0.96
C GLN A 1254 -56.43 11.94 1.37
N GLU A 1255 -56.22 12.17 2.67
CA GLU A 1255 -55.00 12.82 3.17
C GLU A 1255 -53.75 11.97 2.96
N ALA A 1256 -53.83 10.66 3.24
CA ALA A 1256 -52.73 9.72 3.06
C ALA A 1256 -52.30 9.61 1.57
N GLU A 1257 -53.27 9.58 0.67
CA GLU A 1257 -53.09 9.58 -0.79
C GLU A 1257 -52.56 10.94 -1.30
N GLN A 1258 -53.06 12.07 -0.79
CA GLN A 1258 -52.56 13.41 -1.12
C GLN A 1258 -51.09 13.59 -0.73
N GLU A 1259 -50.66 13.07 0.43
CA GLU A 1259 -49.25 13.11 0.82
C GLU A 1259 -48.37 12.22 -0.05
N VAL A 1260 -48.81 11.02 -0.45
CA VAL A 1260 -48.05 10.11 -1.34
C VAL A 1260 -47.64 10.80 -2.65
N PHE A 1261 -48.56 11.55 -3.26
CA PHE A 1261 -48.25 12.37 -4.44
C PHE A 1261 -47.45 13.64 -4.12
N THR A 1262 -47.71 14.28 -2.98
CA THR A 1262 -46.95 15.46 -2.52
C THR A 1262 -45.47 15.15 -2.32
N ILE A 1263 -45.14 14.00 -1.73
CA ILE A 1263 -43.76 13.56 -1.52
C ILE A 1263 -43.14 13.08 -2.84
N LEU A 1264 -43.91 12.44 -3.72
CA LEU A 1264 -43.45 12.08 -5.07
C LEU A 1264 -42.97 13.32 -5.86
N ASP A 1265 -43.66 14.45 -5.71
CA ASP A 1265 -43.24 15.73 -6.31
C ASP A 1265 -42.00 16.34 -5.65
N LEU A 1266 -41.83 16.20 -4.32
CA LEU A 1266 -40.58 16.59 -3.66
C LEU A 1266 -39.40 15.71 -4.08
N TYR A 1267 -39.61 14.40 -4.28
CA TYR A 1267 -38.60 13.50 -4.80
C TYR A 1267 -38.25 13.81 -6.26
N ALA A 1268 -39.24 14.11 -7.10
CA ALA A 1268 -38.98 14.56 -8.46
C ALA A 1268 -38.08 15.81 -8.45
N LYS A 1269 -38.33 16.77 -7.55
CA LYS A 1269 -37.49 17.97 -7.36
C LYS A 1269 -36.09 17.70 -6.82
N VAL A 1270 -35.84 16.67 -6.01
CA VAL A 1270 -34.46 16.27 -5.68
C VAL A 1270 -33.70 15.91 -6.96
N TYR A 1271 -34.35 15.20 -7.88
CA TYR A 1271 -33.74 14.83 -9.15
C TYR A 1271 -33.63 16.02 -10.13
N THR A 1272 -34.70 16.76 -10.38
CA THR A 1272 -34.69 17.86 -11.35
C THR A 1272 -33.96 19.11 -10.83
N ASP A 1273 -34.20 19.50 -9.58
CA ASP A 1273 -33.80 20.81 -9.08
C ASP A 1273 -32.43 20.78 -8.39
N LEU A 1274 -32.06 19.70 -7.69
CA LEU A 1274 -30.71 19.56 -7.13
C LEU A 1274 -29.76 18.85 -8.08
N PHE A 1275 -30.18 17.70 -8.60
CA PHE A 1275 -29.32 16.82 -9.39
C PHE A 1275 -29.37 17.07 -10.91
N ALA A 1276 -30.23 17.97 -11.42
CA ALA A 1276 -30.38 18.22 -12.86
C ALA A 1276 -30.66 16.96 -13.72
N ILE A 1277 -31.37 15.97 -13.15
CA ILE A 1277 -31.77 14.72 -13.82
C ILE A 1277 -33.26 14.79 -14.17
N PRO A 1278 -33.66 14.60 -15.45
CA PRO A 1278 -35.07 14.41 -15.80
C PRO A 1278 -35.57 13.04 -15.30
N VAL A 1279 -36.73 13.02 -14.66
CA VAL A 1279 -37.37 11.81 -14.13
C VAL A 1279 -38.83 11.70 -14.53
N ILE A 1280 -39.29 10.46 -14.72
CA ILE A 1280 -40.70 10.15 -14.98
C ILE A 1280 -41.36 9.72 -13.67
N LYS A 1281 -42.42 10.42 -13.27
CA LYS A 1281 -43.31 10.03 -12.17
C LYS A 1281 -44.26 8.93 -12.68
N GLY A 1282 -44.35 7.81 -11.96
CA GLY A 1282 -45.21 6.68 -12.35
C GLY A 1282 -45.75 5.90 -11.16
N ARG A 1283 -46.65 4.95 -11.44
CA ARG A 1283 -47.16 3.93 -10.50
C ARG A 1283 -46.57 2.57 -10.88
N LYS A 1284 -46.04 1.84 -9.90
CA LYS A 1284 -45.53 0.47 -10.10
C LYS A 1284 -46.68 -0.49 -10.46
N SER A 1285 -46.39 -1.55 -11.20
CA SER A 1285 -47.37 -2.62 -11.44
C SER A 1285 -47.73 -3.34 -10.14
N GLU A 1286 -48.85 -4.06 -10.12
CA GLU A 1286 -49.28 -4.82 -8.93
C GLU A 1286 -48.29 -5.94 -8.52
N LYS A 1287 -47.32 -6.30 -9.37
CA LYS A 1287 -46.20 -7.22 -9.07
C LYS A 1287 -44.92 -6.52 -8.58
N GLU A 1288 -44.85 -5.20 -8.67
CA GLU A 1288 -43.68 -4.38 -8.30
C GLU A 1288 -44.00 -3.35 -7.20
N LYS A 1289 -45.26 -3.28 -6.76
CA LYS A 1289 -45.63 -2.47 -5.61
C LYS A 1289 -45.03 -3.04 -4.33
N PHE A 1290 -44.97 -2.21 -3.29
CA PHE A 1290 -44.46 -2.62 -1.99
C PHE A 1290 -45.44 -3.62 -1.36
N ALA A 1291 -44.91 -4.68 -0.74
CA ALA A 1291 -45.74 -5.72 -0.14
C ALA A 1291 -46.59 -5.14 0.99
N GLY A 1292 -47.89 -5.44 1.01
CA GLY A 1292 -48.87 -4.81 1.90
C GLY A 1292 -49.27 -3.37 1.52
N GLY A 1293 -48.74 -2.80 0.44
CA GLY A 1293 -49.20 -1.52 -0.11
C GLY A 1293 -50.46 -1.67 -0.97
N ASP A 1294 -51.40 -0.73 -0.85
CA ASP A 1294 -52.48 -0.57 -1.82
C ASP A 1294 -51.89 -0.26 -3.19
N PHE A 1295 -50.97 0.72 -3.26
CA PHE A 1295 -50.18 1.06 -4.44
C PHE A 1295 -48.83 1.70 -4.07
N THR A 1296 -47.88 1.63 -5.02
CA THR A 1296 -46.59 2.35 -4.96
C THR A 1296 -46.48 3.31 -6.14
N THR A 1297 -46.16 4.56 -5.86
CA THR A 1297 -45.63 5.52 -6.84
C THR A 1297 -44.10 5.61 -6.76
N THR A 1298 -43.50 5.94 -7.89
CA THR A 1298 -42.05 5.88 -8.12
C THR A 1298 -41.60 7.03 -9.00
N ILE A 1299 -40.36 7.49 -8.82
CA ILE A 1299 -39.64 8.25 -9.86
C ILE A 1299 -38.59 7.37 -10.52
N GLU A 1300 -38.65 7.27 -11.84
CA GLU A 1300 -37.68 6.55 -12.65
C GLU A 1300 -36.79 7.56 -13.40
N ALA A 1301 -35.47 7.45 -13.21
CA ALA A 1301 -34.48 8.14 -14.05
C ALA A 1301 -34.03 7.22 -15.20
N TYR A 1302 -33.60 7.78 -16.32
CA TYR A 1302 -33.05 7.02 -17.45
C TYR A 1302 -31.52 7.09 -17.46
N VAL A 1303 -30.84 5.96 -17.64
CA VAL A 1303 -29.37 5.87 -17.77
C VAL A 1303 -29.01 5.68 -19.25
N PRO A 1304 -28.56 6.72 -19.97
CA PRO A 1304 -28.51 6.68 -21.43
C PRO A 1304 -27.63 5.57 -22.00
N VAL A 1305 -26.44 5.38 -21.43
CA VAL A 1305 -25.40 4.47 -21.94
C VAL A 1305 -25.77 2.98 -21.88
N ASN A 1306 -26.74 2.57 -21.05
CA ASN A 1306 -27.22 1.18 -21.01
C ASN A 1306 -28.70 1.02 -21.40
N GLY A 1307 -29.39 2.13 -21.69
CA GLY A 1307 -30.79 2.15 -22.10
C GLY A 1307 -31.81 1.76 -21.02
N ARG A 1308 -31.44 1.77 -19.72
CA ARG A 1308 -32.31 1.28 -18.63
C ARG A 1308 -32.85 2.40 -17.76
N GLY A 1309 -34.06 2.19 -17.26
CA GLY A 1309 -34.59 2.93 -16.12
C GLY A 1309 -33.92 2.53 -14.81
N ILE A 1310 -33.80 3.48 -13.87
CA ILE A 1310 -33.40 3.25 -12.49
C ILE A 1310 -34.37 3.97 -11.53
N GLN A 1311 -34.98 3.19 -10.65
CA GLN A 1311 -35.83 3.69 -9.57
C GLN A 1311 -35.02 4.53 -8.61
N GLY A 1312 -35.40 5.81 -8.48
CA GLY A 1312 -34.74 6.78 -7.62
C GLY A 1312 -35.25 6.77 -6.19
N ALA A 1313 -36.55 7.05 -6.02
CA ALA A 1313 -37.25 7.10 -4.75
C ALA A 1313 -38.72 6.67 -4.94
N THR A 1314 -39.36 6.20 -3.86
CA THR A 1314 -40.74 5.69 -3.90
C THR A 1314 -41.60 6.22 -2.76
N SER A 1315 -42.88 6.38 -3.04
CA SER A 1315 -43.93 6.67 -2.05
C SER A 1315 -45.03 5.60 -2.15
N HIS A 1316 -45.53 5.15 -1.01
CA HIS A 1316 -46.30 3.93 -0.85
C HIS A 1316 -47.59 4.25 -0.10
N HIS A 1317 -48.75 4.10 -0.73
CA HIS A 1317 -50.01 4.10 0.01
C HIS A 1317 -50.18 2.74 0.67
N LEU A 1318 -50.04 2.68 2.00
CA LEU A 1318 -50.09 1.43 2.78
C LEU A 1318 -51.52 1.04 3.20
N GLY A 1319 -52.49 1.88 2.84
CA GLY A 1319 -53.91 1.63 3.10
C GLY A 1319 -54.19 1.55 4.59
N GLN A 1320 -54.89 0.49 4.98
CA GLN A 1320 -55.05 0.09 6.38
C GLN A 1320 -54.37 -1.26 6.69
N ASN A 1321 -53.48 -1.75 5.82
CA ASN A 1321 -53.00 -3.14 5.91
C ASN A 1321 -52.03 -3.30 7.10
N PHE A 1322 -51.09 -2.37 7.24
CA PHE A 1322 -50.18 -2.29 8.39
C PHE A 1322 -50.90 -1.83 9.67
N SER A 1323 -51.88 -0.92 9.58
CA SER A 1323 -52.60 -0.45 10.76
C SER A 1323 -53.49 -1.54 11.37
N LYS A 1324 -54.08 -2.41 10.55
CA LYS A 1324 -54.74 -3.65 11.02
C LYS A 1324 -53.74 -4.65 11.62
N MET A 1325 -52.59 -4.85 10.98
CA MET A 1325 -51.54 -5.78 11.44
C MET A 1325 -50.92 -5.39 12.80
N PHE A 1326 -50.82 -4.09 13.09
CA PHE A 1326 -50.20 -3.56 14.31
C PHE A 1326 -51.19 -2.92 15.31
N ASP A 1327 -52.51 -3.05 15.10
CA ASP A 1327 -53.61 -2.38 15.83
C ASP A 1327 -53.48 -0.85 15.94
N ILE A 1328 -52.88 -0.18 14.94
CA ILE A 1328 -52.81 1.28 14.92
C ILE A 1328 -54.19 1.85 14.60
N SER A 1329 -54.82 2.46 15.59
CA SER A 1329 -56.23 2.76 15.55
C SER A 1329 -56.56 3.94 16.46
N PHE A 1330 -57.69 4.58 16.19
CA PHE A 1330 -58.12 5.82 16.85
C PHE A 1330 -59.64 5.80 17.05
N GLU A 1331 -60.12 6.51 18.07
CA GLU A 1331 -61.55 6.81 18.19
C GLU A 1331 -61.95 7.89 17.17
N ASP A 1332 -62.82 7.51 16.22
CA ASP A 1332 -63.32 8.40 15.17
C ASP A 1332 -64.34 9.43 15.72
N PRO A 1333 -64.19 10.74 15.43
CA PRO A 1333 -64.96 11.81 16.06
C PRO A 1333 -66.41 11.93 15.57
N GLU A 1334 -66.76 11.36 14.41
CA GLU A 1334 -68.14 11.41 13.89
C GLU A 1334 -68.96 10.20 14.35
N THR A 1335 -68.33 9.03 14.46
CA THR A 1335 -69.01 7.75 14.75
C THR A 1335 -68.78 7.21 16.16
N GLY A 1336 -67.79 7.72 16.89
CA GLY A 1336 -67.37 7.20 18.20
C GLY A 1336 -66.79 5.79 18.16
N LYS A 1337 -66.34 5.31 16.98
CA LYS A 1337 -65.88 3.93 16.77
C LYS A 1337 -64.37 3.86 16.61
N LYS A 1338 -63.76 2.88 17.28
CA LYS A 1338 -62.34 2.51 17.09
C LYS A 1338 -62.12 2.10 15.64
N THR A 1339 -61.37 2.90 14.89
CA THR A 1339 -61.15 2.78 13.45
C THR A 1339 -59.65 2.73 13.15
N PHE A 1340 -59.23 1.98 12.12
CA PHE A 1340 -57.81 1.87 11.75
C PHE A 1340 -57.33 3.08 10.95
N VAL A 1341 -56.15 3.61 11.28
CA VAL A 1341 -55.56 4.76 10.58
C VAL A 1341 -55.22 4.42 9.12
N TRP A 1342 -55.25 5.43 8.26
CA TRP A 1342 -54.75 5.33 6.89
C TRP A 1342 -53.27 5.70 6.87
N GLN A 1343 -52.42 4.85 6.30
CA GLN A 1343 -50.97 5.01 6.37
C GLN A 1343 -50.33 5.20 5.00
N ASN A 1344 -49.21 5.92 5.00
CA ASN A 1344 -48.25 5.88 3.90
C ASN A 1344 -46.81 5.73 4.42
N SER A 1345 -45.92 5.36 3.51
CA SER A 1345 -44.47 5.37 3.71
C SER A 1345 -43.77 5.93 2.47
N TRP A 1346 -42.61 6.55 2.61
CA TRP A 1346 -41.85 7.12 1.49
C TRP A 1346 -40.35 7.16 1.80
N GLY A 1347 -39.50 6.77 0.85
CA GLY A 1347 -38.05 6.79 1.06
C GLY A 1347 -37.18 7.02 -0.17
N MET A 1348 -36.01 7.63 0.07
CA MET A 1348 -34.87 7.74 -0.86
C MET A 1348 -33.58 7.21 -0.21
N THR A 1349 -32.68 6.61 -0.98
CA THR A 1349 -31.41 6.07 -0.48
C THR A 1349 -30.22 6.71 -1.17
N THR A 1350 -29.01 6.40 -0.72
CA THR A 1350 -27.76 6.76 -1.42
C THR A 1350 -27.67 6.27 -2.87
N ARG A 1351 -28.56 5.38 -3.34
CA ARG A 1351 -28.74 5.06 -4.79
C ARG A 1351 -28.95 6.31 -5.62
N THR A 1352 -29.58 7.34 -5.07
CA THR A 1352 -29.80 8.63 -5.72
C THR A 1352 -28.48 9.27 -6.15
N ILE A 1353 -27.44 9.23 -5.31
CA ILE A 1353 -26.09 9.69 -5.66
C ILE A 1353 -25.48 8.81 -6.77
N GLY A 1354 -25.69 7.49 -6.69
CA GLY A 1354 -25.19 6.57 -7.73
C GLY A 1354 -25.83 6.79 -9.10
N ALA A 1355 -27.12 7.13 -9.16
CA ALA A 1355 -27.82 7.49 -10.39
C ALA A 1355 -27.26 8.80 -10.99
N MET A 1356 -26.99 9.82 -10.16
CA MET A 1356 -26.38 11.08 -10.58
C MET A 1356 -25.01 10.87 -11.24
N ILE A 1357 -24.15 10.05 -10.63
CA ILE A 1357 -22.82 9.72 -11.18
C ILE A 1357 -22.95 9.00 -12.53
N MET A 1358 -23.83 8.00 -12.66
CA MET A 1358 -24.03 7.29 -13.94
C MET A 1358 -24.58 8.18 -15.07
N ILE A 1359 -25.34 9.23 -14.73
CA ILE A 1359 -25.98 10.10 -15.72
C ILE A 1359 -25.02 11.20 -16.16
N HIS A 1360 -24.48 12.01 -15.23
CA HIS A 1360 -23.72 13.22 -15.56
C HIS A 1360 -22.25 12.98 -15.88
N SER A 1361 -21.58 12.07 -15.18
CA SER A 1361 -20.13 11.91 -15.33
C SER A 1361 -19.74 11.27 -16.67
N ASP A 1362 -18.55 11.56 -17.16
CA ASP A 1362 -18.09 11.21 -18.51
C ASP A 1362 -16.79 10.37 -18.47
N ASN A 1363 -16.05 10.33 -19.58
CA ASN A 1363 -14.79 9.58 -19.70
C ASN A 1363 -13.57 10.33 -19.17
N ASP A 1364 -13.70 11.63 -18.87
CA ASP A 1364 -12.62 12.46 -18.35
C ASP A 1364 -12.69 12.57 -16.82
N GLY A 1365 -13.88 12.58 -16.22
CA GLY A 1365 -14.01 12.51 -14.76
C GLY A 1365 -15.42 12.62 -14.14
N LEU A 1366 -15.42 12.80 -12.82
CA LEU A 1366 -16.63 12.96 -12.00
C LEU A 1366 -17.26 14.34 -12.24
N VAL A 1367 -18.32 14.39 -13.04
CA VAL A 1367 -19.16 15.58 -13.22
C VAL A 1367 -20.24 15.63 -12.15
N LEU A 1368 -20.29 16.74 -11.39
CA LEU A 1368 -21.29 17.01 -10.36
C LEU A 1368 -22.16 18.21 -10.75
N PRO A 1369 -23.50 18.14 -10.61
CA PRO A 1369 -24.39 19.29 -10.77
C PRO A 1369 -24.01 20.41 -9.78
N PRO A 1370 -23.91 21.69 -10.21
CA PRO A 1370 -23.39 22.76 -9.35
C PRO A 1370 -24.10 22.93 -8.01
N ARG A 1371 -25.41 22.64 -7.93
CA ARG A 1371 -26.20 22.77 -6.70
C ARG A 1371 -25.85 21.74 -5.62
N VAL A 1372 -25.05 20.72 -5.94
CA VAL A 1372 -24.63 19.66 -5.00
C VAL A 1372 -23.12 19.40 -4.99
N ALA A 1373 -22.34 20.08 -5.83
CA ALA A 1373 -20.88 20.03 -5.81
C ALA A 1373 -20.33 20.65 -4.51
N PRO A 1374 -19.58 19.91 -3.66
CA PRO A 1374 -19.05 20.46 -2.40
C PRO A 1374 -18.00 21.57 -2.62
N ILE A 1375 -17.26 21.50 -3.73
CA ILE A 1375 -16.40 22.57 -4.23
C ILE A 1375 -17.10 23.21 -5.43
N GLN A 1376 -17.33 24.53 -5.35
CA GLN A 1376 -18.04 25.29 -6.39
C GLN A 1376 -17.11 25.78 -7.52
N VAL A 1377 -15.85 26.07 -7.19
CA VAL A 1377 -14.83 26.59 -8.13
C VAL A 1377 -13.48 25.99 -7.76
N SER A 1378 -12.78 25.44 -8.75
CA SER A 1378 -11.37 25.05 -8.66
C SER A 1378 -10.54 25.99 -9.53
N ILE A 1379 -9.70 26.83 -8.93
CA ILE A 1379 -8.81 27.73 -9.67
C ILE A 1379 -7.58 26.93 -10.11
N LEU A 1380 -7.55 26.53 -11.38
CA LEU A 1380 -6.40 25.85 -11.98
C LEU A 1380 -5.36 26.89 -12.40
N SER A 1381 -4.24 26.95 -11.67
CA SER A 1381 -3.09 27.76 -12.04
C SER A 1381 -2.29 27.07 -13.15
N PHE A 1382 -2.63 27.37 -14.40
CA PHE A 1382 -1.82 26.98 -15.56
C PHE A 1382 -0.52 27.80 -15.57
N LEU A 1383 0.51 27.28 -14.89
CA LEU A 1383 1.90 27.70 -15.13
C LEU A 1383 2.30 27.14 -16.51
N ALA A 1384 2.46 28.05 -17.48
CA ALA A 1384 2.65 27.78 -18.90
C ALA A 1384 3.99 28.29 -19.42
#